data_AF-A0A1G6N8A4-F1
#
_entry.id   AF-A0A1G6N8A4-F1
#
_cell.length_a   1.000
_cell.length_b   1.000
_cell.length_c   1.000
_cell.angle_alpha   90.00
_cell.angle_beta   90.00
_cell.angle_gamma   90.00
#
_symmetry.space_group_name_H-M   'P 1'
#
loop_
_entity.id
_entity.type
_entity.pdbx_description
1 polymer ?
#
loop_
_entity_poly.entity_id
_entity_poly.type
_entity_poly.pdbx_seq_one_letter_code
_entity_poly.pdbx_strand_id
1 'polypeptide(L)'
;MQKVFLTIYQYFLTRKPLLYLLFAGTLGLFLLLAGRIRFVEDVYAIIPKDQKTEKVAEVFGNSKFADKLAVMVSLKDTTQTAPDSLVAYGDALGAALEQSAAPYIKNIRYRIEDDFTLELFQTIQEHLPVFLSEKDYAKIDTLIQPAVLKTTLENDIKLLSSPGSFAINEVISRDPSGISFIALKKLQELQVDDNFELYDSHIITKDQKTLLLFITPNFTAGNTGRNKLLFEALNRGIDSLGKNHPQIRTLYFGGALVSEGNAAQLKKDTQLTLSITILFLIFFISIYFKKKRAPVLILVPVVYGAAFALGFIALIKGSISIIALGTGSIVLGIVVNYSLHVFNHYRHTGDMRQVIKDLAFPLTIGSFTTIAGFLTLQFATSDMLKDLGLFAGLSLIGAVLCSLVFLPHFIGGTAAGPAQKHSWIDRIASVRLESNKWLVGLIMLLTIVFAFFAGKVQFEPDMMQLNYMSKELKQAEQKLNAISGAALKSVYLVTEGGNLDEALVKSERLQTDIDRFRAEGKISSAGGVSSLFMSDSLQRARIARWNVYWTADKKAQLLSDIKTQGFALGFKPGAFQHFEQLLATSFETLDPAQLSGIRKSYLDDYITETPGRASVVTVLKVPQAFRQAVVDSLEAGNDATILDRQYLTSRLTQMVNQDFNRIAWIVSILVAVVLFLTFGRVELMLMAFIPMFISWVWILGIMGLAGIKFNIVNIIVSTLIFGLGDDYSLFVMDGLLSEYRTGRKLLGSYKSSILISAITTIAGLGVLVFAKHPALQSIAFISVTGIVCVVLMSQILIPFLFHLFIKSRVKKQFHPWTLWSWHRSSFSFVYFASTSVLLTIVGLFLVRLNPFNKEKGKYSYHVLLSNFCMSVLYIMGNFRKKINNPLRETFKTPAVVIANHQSFLDILKMAMLNPRLILLTNRWVWKSPVFGWAIRMADFYPVANGIENSVPLLKTLTDKGYSIVVFPEGTRSTRPPMKRFHKGAFYLAEKLQLDIVPVLLHGLGYTMTKGDYLLKNGPITAQYLPRIKADDTSWGVNYQERTKSVSNYFKAQHTQLTKELEQPKYFKEHLFFNYIYKGPVLEWYLKIKLRLENYYQQFHELMPADGRILDLGCGYGFMCYILYWSSQEKRRITGVDYDEDKIETASHCFSKTDDLQFIHADISRFVFEQYDGIVISDVLHYLQPEQQVAVIENAIQSLLPGGILVIRDGDRDLKEKHKGTRLTEFFSTKVFSFNKTVNGLHFLSGQMIKDLADKHGLSFERVDHTKYTSNVIWVLRK
;
A
#
# COMPACT_ATOMS: atom_id res chain seq x y z
N MET A 1 23.45 8.00 -5.40
CA MET A 1 22.74 7.68 -6.67
C MET A 1 23.06 8.66 -7.78
N GLN A 2 22.73 9.95 -7.67
CA GLN A 2 23.01 10.97 -8.72
C GLN A 2 24.47 10.95 -9.24
N LYS A 3 25.47 10.97 -8.34
CA LYS A 3 26.89 10.90 -8.71
C LYS A 3 27.22 9.62 -9.50
N VAL A 4 26.65 8.47 -9.12
CA VAL A 4 26.92 7.18 -9.77
C VAL A 4 26.45 7.21 -11.23
N PHE A 5 25.19 7.58 -11.47
CA PHE A 5 24.66 7.64 -12.83
C PHE A 5 25.31 8.74 -13.68
N LEU A 6 25.66 9.87 -13.07
CA LEU A 6 26.39 10.93 -13.78
C LEU A 6 27.80 10.48 -14.20
N THR A 7 28.52 9.77 -13.32
CA THR A 7 29.84 9.19 -13.64
C THR A 7 29.72 8.13 -14.73
N ILE A 8 28.72 7.25 -14.67
CA ILE A 8 28.44 6.24 -15.71
C ILE A 8 28.17 6.94 -17.05
N TYR A 9 27.33 7.97 -17.04
CA TYR A 9 27.01 8.74 -18.24
C TYR A 9 28.27 9.35 -18.86
N GLN A 10 29.11 10.02 -18.06
CA GLN A 10 30.36 10.62 -18.51
C GLN A 10 31.37 9.58 -19.02
N TYR A 11 31.47 8.42 -18.35
CA TYR A 11 32.34 7.31 -18.77
C TYR A 11 31.98 6.80 -20.17
N PHE A 12 30.69 6.63 -20.46
CA PHE A 12 30.22 6.17 -21.77
C PHE A 12 30.13 7.28 -22.82
N LEU A 13 30.07 8.55 -22.40
CA LEU A 13 30.08 9.69 -23.33
C LEU A 13 31.35 9.73 -24.16
N THR A 14 32.49 9.36 -23.56
CA THR A 14 33.79 9.24 -24.24
C THR A 14 34.02 7.87 -24.90
N ARG A 15 33.19 6.86 -24.59
CA ARG A 15 33.32 5.47 -25.06
C ARG A 15 32.03 4.91 -25.68
N LYS A 16 31.49 5.63 -26.67
CA LYS A 16 30.22 5.25 -27.34
C LYS A 16 30.18 3.83 -27.93
N PRO A 17 31.23 3.32 -28.62
CA PRO A 17 31.19 1.96 -29.18
C PRO A 17 31.01 0.89 -28.10
N LEU A 18 31.67 1.07 -26.95
CA LEU A 18 31.53 0.17 -25.80
C LEU A 18 30.10 0.16 -25.25
N LEU A 19 29.44 1.32 -25.17
CA LEU A 19 28.04 1.41 -24.75
C LEU A 19 27.13 0.60 -25.69
N TYR A 20 27.26 0.77 -27.01
CA TYR A 20 26.42 0.07 -27.99
C TYR A 20 26.68 -1.45 -27.99
N LEU A 21 27.95 -1.87 -27.87
CA LEU A 21 28.31 -3.28 -27.73
C LEU A 21 27.74 -3.88 -26.45
N LEU A 22 27.81 -3.17 -25.32
CA LEU A 22 27.24 -3.62 -24.05
C LEU A 22 25.72 -3.74 -24.14
N PHE A 23 25.04 -2.74 -24.72
CA PHE A 23 23.60 -2.77 -24.91
C PHE A 23 23.17 -3.94 -25.80
N ALA A 24 23.77 -4.09 -26.99
CA ALA A 24 23.44 -5.15 -27.92
C ALA A 24 23.80 -6.54 -27.37
N GLY A 25 24.96 -6.68 -26.70
CA GLY A 25 25.40 -7.92 -26.08
C GLY A 25 24.50 -8.37 -24.93
N THR A 26 24.12 -7.46 -24.03
CA THR A 26 23.20 -7.79 -22.93
C THR A 26 21.79 -8.08 -23.43
N LEU A 27 21.27 -7.28 -24.37
CA LEU A 27 19.96 -7.54 -24.99
C LEU A 27 19.94 -8.88 -25.72
N GLY A 28 20.97 -9.19 -26.51
CA GLY A 28 21.11 -10.47 -27.21
C GLY A 28 21.17 -11.66 -26.24
N LEU A 29 21.95 -11.55 -25.17
CA LEU A 29 22.01 -12.57 -24.11
C LEU A 29 20.63 -12.82 -23.49
N PHE A 30 19.92 -11.76 -23.12
CA PHE A 30 18.59 -11.91 -22.50
C PHE A 30 17.56 -12.50 -23.47
N LEU A 31 17.60 -12.14 -24.75
CA LEU A 31 16.75 -12.75 -25.78
C LEU A 31 17.07 -14.25 -25.99
N LEU A 32 18.35 -14.62 -26.00
CA LEU A 32 18.77 -16.03 -26.09
C LEU A 32 18.30 -16.85 -24.87
N LEU A 33 18.40 -16.28 -23.67
CA LEU A 33 17.88 -16.90 -22.45
C LEU A 33 16.35 -16.99 -22.47
N ALA A 34 15.66 -15.93 -22.92
CA ALA A 34 14.21 -15.90 -23.05
C ALA A 34 13.69 -17.00 -23.99
N GLY A 35 14.45 -17.34 -25.04
CA GLY A 35 14.13 -18.45 -25.95
C GLY A 35 14.11 -19.83 -25.29
N ARG A 36 14.63 -19.98 -24.07
CA ARG A 36 14.62 -21.25 -23.31
C ARG A 36 13.40 -21.41 -22.38
N ILE A 37 12.55 -20.39 -22.26
CA ILE A 37 11.40 -20.41 -21.35
C ILE A 37 10.30 -21.34 -21.86
N ARG A 38 9.73 -22.14 -20.96
CA ARG A 38 8.50 -22.91 -21.21
C ARG A 38 7.28 -22.12 -20.77
N PHE A 39 6.31 -21.97 -21.65
CA PHE A 39 5.04 -21.32 -21.35
C PHE A 39 4.05 -22.33 -20.76
N VAL A 40 3.41 -21.97 -19.63
CA VAL A 40 2.41 -22.81 -18.96
C VAL A 40 1.02 -22.22 -19.19
N GLU A 41 0.09 -23.03 -19.67
CA GLU A 41 -1.29 -22.65 -20.03
C GLU A 41 -2.33 -23.15 -19.02
N ASP A 42 -1.99 -23.23 -17.74
CA ASP A 42 -2.89 -23.75 -16.71
C ASP A 42 -3.71 -22.63 -16.03
N VAL A 43 -5.02 -22.63 -16.24
CA VAL A 43 -5.97 -21.69 -15.62
C VAL A 43 -6.22 -22.01 -14.15
N TYR A 44 -5.99 -23.26 -13.72
CA TYR A 44 -6.15 -23.67 -12.31
C TYR A 44 -4.98 -23.24 -11.42
N ALA A 45 -3.88 -22.74 -11.98
CA ALA A 45 -2.76 -22.15 -11.22
C ALA A 45 -3.15 -20.91 -10.40
N ILE A 46 -4.38 -20.40 -10.57
CA ILE A 46 -5.00 -19.36 -9.72
C ILE A 46 -5.37 -19.92 -8.34
N ILE A 47 -5.66 -21.21 -8.23
CA ILE A 47 -6.10 -21.88 -7.00
C ILE A 47 -4.90 -22.01 -6.03
N PRO A 48 -4.99 -21.47 -4.79
CA PRO A 48 -4.02 -21.67 -3.72
C PRO A 48 -3.85 -23.15 -3.38
N LYS A 49 -2.62 -23.54 -3.07
CA LYS A 49 -2.28 -24.87 -2.57
C LYS A 49 -2.20 -24.82 -1.05
N ASP A 50 -3.16 -25.41 -0.36
CA ASP A 50 -3.09 -25.69 1.08
C ASP A 50 -3.43 -27.17 1.32
N GLN A 51 -3.18 -27.70 2.51
CA GLN A 51 -3.33 -29.13 2.78
C GLN A 51 -4.75 -29.67 2.51
N LYS A 52 -5.81 -28.88 2.73
CA LYS A 52 -7.19 -29.29 2.43
C LYS A 52 -7.52 -29.16 0.93
N THR A 53 -6.99 -28.16 0.25
CA THR A 53 -7.21 -27.88 -1.18
C THR A 53 -6.35 -28.79 -2.05
N GLU A 54 -5.18 -29.23 -1.57
CA GLU A 54 -4.39 -30.30 -2.18
C GLU A 54 -5.09 -31.65 -2.02
N LYS A 55 -5.67 -31.95 -0.85
CA LYS A 55 -6.54 -33.12 -0.68
C LYS A 55 -7.74 -33.07 -1.62
N VAL A 56 -8.35 -31.91 -1.80
CA VAL A 56 -9.40 -31.71 -2.81
C VAL A 56 -8.85 -31.98 -4.21
N ALA A 57 -7.73 -31.35 -4.58
CA ALA A 57 -7.15 -31.50 -5.92
C ALA A 57 -6.74 -32.97 -6.18
N GLU A 58 -6.29 -33.69 -5.17
CA GLU A 58 -6.01 -35.12 -5.20
C GLU A 58 -7.30 -35.92 -5.41
N VAL A 59 -8.34 -35.68 -4.61
CA VAL A 59 -9.63 -36.38 -4.74
C VAL A 59 -10.30 -36.06 -6.07
N PHE A 60 -10.40 -34.80 -6.48
CA PHE A 60 -11.05 -34.40 -7.75
C PHE A 60 -10.18 -34.64 -8.99
N GLY A 61 -8.85 -34.66 -8.84
CA GLY A 61 -7.93 -34.99 -9.94
C GLY A 61 -7.83 -36.49 -10.19
N ASN A 62 -8.02 -37.32 -9.15
CA ASN A 62 -8.04 -38.78 -9.27
C ASN A 62 -9.48 -39.33 -9.48
N SER A 63 -10.49 -38.68 -8.91
CA SER A 63 -11.91 -38.95 -9.17
C SER A 63 -12.26 -38.40 -10.54
N LYS A 64 -12.41 -39.28 -11.54
CA LYS A 64 -12.57 -38.91 -12.96
C LYS A 64 -13.92 -38.24 -13.27
N PHE A 65 -14.62 -37.68 -12.28
CA PHE A 65 -15.88 -36.94 -12.44
C PHE A 65 -15.69 -35.50 -12.94
N ALA A 66 -14.60 -34.81 -12.56
CA ALA A 66 -14.42 -33.38 -12.86
C ALA A 66 -13.94 -33.08 -14.29
N ASP A 67 -13.20 -34.00 -14.90
CA ASP A 67 -12.57 -33.81 -16.22
C ASP A 67 -13.40 -34.38 -17.39
N LYS A 68 -14.55 -35.01 -17.11
CA LYS A 68 -15.40 -35.57 -18.17
C LYS A 68 -16.06 -34.48 -19.01
N LEU A 69 -16.09 -34.73 -20.30
CA LEU A 69 -16.86 -33.96 -21.27
C LEU A 69 -18.20 -34.67 -21.49
N ALA A 70 -19.30 -33.99 -21.15
CA ALA A 70 -20.64 -34.48 -21.43
C ALA A 70 -21.07 -34.01 -22.82
N VAL A 71 -21.40 -34.95 -23.69
CA VAL A 71 -21.93 -34.72 -25.03
C VAL A 71 -23.42 -35.05 -25.00
N MET A 72 -24.25 -34.07 -25.37
CA MET A 72 -25.71 -34.13 -25.38
C MET A 72 -26.19 -34.12 -26.83
N VAL A 73 -26.83 -35.21 -27.24
CA VAL A 73 -27.41 -35.38 -28.58
C VAL A 73 -28.93 -35.32 -28.45
N SER A 74 -29.57 -34.42 -29.18
CA SER A 74 -31.04 -34.30 -29.19
C SER A 74 -31.55 -33.87 -30.56
N LEU A 75 -32.86 -33.97 -30.77
CA LEU A 75 -33.50 -33.32 -31.92
C LEU A 75 -33.47 -31.79 -31.80
N LYS A 76 -33.48 -31.10 -32.94
CA LYS A 76 -33.67 -29.63 -33.00
C LYS A 76 -35.10 -29.23 -32.61
N ASP A 77 -36.08 -30.04 -33.00
CA ASP A 77 -37.46 -29.91 -32.56
C ASP A 77 -37.64 -30.62 -31.21
N THR A 78 -37.80 -29.83 -30.15
CA THR A 78 -37.92 -30.32 -28.77
C THR A 78 -39.31 -30.90 -28.43
N THR A 79 -40.26 -30.82 -29.37
CA THR A 79 -41.61 -31.38 -29.22
C THR A 79 -41.69 -32.85 -29.67
N GLN A 80 -40.70 -33.33 -30.44
CA GLN A 80 -40.65 -34.69 -30.97
C GLN A 80 -39.67 -35.58 -30.18
N THR A 81 -39.91 -36.88 -30.21
CA THR A 81 -39.06 -37.93 -29.62
C THR A 81 -38.68 -38.93 -30.71
N ALA A 82 -37.39 -39.22 -30.87
CA ALA A 82 -36.89 -40.21 -31.83
C ALA A 82 -35.66 -40.94 -31.26
N PRO A 83 -35.83 -41.77 -30.21
CA PRO A 83 -34.72 -42.37 -29.47
C PRO A 83 -33.80 -43.22 -30.36
N ASP A 84 -34.33 -44.03 -31.28
CA ASP A 84 -33.53 -44.86 -32.20
C ASP A 84 -32.61 -44.03 -33.12
N SER A 85 -33.10 -42.86 -33.56
CA SER A 85 -32.28 -41.93 -34.36
C SER A 85 -31.18 -41.27 -33.55
N LEU A 86 -31.41 -41.05 -32.25
CA LEU A 86 -30.39 -40.53 -31.33
C LEU A 86 -29.34 -41.59 -31.03
N VAL A 87 -29.75 -42.85 -30.82
CA VAL A 87 -28.86 -44.01 -30.61
C VAL A 87 -27.96 -44.23 -31.82
N ALA A 88 -28.54 -44.36 -33.02
CA ALA A 88 -27.76 -44.56 -34.25
C ALA A 88 -26.74 -43.42 -34.50
N TYR A 89 -27.11 -42.18 -34.18
CA TYR A 89 -26.20 -41.04 -34.25
C TYR A 89 -25.12 -41.12 -33.15
N GLY A 90 -25.49 -41.52 -31.94
CA GLY A 90 -24.58 -41.73 -30.81
C GLY A 90 -23.49 -42.75 -31.11
N ASP A 91 -23.87 -43.91 -31.67
CA ASP A 91 -22.94 -44.96 -32.12
C ASP A 91 -22.01 -44.45 -33.22
N ALA A 92 -22.55 -43.80 -34.24
CA ALA A 92 -21.77 -43.25 -35.34
C ALA A 92 -20.77 -42.20 -34.85
N LEU A 93 -21.17 -41.35 -33.89
CA LEU A 93 -20.30 -40.36 -33.26
C LEU A 93 -19.24 -41.02 -32.38
N GLY A 94 -19.61 -42.01 -31.57
CA GLY A 94 -18.68 -42.79 -30.74
C GLY A 94 -17.58 -43.44 -31.57
N ALA A 95 -17.95 -44.21 -32.60
CA ALA A 95 -17.01 -44.88 -33.50
C ALA A 95 -16.11 -43.90 -34.25
N ALA A 96 -16.67 -42.77 -34.73
CA ALA A 96 -15.88 -41.74 -35.40
C ALA A 96 -14.82 -41.11 -34.47
N LEU A 97 -15.14 -40.92 -33.19
CA LEU A 97 -14.21 -40.35 -32.20
C LEU A 97 -13.15 -41.36 -31.76
N GLU A 98 -13.50 -42.64 -31.61
CA GLU A 98 -12.53 -43.71 -31.33
C GLU A 98 -11.45 -43.78 -32.43
N GLN A 99 -11.82 -43.55 -33.69
CA GLN A 99 -10.85 -43.57 -34.80
C GLN A 99 -10.06 -42.25 -34.94
N SER A 100 -10.75 -41.10 -34.83
CA SER A 100 -10.15 -39.79 -35.16
C SER A 100 -9.52 -39.04 -33.98
N ALA A 101 -9.89 -39.39 -32.74
CA ALA A 101 -9.47 -38.70 -31.52
C ALA A 101 -8.80 -39.61 -30.49
N ALA A 102 -8.49 -40.88 -30.83
CA ALA A 102 -7.86 -41.88 -29.96
C ALA A 102 -6.66 -41.36 -29.11
N PRO A 103 -5.71 -40.56 -29.66
CA PRO A 103 -4.57 -40.08 -28.87
C PRO A 103 -4.93 -39.11 -27.74
N TYR A 104 -6.11 -38.48 -27.83
CA TYR A 104 -6.56 -37.43 -26.94
C TYR A 104 -7.69 -37.87 -26.00
N ILE A 105 -8.23 -39.07 -26.20
CA ILE A 105 -9.33 -39.63 -25.43
C ILE A 105 -8.83 -40.86 -24.66
N LYS A 106 -9.07 -40.89 -23.35
CA LYS A 106 -8.78 -42.04 -22.51
C LYS A 106 -9.89 -43.10 -22.59
N ASN A 107 -11.14 -42.66 -22.61
CA ASN A 107 -12.32 -43.53 -22.72
C ASN A 107 -13.52 -42.71 -23.24
N ILE A 108 -14.39 -43.31 -24.07
CA ILE A 108 -15.71 -42.80 -24.46
C ILE A 108 -16.77 -43.75 -23.92
N ARG A 109 -17.67 -43.25 -23.08
CA ARG A 109 -18.81 -44.01 -22.57
C ARG A 109 -20.09 -43.52 -23.25
N TYR A 110 -20.62 -44.33 -24.15
CA TYR A 110 -21.90 -44.08 -24.83
C TYR A 110 -22.88 -45.26 -24.71
N ARG A 111 -22.36 -46.47 -24.47
CA ARG A 111 -23.13 -47.69 -24.15
C ARG A 111 -22.66 -48.31 -22.84
N ILE A 112 -23.58 -48.97 -22.12
CA ILE A 112 -23.26 -49.93 -21.05
C ILE A 112 -23.10 -51.29 -21.71
N GLU A 113 -21.99 -51.98 -21.46
CA GLU A 113 -21.75 -53.29 -22.07
C GLU A 113 -22.68 -54.34 -21.43
N ASP A 114 -23.33 -55.17 -22.25
CA ASP A 114 -24.27 -56.20 -21.77
C ASP A 114 -23.57 -57.23 -20.85
N ASP A 115 -22.27 -57.50 -21.11
CA ASP A 115 -21.42 -58.38 -20.30
C ASP A 115 -21.27 -57.91 -18.85
N PHE A 116 -21.29 -56.60 -18.59
CA PHE A 116 -21.19 -56.05 -17.23
C PHE A 116 -22.38 -56.44 -16.36
N THR A 117 -23.59 -56.38 -16.93
CA THR A 117 -24.81 -56.68 -16.18
C THR A 117 -24.86 -58.16 -15.80
N LEU A 118 -24.39 -59.03 -16.70
CA LEU A 118 -24.32 -60.47 -16.47
C LEU A 118 -23.22 -60.84 -15.46
N GLU A 119 -22.00 -60.30 -15.59
CA GLU A 119 -20.88 -60.51 -14.66
C GLU A 119 -21.22 -60.04 -13.24
N LEU A 120 -21.86 -58.87 -13.13
CA LEU A 120 -22.30 -58.31 -11.86
C LEU A 120 -23.40 -59.17 -11.22
N PHE A 121 -24.37 -59.61 -12.02
CA PHE A 121 -25.46 -60.45 -11.52
C PHE A 121 -24.95 -61.81 -11.06
N GLN A 122 -24.02 -62.42 -11.80
CA GLN A 122 -23.34 -63.66 -11.39
C GLN A 122 -22.60 -63.49 -10.07
N THR A 123 -21.82 -62.40 -9.93
CA THR A 123 -21.09 -62.10 -8.69
C THR A 123 -22.03 -61.93 -7.50
N ILE A 124 -23.19 -61.28 -7.71
CA ILE A 124 -24.23 -61.13 -6.70
C ILE A 124 -24.81 -62.48 -6.30
N GLN A 125 -25.05 -63.40 -7.23
CA GLN A 125 -25.58 -64.73 -6.91
C GLN A 125 -24.56 -65.56 -6.11
N GLU A 126 -23.28 -65.53 -6.51
CA GLU A 126 -22.21 -66.29 -5.85
C GLU A 126 -21.91 -65.79 -4.43
N HIS A 127 -22.19 -64.50 -4.13
CA HIS A 127 -21.98 -63.89 -2.82
C HIS A 127 -23.25 -63.23 -2.25
N LEU A 128 -24.43 -63.78 -2.56
CA LEU A 128 -25.73 -63.17 -2.26
C LEU A 128 -25.92 -62.65 -0.82
N PRO A 129 -25.51 -63.36 0.24
CA PRO A 129 -25.65 -62.86 1.61
C PRO A 129 -25.02 -61.49 1.85
N VAL A 130 -23.89 -61.21 1.18
CA VAL A 130 -23.14 -59.97 1.33
C VAL A 130 -23.97 -58.77 0.89
N PHE A 131 -24.85 -58.90 -0.10
CA PHE A 131 -25.66 -57.78 -0.62
C PHE A 131 -27.02 -57.59 0.09
N LEU A 132 -27.39 -58.49 1.00
CA LEU A 132 -28.67 -58.47 1.71
C LEU A 132 -28.57 -57.71 3.05
N SER A 133 -29.46 -56.74 3.24
CA SER A 133 -29.60 -56.00 4.49
C SER A 133 -30.67 -56.64 5.38
N GLU A 134 -30.74 -56.23 6.64
CA GLU A 134 -31.70 -56.77 7.61
C GLU A 134 -33.16 -56.63 7.15
N LYS A 135 -33.50 -55.52 6.49
CA LYS A 135 -34.86 -55.24 5.99
C LYS A 135 -35.28 -56.16 4.83
N ASP A 136 -34.33 -56.80 4.14
CA ASP A 136 -34.65 -57.62 2.98
C ASP A 136 -35.20 -59.00 3.35
N TYR A 137 -34.83 -59.51 4.52
CA TYR A 137 -35.29 -60.84 4.95
C TYR A 137 -36.81 -60.92 5.08
N ALA A 138 -37.48 -59.82 5.46
CA ALA A 138 -38.94 -59.72 5.44
C ALA A 138 -39.54 -59.79 4.01
N LYS A 139 -38.82 -59.30 3.00
CA LYS A 139 -39.22 -59.46 1.59
C LYS A 139 -38.99 -60.89 1.12
N ILE A 140 -37.88 -61.50 1.52
CA ILE A 140 -37.60 -62.92 1.22
C ILE A 140 -38.72 -63.78 1.78
N ASP A 141 -39.17 -63.55 3.02
CA ASP A 141 -40.33 -64.24 3.62
C ASP A 141 -41.61 -64.13 2.79
N THR A 142 -41.78 -63.04 2.03
CA THR A 142 -42.90 -62.85 1.10
C THR A 142 -42.68 -63.61 -0.21
N LEU A 143 -41.46 -63.56 -0.77
CA LEU A 143 -41.11 -64.21 -2.04
C LEU A 143 -41.20 -65.74 -1.98
N ILE A 144 -40.86 -66.32 -0.83
CA ILE A 144 -40.86 -67.77 -0.62
C ILE A 144 -42.23 -68.35 -0.31
N GLN A 145 -43.29 -67.54 -0.26
CA GLN A 145 -44.65 -68.06 -0.07
C GLN A 145 -45.12 -68.82 -1.32
N PRO A 146 -45.79 -69.98 -1.18
CA PRO A 146 -46.15 -70.83 -2.32
C PRO A 146 -46.92 -70.11 -3.44
N ALA A 147 -47.84 -69.20 -3.10
CA ALA A 147 -48.62 -68.44 -4.08
C ALA A 147 -47.77 -67.43 -4.88
N VAL A 148 -46.79 -66.81 -4.23
CA VAL A 148 -45.86 -65.87 -4.87
C VAL A 148 -44.87 -66.63 -5.74
N LEU A 149 -44.28 -67.72 -5.23
CA LEU A 149 -43.40 -68.61 -6.00
C LEU A 149 -44.05 -69.10 -7.29
N LYS A 150 -45.31 -69.54 -7.24
CA LYS A 150 -46.05 -69.95 -8.43
C LYS A 150 -46.14 -68.82 -9.46
N THR A 151 -46.47 -67.61 -9.02
CA THR A 151 -46.58 -66.43 -9.89
C THR A 151 -45.22 -66.04 -10.49
N THR A 152 -44.14 -66.12 -9.71
CA THR A 152 -42.77 -65.87 -10.18
C THR A 152 -42.39 -66.88 -11.28
N LEU A 153 -42.59 -68.17 -11.03
CA LEU A 153 -42.29 -69.25 -11.98
C LEU A 153 -43.14 -69.16 -13.28
N GLU A 154 -44.39 -68.71 -13.19
CA GLU A 154 -45.24 -68.44 -14.37
C GLU A 154 -44.67 -67.29 -15.22
N ASN A 155 -44.11 -66.25 -14.61
CA ASN A 155 -43.46 -65.16 -15.32
C ASN A 155 -42.12 -65.59 -15.92
N ASP A 156 -41.36 -66.42 -15.21
CA ASP A 156 -40.10 -66.99 -15.67
C ASP A 156 -40.30 -67.82 -16.95
N ILE A 157 -41.36 -68.63 -17.04
CA ILE A 157 -41.70 -69.36 -18.28
C ILE A 157 -41.99 -68.43 -19.45
N LYS A 158 -42.71 -67.32 -19.21
CA LYS A 158 -43.00 -66.33 -20.25
C LYS A 158 -41.70 -65.69 -20.76
N LEU A 159 -40.76 -65.40 -19.86
CA LEU A 159 -39.44 -64.86 -20.21
C LEU A 159 -38.59 -65.89 -20.97
N LEU A 160 -38.61 -67.16 -20.57
CA LEU A 160 -37.94 -68.27 -21.27
C LEU A 160 -38.53 -68.55 -22.66
N SER A 161 -39.75 -68.12 -22.92
CA SER A 161 -40.40 -68.22 -24.23
C SER A 161 -40.05 -67.04 -25.16
N SER A 162 -39.28 -66.06 -24.68
CA SER A 162 -38.86 -64.89 -25.46
C SER A 162 -37.57 -65.15 -26.28
N PRO A 163 -37.31 -64.36 -27.35
CA PRO A 163 -36.09 -64.49 -28.16
C PRO A 163 -34.76 -64.32 -27.40
N GLY A 164 -34.78 -63.72 -26.20
CA GLY A 164 -33.61 -63.52 -25.33
C GLY A 164 -33.40 -64.60 -24.26
N SER A 165 -34.07 -65.75 -24.39
CA SER A 165 -34.13 -66.80 -23.36
C SER A 165 -32.78 -67.41 -22.98
N PHE A 166 -31.76 -67.36 -23.83
CA PHE A 166 -30.45 -67.97 -23.58
C PHE A 166 -29.73 -67.38 -22.35
N ALA A 167 -29.68 -66.05 -22.22
CA ALA A 167 -29.04 -65.39 -21.08
C ALA A 167 -29.91 -65.48 -19.79
N ILE A 168 -31.22 -65.46 -19.95
CA ILE A 168 -32.19 -65.45 -18.84
C ILE A 168 -32.35 -66.85 -18.22
N ASN A 169 -32.14 -67.92 -18.99
CA ASN A 169 -32.23 -69.29 -18.51
C ASN A 169 -31.26 -69.59 -17.36
N GLU A 170 -30.02 -69.10 -17.47
CA GLU A 170 -29.03 -69.27 -16.41
C GLU A 170 -29.41 -68.49 -15.15
N VAL A 171 -29.97 -67.28 -15.32
CA VAL A 171 -30.46 -66.42 -14.23
C VAL A 171 -31.59 -67.10 -13.44
N ILE A 172 -32.60 -67.63 -14.14
CA ILE A 172 -33.78 -68.28 -13.53
C ILE A 172 -33.40 -69.60 -12.85
N SER A 173 -32.54 -70.41 -13.50
CA SER A 173 -32.07 -71.70 -12.95
C SER A 173 -31.35 -71.54 -11.61
N ARG A 174 -30.57 -70.46 -11.47
CA ARG A 174 -29.80 -70.14 -10.26
C ARG A 174 -30.64 -69.51 -9.16
N ASP A 175 -31.79 -68.91 -9.47
CA ASP A 175 -32.69 -68.32 -8.47
C ASP A 175 -34.18 -68.27 -8.92
N PRO A 176 -34.92 -69.39 -8.78
CA PRO A 176 -36.35 -69.46 -9.11
C PRO A 176 -37.27 -68.68 -8.16
N SER A 177 -36.72 -68.19 -7.04
CA SER A 177 -37.48 -67.45 -6.03
C SER A 177 -37.39 -65.93 -6.19
N GLY A 178 -36.43 -65.48 -7.00
CA GLY A 178 -36.15 -64.07 -7.30
C GLY A 178 -35.51 -63.28 -6.15
N ILE A 179 -34.84 -63.94 -5.20
CA ILE A 179 -34.17 -63.30 -4.06
C ILE A 179 -33.03 -62.38 -4.51
N SER A 180 -32.25 -62.79 -5.50
CA SER A 180 -31.11 -62.08 -6.09
C SER A 180 -31.53 -60.76 -6.73
N PHE A 181 -32.79 -60.66 -7.19
CA PHE A 181 -33.34 -59.39 -7.70
C PHE A 181 -33.52 -58.34 -6.60
N ILE A 182 -33.61 -58.73 -5.32
CA ILE A 182 -33.60 -57.77 -4.21
C ILE A 182 -32.25 -57.04 -4.17
N ALA A 183 -31.15 -57.78 -4.30
CA ALA A 183 -29.80 -57.23 -4.34
C ALA A 183 -29.58 -56.41 -5.63
N LEU A 184 -30.02 -56.93 -6.79
CA LEU A 184 -29.93 -56.21 -8.07
C LEU A 184 -30.68 -54.88 -8.06
N LYS A 185 -31.87 -54.83 -7.44
CA LYS A 185 -32.68 -53.60 -7.36
C LYS A 185 -31.99 -52.50 -6.55
N LYS A 186 -31.18 -52.85 -5.54
CA LYS A 186 -30.38 -51.86 -4.79
C LYS A 186 -29.26 -51.25 -5.63
N LEU A 187 -28.88 -51.86 -6.75
CA LEU A 187 -27.91 -51.28 -7.67
C LEU A 187 -28.48 -50.11 -8.47
N GLN A 188 -29.81 -50.00 -8.55
CA GLN A 188 -30.45 -48.78 -9.06
C GLN A 188 -30.14 -47.57 -8.16
N GLU A 189 -29.76 -47.77 -6.90
CA GLU A 189 -29.31 -46.70 -6.00
C GLU A 189 -27.91 -46.13 -6.37
N LEU A 190 -27.18 -46.78 -7.29
CA LEU A 190 -25.95 -46.23 -7.89
C LEU A 190 -26.25 -45.12 -8.91
N GLN A 191 -27.48 -45.03 -9.39
CA GLN A 191 -27.89 -43.94 -10.28
C GLN A 191 -28.00 -42.64 -9.46
N VAL A 192 -27.06 -41.73 -9.72
CA VAL A 192 -26.94 -40.45 -8.99
C VAL A 192 -28.08 -39.47 -9.34
N ASP A 193 -28.78 -39.71 -10.45
CA ASP A 193 -29.79 -38.80 -11.00
C ASP A 193 -30.98 -39.59 -11.57
N ASP A 194 -32.16 -39.37 -10.98
CA ASP A 194 -33.41 -40.04 -11.36
C ASP A 194 -33.91 -39.64 -12.75
N ASN A 195 -33.29 -38.67 -13.45
CA ASN A 195 -33.76 -38.20 -14.76
C ASN A 195 -33.25 -39.00 -15.96
N PHE A 196 -32.37 -39.98 -15.75
CA PHE A 196 -31.83 -40.83 -16.81
C PHE A 196 -32.38 -42.25 -16.74
N GLU A 197 -32.48 -42.87 -17.92
CA GLU A 197 -32.81 -44.28 -18.10
C GLU A 197 -31.86 -44.89 -19.14
N LEU A 198 -31.84 -46.22 -19.21
CA LEU A 198 -31.13 -46.95 -20.24
C LEU A 198 -32.10 -47.35 -21.34
N TYR A 199 -31.82 -46.93 -22.57
CA TYR A 199 -32.55 -47.30 -23.77
C TYR A 199 -31.57 -47.92 -24.76
N ASP A 200 -31.77 -49.19 -25.13
CA ASP A 200 -30.85 -49.95 -25.98
C ASP A 200 -29.38 -49.86 -25.52
N SER A 201 -29.16 -50.09 -24.22
CA SER A 201 -27.86 -49.96 -23.53
C SER A 201 -27.22 -48.56 -23.57
N HIS A 202 -27.93 -47.52 -24.06
CA HIS A 202 -27.48 -46.12 -24.06
C HIS A 202 -28.10 -45.29 -22.95
N ILE A 203 -27.39 -44.26 -22.49
CA ILE A 203 -27.89 -43.33 -21.46
C ILE A 203 -28.77 -42.26 -22.14
N ILE A 204 -30.07 -42.29 -21.86
CA ILE A 204 -31.04 -41.32 -22.37
C ILE A 204 -31.81 -40.67 -21.22
N THR A 205 -32.32 -39.46 -21.41
CA THR A 205 -33.26 -38.86 -20.46
C THR A 205 -34.58 -39.64 -20.44
N LYS A 206 -35.29 -39.70 -19.31
CA LYS A 206 -36.59 -40.39 -19.17
C LYS A 206 -37.67 -39.91 -20.14
N ASP A 207 -37.57 -38.69 -20.64
CA ASP A 207 -38.45 -38.17 -21.69
C ASP A 207 -38.05 -38.61 -23.11
N GLN A 208 -36.97 -39.38 -23.23
CA GLN A 208 -36.38 -39.91 -24.47
C GLN A 208 -35.96 -38.83 -25.49
N LYS A 209 -35.72 -37.59 -25.02
CA LYS A 209 -35.38 -36.45 -25.89
C LYS A 209 -33.89 -36.19 -26.04
N THR A 210 -33.07 -36.62 -25.09
CA THR A 210 -31.63 -36.34 -25.08
C THR A 210 -30.83 -37.59 -24.73
N LEU A 211 -29.94 -37.99 -25.63
CA LEU A 211 -28.93 -39.01 -25.41
C LEU A 211 -27.65 -38.36 -24.87
N LEU A 212 -27.00 -39.04 -23.92
CA LEU A 212 -25.77 -38.59 -23.28
C LEU A 212 -24.59 -39.52 -23.58
N LEU A 213 -23.46 -38.93 -23.96
CA LEU A 213 -22.17 -39.58 -24.07
C LEU A 213 -21.18 -38.88 -23.15
N PHE A 214 -20.30 -39.63 -22.49
CA PHE A 214 -19.24 -39.08 -21.65
C PHE A 214 -17.87 -39.39 -22.24
N ILE A 215 -17.11 -38.36 -22.56
CA ILE A 215 -15.73 -38.48 -23.04
C ILE A 215 -14.80 -38.15 -21.88
N THR A 216 -13.85 -39.02 -21.59
CA THR A 216 -12.76 -38.77 -20.65
C THR A 216 -11.53 -38.34 -21.44
N PRO A 217 -11.09 -37.07 -21.35
CA PRO A 217 -9.87 -36.62 -21.99
C PRO A 217 -8.64 -37.36 -21.46
N ASN A 218 -7.64 -37.54 -22.31
CA ASN A 218 -6.35 -38.12 -21.91
C ASN A 218 -5.48 -37.13 -21.12
N PHE A 219 -5.71 -35.83 -21.30
CA PHE A 219 -4.99 -34.76 -20.62
C PHE A 219 -5.92 -34.02 -19.65
N THR A 220 -5.36 -33.54 -18.54
CA THR A 220 -6.11 -32.75 -17.55
C THR A 220 -6.65 -31.45 -18.16
N ALA A 221 -7.70 -30.89 -17.56
CA ALA A 221 -8.34 -29.67 -18.06
C ALA A 221 -7.39 -28.46 -18.22
N GLY A 222 -6.29 -28.40 -17.46
CA GLY A 222 -5.26 -27.36 -17.55
C GLY A 222 -4.34 -27.46 -18.77
N ASN A 223 -4.34 -28.56 -19.52
CA ASN A 223 -3.51 -28.73 -20.72
C ASN A 223 -4.23 -28.25 -21.99
N THR A 224 -4.53 -26.96 -22.03
CA THR A 224 -5.39 -26.34 -23.07
C THR A 224 -4.86 -26.56 -24.49
N GLY A 225 -3.54 -26.50 -24.69
CA GLY A 225 -2.94 -26.74 -26.00
C GLY A 225 -3.19 -28.13 -26.57
N ARG A 226 -3.15 -29.19 -25.75
CA ARG A 226 -3.45 -30.57 -26.18
C ARG A 226 -4.96 -30.81 -26.28
N ASN A 227 -5.74 -30.29 -25.33
CA ASN A 227 -7.20 -30.42 -25.35
C ASN A 227 -7.85 -29.69 -26.52
N LYS A 228 -7.22 -28.62 -27.04
CA LYS A 228 -7.66 -27.97 -28.28
C LYS A 228 -7.74 -28.96 -29.45
N LEU A 229 -6.76 -29.85 -29.59
CA LEU A 229 -6.75 -30.87 -30.65
C LEU A 229 -7.89 -31.89 -30.48
N LEU A 230 -8.25 -32.22 -29.25
CA LEU A 230 -9.44 -33.04 -28.94
C LEU A 230 -10.72 -32.35 -29.42
N PHE A 231 -10.91 -31.07 -29.09
CA PHE A 231 -12.12 -30.34 -29.49
C PHE A 231 -12.19 -30.10 -31.00
N GLU A 232 -11.05 -29.89 -31.68
CA GLU A 232 -11.00 -29.84 -33.14
C GLU A 232 -11.36 -31.18 -33.80
N ALA A 233 -10.96 -32.32 -33.21
CA ALA A 233 -11.39 -33.64 -33.67
C ALA A 233 -12.90 -33.86 -33.41
N LEU A 234 -13.38 -33.50 -32.22
CA LEU A 234 -14.79 -33.60 -31.85
C LEU A 234 -15.71 -32.78 -32.75
N ASN A 235 -15.37 -31.50 -32.99
CA ASN A 235 -16.13 -30.65 -33.89
C ASN A 235 -16.14 -31.19 -35.32
N ARG A 236 -15.01 -31.70 -35.83
CA ARG A 236 -14.96 -32.34 -37.15
C ARG A 236 -15.88 -33.57 -37.23
N GLY A 237 -15.93 -34.39 -36.18
CA GLY A 237 -16.85 -35.53 -36.10
C GLY A 237 -18.31 -35.09 -36.12
N ILE A 238 -18.67 -34.11 -35.29
CA ILE A 238 -20.01 -33.53 -35.22
C ILE A 238 -20.42 -32.89 -36.56
N ASP A 239 -19.53 -32.12 -37.19
CA ASP A 239 -19.80 -31.43 -38.46
C ASP A 239 -19.95 -32.41 -39.63
N SER A 240 -19.17 -33.50 -39.63
CA SER A 240 -19.25 -34.56 -40.65
C SER A 240 -20.59 -35.30 -40.57
N LEU A 241 -20.99 -35.73 -39.37
CA LEU A 241 -22.25 -36.44 -39.15
C LEU A 241 -23.47 -35.52 -39.25
N GLY A 242 -23.35 -34.26 -38.81
CA GLY A 242 -24.42 -33.27 -38.86
C GLY A 242 -24.88 -32.92 -40.28
N LYS A 243 -24.04 -33.12 -41.31
CA LYS A 243 -24.43 -32.99 -42.72
C LYS A 243 -25.45 -34.06 -43.14
N ASN A 244 -25.33 -35.27 -42.60
CA ASN A 244 -26.19 -36.40 -42.93
C ASN A 244 -27.43 -36.49 -42.00
N HIS A 245 -27.39 -35.81 -40.85
CA HIS A 245 -28.48 -35.78 -39.86
C HIS A 245 -28.86 -34.33 -39.46
N PRO A 246 -29.41 -33.50 -40.38
CA PRO A 246 -29.68 -32.08 -40.13
C PRO A 246 -30.71 -31.80 -39.03
N GLN A 247 -31.53 -32.79 -38.68
CA GLN A 247 -32.53 -32.74 -37.61
C GLN A 247 -31.94 -32.91 -36.20
N ILE A 248 -30.70 -33.41 -36.09
CA ILE A 248 -30.01 -33.66 -34.82
C ILE A 248 -29.14 -32.45 -34.44
N ARG A 249 -29.09 -32.13 -33.15
CA ARG A 249 -28.24 -31.11 -32.55
C ARG A 249 -27.38 -31.75 -31.47
N THR A 250 -26.07 -31.55 -31.60
CA THR A 250 -25.08 -31.97 -30.61
C THR A 250 -24.57 -30.75 -29.84
N LEU A 251 -24.59 -30.80 -28.52
CA LEU A 251 -23.96 -29.83 -27.63
C LEU A 251 -23.03 -30.58 -26.69
N TYR A 252 -21.91 -29.98 -26.29
CA TYR A 252 -21.01 -30.62 -25.34
C TYR A 252 -20.46 -29.60 -24.34
N PHE A 253 -20.24 -30.05 -23.11
CA PHE A 253 -19.80 -29.22 -22.00
C PHE A 253 -18.85 -29.99 -21.07
N GLY A 254 -17.83 -29.31 -20.55
CA GLY A 254 -16.89 -29.89 -19.58
C GLY A 254 -15.79 -28.91 -19.17
N GLY A 255 -15.11 -29.20 -18.06
CA GLY A 255 -14.08 -28.32 -17.50
C GLY A 255 -12.92 -28.03 -18.46
N ALA A 256 -12.44 -29.06 -19.17
CA ALA A 256 -11.36 -28.92 -20.16
C ALA A 256 -11.71 -27.95 -21.31
N LEU A 257 -12.97 -27.92 -21.72
CA LEU A 257 -13.47 -27.04 -22.79
C LEU A 257 -13.59 -25.59 -22.32
N VAL A 258 -14.07 -25.39 -21.09
CA VAL A 258 -14.11 -24.06 -20.47
C VAL A 258 -12.69 -23.51 -20.31
N SER A 259 -11.72 -24.32 -19.87
CA SER A 259 -10.32 -23.90 -19.74
C SER A 259 -9.69 -23.53 -21.09
N GLU A 260 -9.90 -24.32 -22.15
CA GLU A 260 -9.40 -24.01 -23.50
C GLU A 260 -10.01 -22.71 -24.03
N GLY A 261 -11.32 -22.52 -23.89
CA GLY A 261 -12.00 -21.30 -24.31
C GLY A 261 -11.49 -20.05 -23.60
N ASN A 262 -11.19 -20.14 -22.30
CA ASN A 262 -10.57 -19.06 -21.53
C ASN A 262 -9.15 -18.75 -22.05
N ALA A 263 -8.30 -19.76 -22.21
CA ALA A 263 -6.92 -19.57 -22.67
C ALA A 263 -6.86 -18.98 -24.09
N ALA A 264 -7.68 -19.48 -25.01
CA ALA A 264 -7.77 -18.99 -26.38
C ALA A 264 -8.25 -17.52 -26.43
N GLN A 265 -9.30 -17.20 -25.68
CA GLN A 265 -9.83 -15.83 -25.62
C GLN A 265 -8.83 -14.87 -24.97
N LEU A 266 -8.18 -15.27 -23.89
CA LEU A 266 -7.18 -14.46 -23.21
C LEU A 266 -5.98 -14.15 -24.12
N LYS A 267 -5.49 -15.14 -24.88
CA LYS A 267 -4.41 -14.93 -25.87
C LYS A 267 -4.81 -13.92 -26.94
N LYS A 268 -6.03 -14.03 -27.47
CA LYS A 268 -6.57 -13.09 -28.46
C LYS A 268 -6.71 -11.68 -27.90
N ASP A 269 -7.27 -11.55 -26.70
CA ASP A 269 -7.46 -10.26 -26.03
C ASP A 269 -6.11 -9.62 -25.68
N THR A 270 -5.13 -10.41 -25.22
CA THR A 270 -3.77 -9.94 -24.98
C THR A 270 -3.16 -9.35 -26.25
N GLN A 271 -3.19 -10.10 -27.36
CA GLN A 271 -2.63 -9.63 -28.63
C GLN A 271 -3.32 -8.35 -29.10
N LEU A 272 -4.66 -8.31 -29.06
CA LEU A 272 -5.43 -7.14 -29.45
C LEU A 272 -5.09 -5.92 -28.59
N THR A 273 -5.15 -6.08 -27.27
CA THR A 273 -4.96 -4.97 -26.32
C THR A 273 -3.52 -4.45 -26.35
N LEU A 274 -2.52 -5.33 -26.47
CA LEU A 274 -1.12 -4.95 -26.61
C LEU A 274 -0.88 -4.20 -27.93
N SER A 275 -1.41 -4.68 -29.06
CA SER A 275 -1.28 -4.02 -30.36
C SER A 275 -1.91 -2.62 -30.36
N ILE A 276 -3.12 -2.48 -29.83
CA ILE A 276 -3.79 -1.17 -29.71
C ILE A 276 -2.97 -0.23 -28.82
N THR A 277 -2.45 -0.72 -27.70
CA THR A 277 -1.62 0.09 -26.78
C THR A 277 -0.35 0.59 -27.47
N ILE A 278 0.38 -0.28 -28.18
CA ILE A 278 1.61 0.12 -28.89
C ILE A 278 1.29 1.14 -29.99
N LEU A 279 0.24 0.91 -30.78
CA LEU A 279 -0.19 1.85 -31.83
C LEU A 279 -0.58 3.21 -31.24
N PHE A 280 -1.34 3.22 -30.14
CA PHE A 280 -1.69 4.43 -29.42
C PHE A 280 -0.44 5.16 -28.93
N LEU A 281 0.50 4.46 -28.29
CA LEU A 281 1.74 5.06 -27.80
C LEU A 281 2.55 5.67 -28.94
N ILE A 282 2.70 4.96 -30.07
CA ILE A 282 3.40 5.48 -31.24
C ILE A 282 2.73 6.76 -31.76
N PHE A 283 1.41 6.75 -31.90
CA PHE A 283 0.63 7.90 -32.37
C PHE A 283 0.73 9.09 -31.41
N PHE A 284 0.42 8.87 -30.14
CA PHE A 284 0.40 9.88 -29.09
C PHE A 284 1.77 10.53 -28.89
N ILE A 285 2.83 9.73 -28.77
CA ILE A 285 4.22 10.21 -28.58
C ILE A 285 4.69 10.98 -29.82
N SER A 286 4.35 10.52 -31.03
CA SER A 286 4.70 11.22 -32.28
C SER A 286 4.09 12.62 -32.33
N ILE A 287 2.81 12.76 -31.95
CA ILE A 287 2.11 14.05 -31.91
C ILE A 287 2.68 14.95 -30.81
N TYR A 288 2.90 14.41 -29.61
CA TYR A 288 3.34 15.19 -28.45
C TYR A 288 4.76 15.74 -28.62
N PHE A 289 5.71 14.90 -29.03
CA PHE A 289 7.12 15.30 -29.18
C PHE A 289 7.48 15.83 -30.57
N LYS A 290 6.60 15.66 -31.57
CA LYS A 290 6.81 16.10 -32.96
C LYS A 290 8.13 15.60 -33.57
N LYS A 291 8.60 14.43 -33.15
CA LYS A 291 9.86 13.80 -33.62
C LYS A 291 9.61 12.33 -33.97
N LYS A 292 9.86 11.93 -35.22
CA LYS A 292 9.66 10.55 -35.70
C LYS A 292 10.48 9.49 -34.94
N ARG A 293 11.61 9.88 -34.34
CA ARG A 293 12.47 8.99 -33.52
C ARG A 293 11.98 8.82 -32.07
N ALA A 294 11.11 9.70 -31.56
CA ALA A 294 10.73 9.70 -30.14
C ALA A 294 10.00 8.41 -29.71
N PRO A 295 9.00 7.87 -30.46
CA PRO A 295 8.34 6.62 -30.09
C PRO A 295 9.29 5.43 -29.97
N VAL A 296 10.20 5.29 -30.93
CA VAL A 296 11.17 4.19 -30.93
C VAL A 296 12.07 4.27 -29.70
N LEU A 297 12.62 5.45 -29.40
CA LEU A 297 13.49 5.65 -28.25
C LEU A 297 12.78 5.41 -26.90
N ILE A 298 11.51 5.79 -26.79
CA ILE A 298 10.71 5.58 -25.56
C ILE A 298 10.39 4.09 -25.34
N LEU A 299 10.22 3.32 -26.42
CA LEU A 299 9.98 1.87 -26.35
C LEU A 299 11.24 1.04 -26.13
N VAL A 300 12.45 1.57 -26.36
CA VAL A 300 13.71 0.83 -26.16
C VAL A 300 13.84 0.28 -24.72
N PRO A 301 13.66 1.08 -23.65
CA PRO A 301 13.71 0.55 -22.29
C PRO A 301 12.63 -0.48 -21.98
N VAL A 302 11.46 -0.39 -22.62
CA VAL A 302 10.38 -1.37 -22.45
C VAL A 302 10.80 -2.73 -22.99
N VAL A 303 11.29 -2.77 -24.24
CA VAL A 303 11.73 -4.01 -24.89
C VAL A 303 12.90 -4.62 -24.13
N TYR A 304 13.85 -3.77 -23.70
CA TYR A 304 14.97 -4.21 -22.88
C TYR A 304 14.50 -4.79 -21.54
N GLY A 305 13.56 -4.13 -20.86
CA GLY A 305 12.97 -4.60 -19.60
C GLY A 305 12.26 -5.94 -19.75
N ALA A 306 11.43 -6.10 -20.78
CA ALA A 306 10.74 -7.37 -21.04
C ALA A 306 11.73 -8.52 -21.36
N ALA A 307 12.75 -8.26 -22.18
CA ALA A 307 13.80 -9.23 -22.47
C ALA A 307 14.58 -9.60 -21.19
N PHE A 308 14.96 -8.61 -20.38
CA PHE A 308 15.61 -8.80 -19.08
C PHE A 308 14.77 -9.68 -18.16
N ALA A 309 13.47 -9.39 -18.01
CA ALA A 309 12.56 -10.15 -17.17
C ALA A 309 12.45 -11.61 -17.61
N LEU A 310 12.19 -11.84 -18.90
CA LEU A 310 12.12 -13.19 -19.46
C LEU A 310 13.46 -13.93 -19.29
N GLY A 311 14.58 -13.29 -19.64
CA GLY A 311 15.91 -13.89 -19.49
C GLY A 311 16.22 -14.32 -18.05
N PHE A 312 15.87 -13.51 -17.05
CA PHE A 312 16.04 -13.88 -15.64
C PHE A 312 15.04 -14.95 -15.17
N ILE A 313 13.79 -14.90 -15.60
CA ILE A 313 12.79 -15.94 -15.27
C ILE A 313 13.21 -17.29 -15.85
N ALA A 314 13.82 -17.30 -17.04
CA ALA A 314 14.40 -18.50 -17.64
C ALA A 314 15.46 -19.15 -16.73
N LEU A 315 16.26 -18.34 -16.04
CA LEU A 315 17.30 -18.81 -15.12
C LEU A 315 16.74 -19.24 -13.76
N ILE A 316 15.73 -18.54 -13.24
CA ILE A 316 15.20 -18.77 -11.88
C ILE A 316 14.20 -19.93 -11.87
N LYS A 317 13.22 -19.92 -12.78
CA LYS A 317 12.07 -20.85 -12.78
C LYS A 317 11.99 -21.73 -14.03
N GLY A 318 12.54 -21.27 -15.15
CA GLY A 318 12.50 -21.97 -16.44
C GLY A 318 11.12 -22.02 -17.12
N SER A 319 10.07 -21.58 -16.43
CA SER A 319 8.71 -21.51 -16.95
C SER A 319 7.95 -20.29 -16.45
N ILE A 320 6.95 -19.85 -17.21
CA ILE A 320 6.08 -18.73 -16.86
C ILE A 320 4.65 -18.97 -17.37
N SER A 321 3.65 -18.55 -16.59
CA SER A 321 2.26 -18.54 -17.07
C SER A 321 2.07 -17.62 -18.27
N ILE A 322 1.36 -18.08 -19.30
CA ILE A 322 0.95 -17.23 -20.44
C ILE A 322 0.05 -16.08 -19.98
N ILE A 323 -0.74 -16.30 -18.93
CA ILE A 323 -1.65 -15.30 -18.36
C ILE A 323 -0.86 -14.11 -17.79
N ALA A 324 0.30 -14.38 -17.17
CA ALA A 324 1.19 -13.33 -16.66
C ALA A 324 1.82 -12.50 -17.80
N LEU A 325 2.14 -13.09 -18.95
CA LEU A 325 2.50 -12.33 -20.15
C LEU A 325 1.30 -11.57 -20.74
N GLY A 326 0.09 -12.11 -20.56
CA GLY A 326 -1.18 -11.51 -20.99
C GLY A 326 -1.39 -10.11 -20.42
N THR A 327 -1.04 -9.94 -19.15
CA THR A 327 -0.99 -8.65 -18.46
C THR A 327 0.19 -7.75 -18.86
N GLY A 328 0.98 -8.13 -19.87
CA GLY A 328 2.10 -7.33 -20.37
C GLY A 328 1.71 -5.95 -20.91
N SER A 329 0.46 -5.75 -21.35
CA SER A 329 -0.08 -4.43 -21.69
C SER A 329 -0.17 -3.49 -20.48
N ILE A 330 -0.46 -4.03 -19.29
CA ILE A 330 -0.44 -3.31 -18.01
C ILE A 330 1.00 -2.88 -17.70
N VAL A 331 1.93 -3.83 -17.75
CA VAL A 331 3.36 -3.58 -17.49
C VAL A 331 3.92 -2.56 -18.48
N LEU A 332 3.57 -2.65 -19.77
CA LEU A 332 3.93 -1.70 -20.81
C LEU A 332 3.51 -0.27 -20.45
N GLY A 333 2.25 -0.07 -20.02
CA GLY A 333 1.73 1.24 -19.65
C GLY A 333 2.44 1.88 -18.45
N ILE A 334 3.02 1.07 -17.56
CA ILE A 334 3.79 1.52 -16.40
C ILE A 334 5.25 1.78 -16.78
N VAL A 335 5.89 0.83 -17.46
CA VAL A 335 7.31 0.86 -17.80
C VAL A 335 7.66 2.06 -18.70
N VAL A 336 6.77 2.41 -19.63
CA VAL A 336 6.94 3.57 -20.53
C VAL A 336 7.09 4.89 -19.77
N ASN A 337 6.58 4.98 -18.53
CA ASN A 337 6.66 6.20 -17.74
C ASN A 337 8.09 6.64 -17.47
N TYR A 338 9.02 5.70 -17.20
CA TYR A 338 10.40 6.04 -16.87
C TYR A 338 11.13 6.71 -18.04
N SER A 339 10.93 6.22 -19.26
CA SER A 339 11.52 6.82 -20.45
C SER A 339 10.84 8.14 -20.81
N LEU A 340 9.54 8.29 -20.54
CA LEU A 340 8.82 9.57 -20.70
C LEU A 340 9.33 10.65 -19.75
N HIS A 341 9.60 10.34 -18.48
CA HIS A 341 10.14 11.30 -17.52
C HIS A 341 11.51 11.84 -17.99
N VAL A 342 12.41 10.96 -18.42
CA VAL A 342 13.73 11.34 -18.95
C VAL A 342 13.59 12.22 -20.21
N PHE A 343 12.75 11.80 -21.16
CA PHE A 343 12.60 12.50 -22.44
C PHE A 343 11.90 13.85 -22.29
N ASN A 344 10.85 13.94 -21.47
CA ASN A 344 10.11 15.18 -21.24
C ASN A 344 10.96 16.19 -20.44
N HIS A 345 11.72 15.74 -19.45
CA HIS A 345 12.59 16.63 -18.70
C HIS A 345 13.74 17.17 -19.58
N TYR A 346 14.33 16.33 -20.45
CA TYR A 346 15.32 16.78 -21.44
C TYR A 346 14.78 17.85 -22.39
N ARG A 347 13.50 17.78 -22.76
CA ARG A 347 12.83 18.82 -23.58
C ARG A 347 12.78 20.18 -22.88
N HIS A 348 12.67 20.21 -21.55
CA HIS A 348 12.63 21.46 -20.78
C HIS A 348 14.03 22.02 -20.47
N THR A 349 14.98 21.16 -20.11
CA THR A 349 16.32 21.60 -19.68
C THR A 349 17.32 21.72 -20.83
N GLY A 350 17.22 20.88 -21.86
CA GLY A 350 18.17 20.82 -22.97
C GLY A 350 19.52 20.19 -22.64
N ASP A 351 19.85 19.96 -21.36
CA ASP A 351 21.09 19.34 -20.89
C ASP A 351 20.83 17.99 -20.20
N MET A 352 21.34 16.92 -20.80
CA MET A 352 21.20 15.56 -20.27
C MET A 352 21.94 15.36 -18.93
N ARG A 353 23.03 16.10 -18.67
CA ARG A 353 23.73 16.02 -17.38
C ARG A 353 22.82 16.52 -16.26
N GLN A 354 22.11 17.61 -16.52
CA GLN A 354 21.13 18.15 -15.59
C GLN A 354 19.95 17.19 -15.42
N VAL A 355 19.48 16.56 -16.51
CA VAL A 355 18.40 15.55 -16.44
C VAL A 355 18.75 14.39 -15.53
N ILE A 356 19.96 13.85 -15.64
CA ILE A 356 20.40 12.74 -14.78
C ILE A 356 20.53 13.20 -13.33
N LYS A 357 21.04 14.41 -13.08
CA LYS A 357 21.11 14.97 -11.71
C LYS A 357 19.72 15.10 -11.09
N ASP A 358 18.75 15.61 -11.84
CA ASP A 358 17.42 15.88 -11.32
C ASP A 358 16.56 14.62 -11.20
N LEU A 359 16.69 13.66 -12.13
CA LEU A 359 15.82 12.46 -12.15
C LEU A 359 16.40 11.22 -11.48
N ALA A 360 17.73 11.08 -11.35
CA ALA A 360 18.31 9.82 -10.83
C ALA A 360 17.89 9.49 -9.40
N PHE A 361 17.62 10.49 -8.56
CA PHE A 361 17.09 10.22 -7.21
C PHE A 361 15.60 9.87 -7.24
N PRO A 362 14.69 10.74 -7.74
CA PRO A 362 13.26 10.46 -7.67
C PRO A 362 12.85 9.24 -8.51
N LEU A 363 13.48 9.02 -9.67
CA LEU A 363 13.16 7.89 -10.55
C LEU A 363 13.59 6.56 -9.92
N THR A 364 14.77 6.49 -9.30
CA THR A 364 15.21 5.25 -8.64
C THR A 364 14.38 4.92 -7.40
N ILE A 365 14.08 5.91 -6.55
CA ILE A 365 13.26 5.66 -5.35
C ILE A 365 11.82 5.29 -5.73
N GLY A 366 11.19 6.04 -6.63
CA GLY A 366 9.83 5.71 -7.09
C GLY A 366 9.78 4.35 -7.80
N SER A 367 10.77 4.06 -8.65
CA SER A 367 10.84 2.73 -9.24
C SER A 367 11.00 1.63 -8.20
N PHE A 368 11.76 1.87 -7.11
CA PHE A 368 11.99 0.87 -6.08
C PHE A 368 10.69 0.51 -5.36
N THR A 369 9.85 1.49 -5.03
CA THR A 369 8.56 1.23 -4.39
C THR A 369 7.58 0.52 -5.32
N THR A 370 7.52 0.92 -6.60
CA THR A 370 6.72 0.21 -7.62
C THR A 370 7.19 -1.24 -7.81
N ILE A 371 8.50 -1.44 -7.99
CA ILE A 371 9.14 -2.77 -8.14
C ILE A 371 8.82 -3.64 -6.92
N ALA A 372 9.06 -3.10 -5.72
CA ALA A 372 8.83 -3.82 -4.50
C ALA A 372 7.34 -4.12 -4.29
N GLY A 373 6.44 -3.22 -4.70
CA GLY A 373 4.99 -3.45 -4.79
C GLY A 373 4.65 -4.68 -5.62
N PHE A 374 5.17 -4.81 -6.84
CA PHE A 374 4.98 -6.02 -7.66
C PHE A 374 5.63 -7.27 -7.05
N LEU A 375 6.81 -7.13 -6.45
CA LEU A 375 7.48 -8.25 -5.78
C LEU A 375 6.77 -8.70 -4.50
N THR A 376 5.92 -7.87 -3.87
CA THR A 376 5.08 -8.34 -2.75
C THR A 376 4.09 -9.42 -3.17
N LEU A 377 3.73 -9.51 -4.45
CA LEU A 377 2.90 -10.61 -4.98
C LEU A 377 3.61 -11.98 -4.87
N GLN A 378 4.91 -12.03 -4.60
CA GLN A 378 5.60 -13.29 -4.26
C GLN A 378 5.08 -13.91 -2.96
N PHE A 379 4.47 -13.10 -2.08
CA PHE A 379 3.82 -13.59 -0.85
C PHE A 379 2.38 -14.06 -1.07
N ALA A 380 1.83 -13.91 -2.27
CA ALA A 380 0.53 -14.47 -2.62
C ALA A 380 0.61 -15.99 -2.66
N THR A 381 -0.50 -16.65 -2.35
CA THR A 381 -0.59 -18.12 -2.40
C THR A 381 -0.65 -18.66 -3.83
N SER A 382 -1.25 -17.91 -4.76
CA SER A 382 -1.39 -18.28 -6.17
C SER A 382 -0.09 -18.16 -6.99
N ASP A 383 0.26 -19.20 -7.73
CA ASP A 383 1.46 -19.23 -8.59
C ASP A 383 1.37 -18.27 -9.78
N MET A 384 0.16 -18.03 -10.30
CA MET A 384 -0.07 -17.03 -11.35
C MET A 384 0.31 -15.61 -10.89
N LEU A 385 -0.06 -15.27 -9.65
CA LEU A 385 0.21 -13.93 -9.10
C LEU A 385 1.69 -13.73 -8.79
N LYS A 386 2.37 -14.78 -8.35
CA LYS A 386 3.83 -14.80 -8.24
C LYS A 386 4.47 -14.58 -9.62
N ASP A 387 4.02 -15.27 -10.66
CA ASP A 387 4.58 -15.08 -12.01
C ASP A 387 4.36 -13.66 -12.54
N LEU A 388 3.18 -13.09 -12.32
CA LEU A 388 2.88 -11.70 -12.65
C LEU A 388 3.80 -10.72 -11.91
N GLY A 389 3.91 -10.87 -10.58
CA GLY A 389 4.76 -10.01 -9.75
C GLY A 389 6.23 -10.08 -10.13
N LEU A 390 6.73 -11.28 -10.44
CA LEU A 390 8.11 -11.50 -10.83
C LEU A 390 8.39 -10.88 -12.22
N PHE A 391 7.52 -11.14 -13.20
CA PHE A 391 7.65 -10.59 -14.55
C PHE A 391 7.60 -9.06 -14.54
N ALA A 392 6.61 -8.47 -13.87
CA ALA A 392 6.47 -7.03 -13.78
C ALA A 392 7.63 -6.39 -13.01
N GLY A 393 7.99 -6.93 -11.84
CA GLY A 393 9.10 -6.41 -11.03
C GLY A 393 10.43 -6.41 -11.78
N LEU A 394 10.79 -7.53 -12.43
CA LEU A 394 12.02 -7.62 -13.23
C LEU A 394 11.95 -6.73 -14.48
N SER A 395 10.78 -6.61 -15.12
CA SER A 395 10.61 -5.74 -16.29
C SER A 395 10.86 -4.28 -15.94
N LEU A 396 10.37 -3.83 -14.79
CA LEU A 396 10.60 -2.48 -14.25
C LEU A 396 12.08 -2.27 -13.90
N ILE A 397 12.74 -3.24 -13.25
CA ILE A 397 14.19 -3.18 -12.96
C ILE A 397 14.98 -2.98 -14.26
N GLY A 398 14.77 -3.85 -15.25
CA GLY A 398 15.47 -3.78 -16.53
C GLY A 398 15.22 -2.46 -17.26
N ALA A 399 13.99 -1.96 -17.22
CA ALA A 399 13.64 -0.71 -17.88
C ALA A 399 14.18 0.54 -17.18
N VAL A 400 14.24 0.58 -15.85
CA VAL A 400 14.84 1.69 -15.09
C VAL A 400 16.34 1.75 -15.33
N LEU A 401 17.02 0.60 -15.29
CA LEU A 401 18.44 0.49 -15.63
C LEU A 401 18.68 0.98 -17.06
N CYS A 402 17.84 0.56 -18.01
CA CYS A 402 17.96 1.02 -19.40
C CYS A 402 17.70 2.53 -19.54
N SER A 403 16.70 3.06 -18.84
CA SER A 403 16.31 4.48 -18.89
C SER A 403 17.34 5.42 -18.27
N LEU A 404 18.10 4.97 -17.26
CA LEU A 404 19.14 5.78 -16.60
C LEU A 404 20.55 5.56 -17.16
N VAL A 405 20.83 4.38 -17.75
CA VAL A 405 22.18 4.04 -18.25
C VAL A 405 22.31 4.22 -19.76
N PHE A 406 21.38 3.69 -20.56
CA PHE A 406 21.52 3.63 -22.03
C PHE A 406 20.74 4.74 -22.75
N LEU A 407 19.48 4.96 -22.36
CA LEU A 407 18.59 5.95 -22.98
C LEU A 407 19.18 7.37 -23.04
N PRO A 408 19.88 7.89 -22.00
CA PRO A 408 20.45 9.24 -22.05
C PRO A 408 21.45 9.46 -23.19
N HIS A 409 22.13 8.40 -23.65
CA HIS A 409 23.06 8.46 -24.78
C HIS A 409 22.34 8.37 -26.12
N PHE A 410 21.22 7.64 -26.19
CA PHE A 410 20.44 7.48 -27.43
C PHE A 410 19.65 8.73 -27.80
N ILE A 411 19.30 9.56 -26.81
CA ILE A 411 18.65 10.86 -27.02
C ILE A 411 19.64 11.92 -27.57
N GLY A 412 20.96 11.68 -27.46
CA GLY A 412 22.00 12.72 -27.50
C GLY A 412 22.21 13.52 -28.80
N GLY A 413 22.52 14.82 -28.62
CA GLY A 413 23.54 15.53 -29.40
C GLY A 413 23.11 16.54 -30.47
N THR A 414 22.18 17.46 -30.21
CA THR A 414 22.13 18.73 -30.98
C THR A 414 22.05 19.90 -30.01
N ALA A 415 22.81 20.96 -30.30
CA ALA A 415 22.85 22.19 -29.52
C ALA A 415 21.43 22.69 -29.22
N ALA A 416 21.26 23.29 -28.04
CA ALA A 416 20.01 23.84 -27.54
C ALA A 416 19.25 24.62 -28.64
N GLY A 417 18.27 23.95 -29.25
CA GLY A 417 17.23 24.64 -30.01
C GLY A 417 16.40 25.47 -29.01
N PRO A 418 15.79 26.58 -29.45
CA PRO A 418 15.03 27.45 -28.57
C PRO A 418 13.99 26.64 -27.80
N ALA A 419 13.83 26.94 -26.50
CA ALA A 419 12.85 26.31 -25.61
C ALA A 419 11.50 26.19 -26.34
N GLN A 420 11.08 24.96 -26.64
CA GLN A 420 9.86 24.73 -27.41
C GLN A 420 8.68 25.38 -26.69
N LYS A 421 7.81 26.07 -27.45
CA LYS A 421 6.55 26.65 -26.97
C LYS A 421 5.79 25.64 -26.10
N HIS A 422 5.26 26.11 -24.96
CA HIS A 422 4.45 25.31 -24.03
C HIS A 422 3.38 24.50 -24.78
N SER A 423 3.40 23.18 -24.57
CA SER A 423 2.38 22.24 -25.03
C SER A 423 1.01 22.58 -24.41
N TRP A 424 -0.07 22.05 -24.98
CA TRP A 424 -1.39 22.10 -24.34
C TRP A 424 -1.37 21.40 -22.97
N ILE A 425 -0.57 20.34 -22.81
CA ILE A 425 -0.36 19.66 -21.51
C ILE A 425 0.38 20.58 -20.54
N ASP A 426 1.40 21.32 -21.00
CA ASP A 426 2.12 22.28 -20.16
C ASP A 426 1.20 23.40 -19.67
N ARG A 427 0.23 23.83 -20.50
CA ARG A 427 -0.79 24.80 -20.09
C ARG A 427 -1.67 24.24 -18.97
N ILE A 428 -2.18 23.01 -19.12
CA ILE A 428 -2.98 22.35 -18.06
C ILE A 428 -2.16 22.18 -16.79
N ALA A 429 -0.92 21.69 -16.89
CA ALA A 429 -0.01 21.49 -15.77
C ALA A 429 0.35 22.79 -15.04
N SER A 430 0.33 23.93 -15.73
CA SER A 430 0.62 25.25 -15.15
C SER A 430 -0.54 25.84 -14.34
N VAL A 431 -1.76 25.30 -14.48
CA VAL A 431 -2.93 25.76 -13.72
C VAL A 431 -2.74 25.43 -12.24
N ARG A 432 -2.87 26.44 -11.38
CA ARG A 432 -2.74 26.31 -9.93
C ARG A 432 -4.05 25.89 -9.27
N LEU A 433 -4.49 24.66 -9.54
CA LEU A 433 -5.72 24.12 -8.96
C LEU A 433 -5.70 24.11 -7.43
N GLU A 434 -4.52 23.95 -6.82
CA GLU A 434 -4.31 23.97 -5.36
C GLU A 434 -4.69 25.31 -4.69
N SER A 435 -4.77 26.40 -5.46
CA SER A 435 -5.11 27.71 -4.93
C SER A 435 -6.61 27.93 -4.74
N ASN A 436 -7.44 27.08 -5.36
CA ASN A 436 -8.90 27.19 -5.27
C ASN A 436 -9.41 26.48 -4.00
N LYS A 437 -9.73 27.27 -2.96
CA LYS A 437 -10.25 26.77 -1.68
C LYS A 437 -11.58 26.02 -1.80
N TRP A 438 -12.42 26.38 -2.77
CA TRP A 438 -13.69 25.70 -3.01
C TRP A 438 -13.47 24.30 -3.58
N LEU A 439 -12.48 24.13 -4.46
CA LEU A 439 -12.11 22.82 -5.01
C LEU A 439 -11.58 21.90 -3.90
N VAL A 440 -10.71 22.41 -3.03
CA VAL A 440 -10.23 21.64 -1.86
C VAL A 440 -11.38 21.31 -0.91
N GLY A 441 -12.28 22.26 -0.65
CA GLY A 441 -13.49 22.02 0.16
C GLY A 441 -14.40 20.94 -0.44
N LEU A 442 -14.61 20.96 -1.76
CA LEU A 442 -15.35 19.93 -2.49
C LEU A 442 -14.66 18.57 -2.38
N ILE A 443 -13.35 18.49 -2.52
CA ILE A 443 -12.59 17.24 -2.34
C ILE A 443 -12.79 16.69 -0.93
N MET A 444 -12.70 17.54 0.10
CA MET A 444 -12.92 17.11 1.49
C MET A 444 -14.35 16.60 1.71
N LEU A 445 -15.35 17.29 1.15
CA LEU A 445 -16.75 16.85 1.20
C LEU A 445 -16.97 15.51 0.49
N LEU A 446 -16.48 15.38 -0.75
CA LEU A 446 -16.57 14.14 -1.53
C LEU A 446 -15.82 13.00 -0.85
N THR A 447 -14.70 13.27 -0.17
CA THR A 447 -13.98 12.26 0.61
C THR A 447 -14.86 11.69 1.72
N ILE A 448 -15.63 12.53 2.43
CA ILE A 448 -16.57 12.07 3.47
C ILE A 448 -17.69 11.23 2.84
N VAL A 449 -18.24 11.68 1.71
CA VAL A 449 -19.30 10.94 0.98
C VAL A 449 -18.77 9.58 0.51
N PHE A 450 -17.63 9.54 -0.17
CA PHE A 450 -17.03 8.31 -0.66
C PHE A 450 -16.58 7.38 0.48
N ALA A 451 -16.13 7.90 1.62
CA ALA A 451 -15.85 7.08 2.80
C ALA A 451 -17.09 6.32 3.29
N PHE A 452 -18.28 6.92 3.23
CA PHE A 452 -19.54 6.24 3.57
C PHE A 452 -19.87 5.11 2.58
N PHE A 453 -19.63 5.31 1.29
CA PHE A 453 -19.88 4.28 0.26
C PHE A 453 -18.79 3.21 0.18
N ALA A 454 -17.56 3.51 0.61
CA ALA A 454 -16.44 2.57 0.60
C ALA A 454 -16.73 1.32 1.43
N GLY A 455 -17.48 1.43 2.53
CA GLY A 455 -17.91 0.30 3.35
C GLY A 455 -18.98 -0.60 2.70
N LYS A 456 -19.53 -0.21 1.55
CA LYS A 456 -20.56 -0.98 0.82
C LYS A 456 -19.98 -1.88 -0.29
N VAL A 457 -18.67 -1.84 -0.52
CA VAL A 457 -18.02 -2.67 -1.55
C VAL A 457 -18.07 -4.14 -1.14
N GLN A 458 -18.59 -4.99 -2.01
CA GLN A 458 -18.72 -6.44 -1.80
C GLN A 458 -17.67 -7.21 -2.61
N PHE A 459 -17.36 -8.44 -2.21
CA PHE A 459 -16.55 -9.38 -2.98
C PHE A 459 -17.47 -10.28 -3.83
N GLU A 460 -17.07 -10.62 -5.05
CA GLU A 460 -17.75 -11.59 -5.93
C GLU A 460 -17.20 -13.00 -5.65
N PRO A 461 -17.93 -13.85 -4.90
CA PRO A 461 -17.44 -15.17 -4.57
C PRO A 461 -17.47 -16.12 -5.78
N ASP A 462 -18.36 -15.92 -6.75
CA ASP A 462 -18.54 -16.87 -7.84
C ASP A 462 -17.48 -16.72 -8.95
N MET A 463 -16.53 -17.67 -8.96
CA MET A 463 -15.45 -17.72 -9.95
C MET A 463 -15.94 -18.03 -11.37
N MET A 464 -17.13 -18.64 -11.53
CA MET A 464 -17.65 -18.95 -12.87
C MET A 464 -18.02 -17.70 -13.65
N GLN A 465 -18.32 -16.59 -12.97
CA GLN A 465 -18.57 -15.31 -13.63
C GLN A 465 -17.30 -14.68 -14.23
N LEU A 466 -16.11 -15.12 -13.77
CA LEU A 466 -14.84 -14.65 -14.31
C LEU A 466 -14.41 -15.43 -15.57
N ASN A 467 -14.99 -16.62 -15.78
CA ASN A 467 -14.73 -17.44 -16.96
C ASN A 467 -15.37 -16.84 -18.21
N TYR A 468 -14.61 -16.81 -19.29
CA TYR A 468 -15.15 -16.60 -20.61
C TYR A 468 -15.89 -17.87 -21.08
N MET A 469 -17.18 -17.71 -21.38
CA MET A 469 -18.00 -18.76 -21.98
C MET A 469 -18.67 -18.20 -23.24
N SER A 470 -18.47 -18.89 -24.37
CA SER A 470 -19.18 -18.57 -25.61
C SER A 470 -20.68 -18.76 -25.45
N LYS A 471 -21.47 -18.23 -26.39
CA LYS A 471 -22.94 -18.39 -26.35
C LYS A 471 -23.33 -19.87 -26.40
N GLU A 472 -22.60 -20.66 -27.19
CA GLU A 472 -22.77 -22.09 -27.36
C GLU A 472 -22.43 -22.85 -26.07
N LEU A 473 -21.33 -22.48 -25.40
CA LEU A 473 -20.94 -23.07 -24.11
C LEU A 473 -21.94 -22.77 -23.01
N LYS A 474 -22.47 -21.54 -22.95
CA LYS A 474 -23.53 -21.18 -21.99
C LYS A 474 -24.82 -21.96 -22.25
N GLN A 475 -25.19 -22.15 -23.53
CA GLN A 475 -26.33 -22.97 -23.89
C GLN A 475 -26.11 -24.45 -23.53
N ALA A 476 -24.90 -24.98 -23.75
CA ALA A 476 -24.55 -26.34 -23.38
C ALA A 476 -24.59 -26.54 -21.85
N GLU A 477 -24.06 -25.59 -21.07
CA GLU A 477 -24.14 -25.61 -19.60
C GLU A 477 -25.59 -25.57 -19.11
N GLN A 478 -26.40 -24.64 -19.64
CA GLN A 478 -27.82 -24.52 -19.28
C GLN A 478 -28.60 -25.78 -19.63
N LYS A 479 -28.33 -26.38 -20.80
CA LYS A 479 -28.98 -27.63 -21.22
C LYS A 479 -28.57 -28.78 -20.31
N LEU A 480 -27.27 -28.94 -20.03
CA LEU A 480 -26.77 -29.98 -19.12
C LEU A 480 -27.42 -29.84 -17.74
N ASN A 481 -27.51 -28.62 -17.21
CA ASN A 481 -28.17 -28.32 -15.94
C ASN A 481 -29.69 -28.58 -15.95
N ALA A 482 -30.34 -28.50 -17.11
CA ALA A 482 -31.78 -28.75 -17.25
C ALA A 482 -32.10 -30.25 -17.32
N ILE A 483 -31.26 -31.04 -17.98
CA ILE A 483 -31.47 -32.49 -18.17
C ILE A 483 -30.92 -33.33 -17.02
N SER A 484 -29.90 -32.85 -16.32
CA SER A 484 -29.41 -33.49 -15.09
C SER A 484 -30.12 -32.86 -13.89
N GLY A 485 -30.95 -33.64 -13.21
CA GLY A 485 -31.63 -33.25 -11.99
C GLY A 485 -30.61 -32.87 -10.92
N ALA A 486 -30.34 -31.57 -10.78
CA ALA A 486 -29.47 -30.98 -9.75
C ALA A 486 -27.94 -31.02 -10.00
N ALA A 487 -27.45 -30.74 -11.21
CA ALA A 487 -26.00 -30.64 -11.50
C ALA A 487 -25.18 -29.64 -10.63
N LEU A 488 -25.81 -28.74 -9.87
CA LEU A 488 -25.11 -27.76 -9.01
C LEU A 488 -25.30 -27.95 -7.49
N LYS A 489 -25.88 -29.07 -7.04
CA LYS A 489 -26.20 -29.34 -5.61
C LYS A 489 -25.57 -30.61 -5.03
N SER A 490 -24.49 -31.10 -5.65
CA SER A 490 -23.74 -32.25 -5.13
C SER A 490 -22.79 -31.81 -3.99
N VAL A 491 -22.81 -32.57 -2.91
CA VAL A 491 -21.84 -32.56 -1.81
C VAL A 491 -21.09 -33.88 -1.87
N TYR A 492 -19.76 -33.85 -1.91
CA TYR A 492 -18.91 -35.03 -1.98
C TYR A 492 -18.38 -35.36 -0.59
N LEU A 493 -18.77 -36.50 -0.06
CA LEU A 493 -18.30 -37.03 1.21
C LEU A 493 -17.13 -37.98 0.93
N VAL A 494 -15.96 -37.69 1.50
CA VAL A 494 -14.75 -38.49 1.30
C VAL A 494 -14.34 -39.14 2.62
N THR A 495 -14.25 -40.47 2.64
CA THR A 495 -13.67 -41.22 3.76
C THR A 495 -12.31 -41.78 3.39
N GLU A 496 -11.36 -41.77 4.34
CA GLU A 496 -9.96 -42.14 4.09
C GLU A 496 -9.48 -43.19 5.11
N GLY A 497 -8.66 -44.13 4.66
CA GLY A 497 -8.02 -45.16 5.50
C GLY A 497 -6.65 -45.58 4.97
N GLY A 498 -5.88 -46.35 5.74
CA GLY A 498 -4.59 -46.92 5.31
C GLY A 498 -4.74 -47.99 4.22
N ASN A 499 -5.94 -48.54 4.07
CA ASN A 499 -6.35 -49.46 3.02
C ASN A 499 -7.84 -49.27 2.69
N LEU A 500 -8.33 -49.93 1.63
CA LEU A 500 -9.72 -49.80 1.17
C LEU A 500 -10.73 -50.19 2.26
N ASP A 501 -10.46 -51.25 3.01
CA ASP A 501 -11.34 -51.75 4.08
C ASP A 501 -11.56 -50.69 5.17
N GLU A 502 -10.49 -50.04 5.64
CA GLU A 502 -10.60 -48.99 6.65
C GLU A 502 -11.41 -47.77 6.14
N ALA A 503 -11.24 -47.41 4.87
CA ALA A 503 -12.01 -46.33 4.25
C ALA A 503 -13.51 -46.69 4.11
N LEU A 504 -13.82 -47.96 3.80
CA LEU A 504 -15.18 -48.48 3.73
C LEU A 504 -15.85 -48.53 5.10
N VAL A 505 -15.16 -48.99 6.16
CA VAL A 505 -15.69 -48.99 7.54
C VAL A 505 -16.13 -47.58 7.96
N LYS A 506 -15.34 -46.56 7.65
CA LYS A 506 -15.70 -45.16 7.93
C LYS A 506 -16.90 -44.70 7.10
N SER A 507 -16.97 -45.08 5.82
CA SER A 507 -18.11 -44.77 4.95
C SER A 507 -19.41 -45.40 5.48
N GLU A 508 -19.34 -46.64 5.97
CA GLU A 508 -20.47 -47.39 6.51
C GLU A 508 -21.04 -46.78 7.78
N ARG A 509 -20.19 -46.25 8.67
CA ARG A 509 -20.65 -45.53 9.88
C ARG A 509 -21.51 -44.32 9.52
N LEU A 510 -21.09 -43.57 8.51
CA LEU A 510 -21.77 -42.36 8.05
C LEU A 510 -23.04 -42.66 7.25
N GLN A 511 -23.20 -43.88 6.73
CA GLN A 511 -24.42 -44.30 6.03
C GLN A 511 -25.67 -44.17 6.91
N THR A 512 -25.55 -44.40 8.22
CA THR A 512 -26.67 -44.23 9.17
C THR A 512 -27.17 -42.78 9.21
N ASP A 513 -26.24 -41.81 9.22
CA ASP A 513 -26.57 -40.39 9.21
C ASP A 513 -27.12 -39.94 7.86
N ILE A 514 -26.58 -40.47 6.75
CA ILE A 514 -27.09 -40.23 5.39
C ILE A 514 -28.53 -40.72 5.26
N ASP A 515 -28.82 -41.93 5.73
CA ASP A 515 -30.17 -42.52 5.69
C ASP A 515 -31.15 -41.75 6.56
N ARG A 516 -30.73 -41.28 7.75
CA ARG A 516 -31.53 -40.38 8.59
C ARG A 516 -31.87 -39.09 7.85
N PHE A 517 -30.87 -38.43 7.26
CA PHE A 517 -31.12 -37.17 6.54
C PHE A 517 -31.94 -37.36 5.26
N ARG A 518 -31.85 -38.53 4.62
CA ARG A 518 -32.73 -38.90 3.50
C ARG A 518 -34.18 -39.06 3.97
N ALA A 519 -34.41 -39.75 5.10
CA ALA A 519 -35.74 -39.92 5.68
C ALA A 519 -36.38 -38.59 6.12
N GLU A 520 -35.56 -37.63 6.57
CA GLU A 520 -36.00 -36.26 6.92
C GLU A 520 -36.21 -35.33 5.71
N GLY A 521 -35.96 -35.80 4.49
CA GLY A 521 -36.04 -34.98 3.27
C GLY A 521 -34.94 -33.92 3.13
N LYS A 522 -33.88 -34.00 3.96
CA LYS A 522 -32.72 -33.09 3.92
C LYS A 522 -31.69 -33.50 2.87
N ILE A 523 -31.68 -34.76 2.43
CA ILE A 523 -30.91 -35.28 1.29
C ILE A 523 -31.90 -35.81 0.25
N SER A 524 -31.81 -35.32 -0.99
CA SER A 524 -32.69 -35.72 -2.10
C SER A 524 -32.29 -37.07 -2.67
N SER A 525 -30.99 -37.30 -2.85
CA SER A 525 -30.44 -38.60 -3.25
C SER A 525 -29.01 -38.73 -2.74
N ALA A 526 -28.51 -39.96 -2.60
CA ALA A 526 -27.11 -40.22 -2.32
C ALA A 526 -26.66 -41.43 -3.15
N GLY A 527 -25.53 -41.30 -3.84
CA GLY A 527 -24.94 -42.36 -4.65
C GLY A 527 -23.48 -42.55 -4.26
N GLY A 528 -23.09 -43.79 -3.98
CA GLY A 528 -21.74 -44.17 -3.58
C GLY A 528 -21.54 -45.68 -3.74
N VAL A 529 -20.31 -46.14 -3.58
CA VAL A 529 -19.97 -47.56 -3.79
C VAL A 529 -20.37 -48.49 -2.65
N SER A 530 -20.85 -47.96 -1.52
CA SER A 530 -21.16 -48.73 -0.31
C SER A 530 -22.26 -49.78 -0.47
N SER A 531 -23.04 -49.75 -1.56
CA SER A 531 -24.01 -50.80 -1.91
C SER A 531 -23.37 -52.02 -2.59
N LEU A 532 -22.19 -51.85 -3.20
CA LEU A 532 -21.43 -52.89 -3.92
C LEU A 532 -20.15 -53.31 -3.19
N PHE A 533 -19.39 -52.35 -2.68
CA PHE A 533 -18.16 -52.55 -1.92
C PHE A 533 -18.46 -52.34 -0.44
N MET A 534 -18.18 -53.36 0.36
CA MET A 534 -18.43 -53.38 1.80
C MET A 534 -17.18 -53.86 2.54
N SER A 535 -16.99 -53.37 3.76
CA SER A 535 -15.91 -53.80 4.63
C SER A 535 -16.04 -55.27 5.00
N ASP A 536 -14.91 -55.92 5.25
CA ASP A 536 -14.84 -57.31 5.69
C ASP A 536 -15.66 -57.54 6.96
N SER A 537 -15.78 -56.51 7.81
CA SER A 537 -16.58 -56.55 9.02
C SER A 537 -18.09 -56.63 8.72
N LEU A 538 -18.59 -55.83 7.78
CA LEU A 538 -19.99 -55.81 7.39
C LEU A 538 -20.37 -57.07 6.59
N GLN A 539 -19.47 -57.54 5.71
CA GLN A 539 -19.67 -58.77 4.95
C GLN A 539 -19.85 -59.98 5.89
N ARG A 540 -18.96 -60.14 6.88
CA ARG A 540 -19.06 -61.21 7.89
C ARG A 540 -20.37 -61.14 8.68
N ALA A 541 -20.79 -59.94 9.07
CA ALA A 541 -22.06 -59.74 9.78
C ALA A 541 -23.28 -60.16 8.94
N ARG A 542 -23.27 -59.85 7.63
CA ARG A 542 -24.37 -60.22 6.71
C ARG A 542 -24.38 -61.73 6.39
N ILE A 543 -23.22 -62.35 6.21
CA ILE A 543 -23.09 -63.81 6.05
C ILE A 543 -23.59 -64.55 7.31
N ALA A 544 -23.21 -64.09 8.50
CA ALA A 544 -23.70 -64.66 9.75
C ALA A 544 -25.23 -64.57 9.84
N ARG A 545 -25.83 -63.44 9.44
CA ARG A 545 -27.30 -63.26 9.41
C ARG A 545 -27.97 -64.24 8.45
N TRP A 546 -27.42 -64.47 7.27
CA TRP A 546 -27.94 -65.45 6.30
C TRP A 546 -27.97 -66.87 6.88
N ASN A 547 -26.89 -67.28 7.55
CA ASN A 547 -26.79 -68.60 8.17
C ASN A 547 -27.80 -68.78 9.30
N VAL A 548 -28.10 -67.71 10.06
CA VAL A 548 -29.14 -67.74 11.11
C VAL A 548 -30.55 -67.77 10.52
N TYR A 549 -30.79 -67.04 9.42
CA TYR A 549 -32.11 -66.95 8.79
C TYR A 549 -32.58 -68.27 8.18
N TRP A 550 -31.68 -69.05 7.56
CA TRP A 550 -32.03 -70.30 6.91
C TRP A 550 -31.88 -71.52 7.82
N THR A 551 -32.98 -71.90 8.48
CA THR A 551 -33.07 -73.17 9.20
C THR A 551 -33.22 -74.36 8.24
N ALA A 552 -32.87 -75.57 8.71
CA ALA A 552 -33.02 -76.79 7.91
C ALA A 552 -34.45 -77.00 7.41
N ASP A 553 -35.44 -76.78 8.28
CA ASP A 553 -36.87 -76.90 7.94
C ASP A 553 -37.30 -75.86 6.90
N LYS A 554 -36.82 -74.62 7.02
CA LYS A 554 -37.16 -73.54 6.08
C LYS A 554 -36.59 -73.79 4.69
N LYS A 555 -35.35 -74.31 4.59
CA LYS A 555 -34.75 -74.72 3.31
C LYS A 555 -35.54 -75.87 2.69
N ALA A 556 -35.87 -76.90 3.48
CA ALA A 556 -36.61 -78.06 3.01
C ALA A 556 -38.02 -77.68 2.49
N GLN A 557 -38.72 -76.80 3.21
CA GLN A 557 -40.04 -76.31 2.81
C GLN A 557 -39.98 -75.53 1.48
N LEU A 558 -39.05 -74.58 1.34
CA LEU A 558 -38.87 -73.81 0.11
C LEU A 558 -38.56 -74.71 -1.10
N LEU A 559 -37.65 -75.67 -0.94
CA LEU A 559 -37.29 -76.60 -2.03
C LEU A 559 -38.47 -77.51 -2.41
N SER A 560 -39.27 -77.93 -1.44
CA SER A 560 -40.50 -78.69 -1.67
C SER A 560 -41.54 -77.86 -2.44
N ASP A 561 -41.73 -76.61 -2.04
CA ASP A 561 -42.67 -75.69 -2.68
C ASP A 561 -42.24 -75.36 -4.13
N ILE A 562 -40.95 -75.10 -4.37
CA ILE A 562 -40.42 -74.89 -5.73
C ILE A 562 -40.60 -76.15 -6.60
N LYS A 563 -40.30 -77.34 -6.08
CA LYS A 563 -40.48 -78.59 -6.83
C LYS A 563 -41.96 -78.83 -7.16
N THR A 564 -42.86 -78.58 -6.20
CA THR A 564 -44.30 -78.78 -6.37
C THR A 564 -44.89 -77.78 -7.38
N GLN A 565 -44.61 -76.48 -7.22
CA GLN A 565 -45.13 -75.44 -8.11
C GLN A 565 -44.45 -75.49 -9.49
N GLY A 566 -43.14 -75.71 -9.56
CA GLY A 566 -42.39 -75.80 -10.80
C GLY A 566 -42.77 -77.00 -11.66
N PHE A 567 -42.99 -78.18 -11.06
CA PHE A 567 -43.46 -79.36 -11.78
C PHE A 567 -44.85 -79.13 -12.41
N ALA A 568 -45.76 -78.46 -11.69
CA ALA A 568 -47.09 -78.11 -12.19
C ALA A 568 -47.05 -77.15 -13.39
N LEU A 569 -45.95 -76.42 -13.56
CA LEU A 569 -45.73 -75.46 -14.65
C LEU A 569 -44.84 -76.01 -15.79
N GLY A 570 -44.38 -77.27 -15.69
CA GLY A 570 -43.61 -77.94 -16.75
C GLY A 570 -42.08 -77.88 -16.61
N PHE A 571 -41.55 -77.40 -15.48
CA PHE A 571 -40.11 -77.47 -15.21
C PHE A 571 -39.68 -78.92 -14.90
N LYS A 572 -38.48 -79.30 -15.37
CA LYS A 572 -37.89 -80.61 -15.05
C LYS A 572 -37.55 -80.68 -13.54
N PRO A 573 -37.64 -81.85 -12.87
CA PRO A 573 -37.33 -81.99 -11.44
C PRO A 573 -35.92 -81.50 -11.02
N GLY A 574 -34.95 -81.49 -11.94
CA GLY A 574 -33.59 -80.98 -11.71
C GLY A 574 -33.34 -79.54 -12.19
N ALA A 575 -34.36 -78.82 -12.66
CA ALA A 575 -34.20 -77.50 -13.28
C ALA A 575 -33.57 -76.44 -12.34
N PHE A 576 -33.69 -76.63 -11.02
CA PHE A 576 -33.24 -75.65 -10.01
C PHE A 576 -32.17 -76.22 -9.06
N GLN A 577 -31.42 -77.23 -9.50
CA GLN A 577 -30.38 -77.86 -8.68
C GLN A 577 -29.28 -76.86 -8.25
N HIS A 578 -28.99 -75.85 -9.07
CA HIS A 578 -28.03 -74.79 -8.73
C HIS A 578 -28.51 -73.93 -7.54
N PHE A 579 -29.81 -73.64 -7.45
CA PHE A 579 -30.36 -72.92 -6.30
C PHE A 579 -30.33 -73.77 -5.02
N GLU A 580 -30.58 -75.08 -5.15
CA GLU A 580 -30.45 -76.03 -4.04
C GLU A 580 -29.01 -76.09 -3.51
N GLN A 581 -28.02 -76.04 -4.40
CA GLN A 581 -26.59 -75.90 -4.05
C GLN A 581 -26.29 -74.55 -3.38
N LEU A 582 -26.80 -73.44 -3.92
CA LEU A 582 -26.60 -72.09 -3.36
C LEU A 582 -27.06 -71.99 -1.90
N LEU A 583 -28.22 -72.58 -1.57
CA LEU A 583 -28.72 -72.63 -0.19
C LEU A 583 -27.86 -73.50 0.75
N ALA A 584 -27.09 -74.44 0.20
CA ALA A 584 -26.17 -75.32 0.95
C ALA A 584 -24.74 -74.77 1.02
N THR A 585 -24.39 -73.75 0.23
CA THR A 585 -23.06 -73.13 0.19
C THR A 585 -22.68 -72.46 1.52
N SER A 586 -21.44 -72.66 1.94
CA SER A 586 -20.81 -71.86 3.00
C SER A 586 -20.15 -70.65 2.36
N PHE A 587 -20.74 -69.46 2.53
CA PHE A 587 -20.25 -68.24 1.92
C PHE A 587 -19.02 -67.68 2.65
N GLU A 588 -18.05 -67.18 1.88
CA GLU A 588 -16.90 -66.43 2.35
C GLU A 588 -17.04 -64.94 2.01
N THR A 589 -16.21 -64.10 2.62
CA THR A 589 -16.11 -62.67 2.27
C THR A 589 -15.61 -62.50 0.84
N LEU A 590 -16.24 -61.61 0.09
CA LEU A 590 -15.88 -61.22 -1.25
C LEU A 590 -14.61 -60.37 -1.22
N ASP A 591 -13.55 -60.85 -1.89
CA ASP A 591 -12.30 -60.10 -2.04
C ASP A 591 -12.52 -58.93 -3.01
N PRO A 592 -12.13 -57.69 -2.65
CA PRO A 592 -12.12 -56.55 -3.57
C PRO A 592 -11.43 -56.81 -4.92
N ALA A 593 -10.49 -57.76 -5.00
CA ALA A 593 -9.84 -58.18 -6.24
C ALA A 593 -10.79 -58.93 -7.20
N GLN A 594 -11.79 -59.65 -6.68
CA GLN A 594 -12.81 -60.34 -7.47
C GLN A 594 -13.76 -59.34 -8.16
N LEU A 595 -13.93 -58.15 -7.60
CA LEU A 595 -14.68 -57.04 -8.22
C LEU A 595 -13.80 -56.14 -9.10
N SER A 596 -12.54 -56.51 -9.39
CA SER A 596 -11.61 -55.61 -10.08
C SER A 596 -12.00 -55.27 -11.52
N GLY A 597 -12.71 -56.15 -12.24
CA GLY A 597 -13.27 -55.89 -13.57
C GLY A 597 -14.36 -54.83 -13.53
N ILE A 598 -15.39 -55.08 -12.72
CA ILE A 598 -16.50 -54.15 -12.42
C ILE A 598 -15.98 -52.79 -11.94
N ARG A 599 -14.98 -52.81 -11.04
CA ARG A 599 -14.34 -51.60 -10.51
C ARG A 599 -13.70 -50.76 -11.61
N LYS A 600 -12.76 -51.34 -12.37
CA LYS A 600 -11.98 -50.62 -13.40
C LYS A 600 -12.88 -50.00 -14.46
N SER A 601 -13.96 -50.68 -14.81
CA SER A 601 -14.86 -50.24 -15.87
C SER A 601 -15.88 -49.20 -15.42
N TYR A 602 -16.45 -49.31 -14.20
CA TYR A 602 -17.62 -48.52 -13.79
C TYR A 602 -17.48 -47.71 -12.49
N LEU A 603 -16.63 -48.12 -11.54
CA LEU A 603 -16.61 -47.56 -10.18
C LEU A 603 -15.29 -46.90 -9.76
N ASP A 604 -14.29 -46.92 -10.63
CA ASP A 604 -13.01 -46.20 -10.51
C ASP A 604 -13.15 -44.71 -10.15
N ASP A 605 -14.30 -44.11 -10.45
CA ASP A 605 -14.55 -42.69 -10.17
C ASP A 605 -14.87 -42.42 -8.69
N TYR A 606 -15.24 -43.46 -7.93
CA TYR A 606 -15.65 -43.38 -6.52
C TYR A 606 -14.62 -43.94 -5.54
N ILE A 607 -13.62 -44.71 -6.01
CA ILE A 607 -12.59 -45.35 -5.19
C ILE A 607 -11.21 -44.95 -5.71
N THR A 608 -10.37 -44.38 -4.84
CA THR A 608 -8.95 -44.11 -5.15
C THR A 608 -8.06 -44.91 -4.21
N GLU A 609 -7.10 -45.65 -4.75
CA GLU A 609 -6.10 -46.38 -3.97
C GLU A 609 -4.68 -45.98 -4.39
N THR A 610 -3.87 -45.66 -3.39
CA THR A 610 -2.44 -45.41 -3.53
C THR A 610 -1.69 -46.25 -2.49
N PRO A 611 -0.38 -46.54 -2.69
CA PRO A 611 0.37 -47.34 -1.71
C PRO A 611 0.28 -46.74 -0.29
N GLY A 612 -0.37 -47.46 0.63
CA GLY A 612 -0.56 -47.05 2.03
C GLY A 612 -1.75 -46.12 2.31
N ARG A 613 -2.64 -45.86 1.35
CA ARG A 613 -3.84 -45.02 1.54
C ARG A 613 -4.94 -45.36 0.53
N ALA A 614 -6.19 -45.43 1.00
CA ALA A 614 -7.37 -45.53 0.16
C ALA A 614 -8.42 -44.47 0.53
N SER A 615 -9.20 -44.04 -0.45
CA SER A 615 -10.33 -43.15 -0.25
C SER A 615 -11.58 -43.61 -1.00
N VAL A 616 -12.73 -43.38 -0.37
CA VAL A 616 -14.06 -43.69 -0.90
C VAL A 616 -14.87 -42.40 -0.96
N VAL A 617 -15.49 -42.15 -2.11
CA VAL A 617 -16.29 -40.95 -2.38
C VAL A 617 -17.77 -41.32 -2.45
N THR A 618 -18.60 -40.61 -1.68
CA THR A 618 -20.06 -40.69 -1.72
C THR A 618 -20.63 -39.34 -2.12
N VAL A 619 -21.50 -39.32 -3.14
CA VAL A 619 -22.09 -38.10 -3.69
C VAL A 619 -23.49 -37.90 -3.11
N LEU A 620 -23.72 -36.81 -2.41
CA LEU A 620 -25.00 -36.43 -1.80
C LEU A 620 -25.65 -35.28 -2.57
N LYS A 621 -26.93 -35.37 -2.89
CA LYS A 621 -27.72 -34.24 -3.39
C LYS A 621 -28.44 -33.56 -2.23
N VAL A 622 -28.01 -32.35 -1.88
CA VAL A 622 -28.51 -31.63 -0.71
C VAL A 622 -29.19 -30.33 -1.15
N PRO A 623 -30.48 -30.09 -0.82
CA PRO A 623 -31.12 -28.79 -1.03
C PRO A 623 -30.36 -27.67 -0.32
N GLN A 624 -30.27 -26.50 -0.97
CA GLN A 624 -29.46 -25.37 -0.48
C GLN A 624 -29.80 -24.94 0.95
N ALA A 625 -31.08 -25.01 1.34
CA ALA A 625 -31.54 -24.63 2.67
C ALA A 625 -30.96 -25.48 3.82
N PHE A 626 -30.64 -26.75 3.55
CA PHE A 626 -30.17 -27.71 4.56
C PHE A 626 -28.67 -28.01 4.46
N ARG A 627 -27.99 -27.43 3.46
CA ARG A 627 -26.60 -27.73 3.11
C ARG A 627 -25.65 -27.57 4.30
N GLN A 628 -25.66 -26.40 4.95
CA GLN A 628 -24.75 -26.13 6.06
C GLN A 628 -24.97 -27.10 7.23
N ALA A 629 -26.23 -27.35 7.58
CA ALA A 629 -26.57 -28.26 8.68
C ALA A 629 -26.14 -29.72 8.42
N VAL A 630 -26.28 -30.20 7.18
CA VAL A 630 -25.83 -31.55 6.79
C VAL A 630 -24.30 -31.63 6.81
N VAL A 631 -23.61 -30.61 6.30
CA VAL A 631 -22.13 -30.54 6.30
C VAL A 631 -21.59 -30.54 7.73
N ASP A 632 -22.09 -29.64 8.58
CA ASP A 632 -21.61 -29.50 9.97
C ASP A 632 -21.82 -30.79 10.77
N SER A 633 -22.94 -31.49 10.56
CA SER A 633 -23.23 -32.76 11.26
C SER A 633 -22.35 -33.91 10.80
N LEU A 634 -22.05 -34.00 9.50
CA LEU A 634 -21.24 -35.10 8.95
C LEU A 634 -19.73 -34.88 9.18
N GLU A 635 -19.26 -33.63 9.32
CA GLU A 635 -17.86 -33.33 9.69
C GLU A 635 -17.56 -33.53 11.19
N ALA A 636 -18.55 -33.37 12.07
CA ALA A 636 -18.37 -33.45 13.52
C ALA A 636 -17.83 -34.82 14.02
N GLY A 637 -18.00 -35.88 13.23
CA GLY A 637 -17.54 -37.24 13.55
C GLY A 637 -16.06 -37.54 13.26
N ASN A 638 -15.29 -36.63 12.65
CA ASN A 638 -13.88 -36.82 12.23
C ASN A 638 -13.58 -37.99 11.27
N ASP A 639 -14.58 -38.76 10.84
CA ASP A 639 -14.44 -39.93 9.96
C ASP A 639 -14.56 -39.60 8.45
N ALA A 640 -14.96 -38.36 8.09
CA ALA A 640 -15.03 -37.90 6.71
C ALA A 640 -14.57 -36.45 6.51
N THR A 641 -14.11 -36.18 5.29
CA THR A 641 -13.87 -34.84 4.76
C THR A 641 -14.98 -34.51 3.76
N ILE A 642 -15.69 -33.40 3.97
CA ILE A 642 -16.75 -32.98 3.07
C ILE A 642 -16.20 -31.95 2.09
N LEU A 643 -16.34 -32.26 0.81
CA LEU A 643 -15.91 -31.40 -0.27
C LEU A 643 -17.11 -30.99 -1.10
N ASP A 644 -17.27 -29.71 -1.33
CA ASP A 644 -18.21 -29.26 -2.34
C ASP A 644 -17.67 -28.05 -3.11
N ARG A 645 -18.23 -27.82 -4.30
CA ARG A 645 -17.78 -26.73 -5.17
C ARG A 645 -17.93 -25.36 -4.51
N GLN A 646 -18.97 -25.16 -3.69
CA GLN A 646 -19.22 -23.92 -2.97
C GLN A 646 -18.25 -23.72 -1.79
N TYR A 647 -17.87 -24.79 -1.09
CA TYR A 647 -16.83 -24.83 -0.07
C TYR A 647 -15.49 -24.43 -0.71
N LEU A 648 -15.12 -25.01 -1.86
CA LEU A 648 -13.93 -24.60 -2.60
C LEU A 648 -13.97 -23.13 -2.98
N THR A 649 -15.06 -22.68 -3.61
CA THR A 649 -15.24 -21.28 -3.97
C THR A 649 -15.17 -20.34 -2.76
N SER A 650 -15.73 -20.72 -1.61
CA SER A 650 -15.72 -19.92 -0.38
C SER A 650 -14.35 -19.87 0.29
N ARG A 651 -13.61 -20.99 0.32
CA ARG A 651 -12.23 -21.05 0.84
C ARG A 651 -11.26 -20.30 -0.05
N LEU A 652 -11.40 -20.44 -1.37
CA LEU A 652 -10.64 -19.65 -2.35
C LEU A 652 -10.86 -18.15 -2.14
N THR A 653 -12.12 -17.75 -2.00
CA THR A 653 -12.50 -16.37 -1.68
C THR A 653 -11.86 -15.89 -0.38
N GLN A 654 -11.90 -16.71 0.68
CA GLN A 654 -11.31 -16.38 1.97
C GLN A 654 -9.78 -16.19 1.88
N MET A 655 -9.08 -17.11 1.21
CA MET A 655 -7.63 -17.05 1.03
C MET A 655 -7.22 -15.82 0.20
N VAL A 656 -7.90 -15.56 -0.91
CA VAL A 656 -7.60 -14.38 -1.74
C VAL A 656 -7.84 -13.09 -0.96
N ASN A 657 -8.89 -13.02 -0.14
CA ASN A 657 -9.16 -11.85 0.69
C ASN A 657 -8.07 -11.65 1.76
N GLN A 658 -7.60 -12.74 2.39
CA GLN A 658 -6.47 -12.69 3.33
C GLN A 658 -5.17 -12.24 2.65
N ASP A 659 -4.83 -12.83 1.50
CA ASP A 659 -3.67 -12.44 0.70
C ASP A 659 -3.73 -10.97 0.31
N PHE A 660 -4.89 -10.50 -0.14
CA PHE A 660 -5.11 -9.10 -0.46
C PHE A 660 -4.83 -8.18 0.73
N ASN A 661 -5.48 -8.42 1.88
CA ASN A 661 -5.30 -7.57 3.04
C ASN A 661 -3.83 -7.56 3.48
N ARG A 662 -3.17 -8.72 3.45
CA ARG A 662 -1.75 -8.85 3.77
C ARG A 662 -0.88 -8.05 2.80
N ILE A 663 -1.07 -8.21 1.49
CA ILE A 663 -0.33 -7.50 0.44
C ILE A 663 -0.54 -5.99 0.56
N ALA A 664 -1.79 -5.54 0.70
CA ALA A 664 -2.13 -4.13 0.84
C ALA A 664 -1.44 -3.49 2.07
N TRP A 665 -1.42 -4.18 3.21
CA TRP A 665 -0.71 -3.72 4.41
C TRP A 665 0.80 -3.66 4.21
N ILE A 666 1.40 -4.69 3.63
CA ILE A 666 2.85 -4.73 3.36
C ILE A 666 3.24 -3.57 2.44
N VAL A 667 2.52 -3.36 1.33
CA VAL A 667 2.78 -2.27 0.39
C VAL A 667 2.61 -0.90 1.06
N SER A 668 1.54 -0.72 1.85
CA SER A 668 1.29 0.56 2.56
C SER A 668 2.41 0.91 3.54
N ILE A 669 2.87 -0.06 4.34
CA ILE A 669 3.97 0.12 5.30
C ILE A 669 5.28 0.36 4.55
N LEU A 670 5.55 -0.42 3.51
CA LEU A 670 6.75 -0.28 2.70
C LEU A 670 6.84 1.13 2.09
N VAL A 671 5.77 1.61 1.44
CA VAL A 671 5.71 2.95 0.85
C VAL A 671 5.90 4.02 1.94
N ALA A 672 5.22 3.90 3.09
CA ALA A 672 5.40 4.84 4.20
C ALA A 672 6.85 4.89 4.71
N VAL A 673 7.50 3.73 4.87
CA VAL A 673 8.91 3.62 5.29
C VAL A 673 9.83 4.24 4.25
N VAL A 674 9.66 3.93 2.96
CA VAL A 674 10.50 4.49 1.91
C VAL A 674 10.35 6.01 1.81
N LEU A 675 9.13 6.54 1.84
CA LEU A 675 8.89 7.99 1.86
C LEU A 675 9.47 8.64 3.11
N PHE A 676 9.36 7.99 4.28
CA PHE A 676 9.96 8.48 5.53
C PHE A 676 11.48 8.54 5.45
N LEU A 677 12.15 7.50 4.94
CA LEU A 677 13.61 7.48 4.77
C LEU A 677 14.07 8.49 3.73
N THR A 678 13.30 8.68 2.66
CA THR A 678 13.61 9.57 1.54
C THR A 678 13.55 11.04 1.97
N PHE A 679 12.47 11.46 2.64
CA PHE A 679 12.32 12.83 3.11
C PHE A 679 12.93 13.09 4.49
N GLY A 680 13.18 12.04 5.26
CA GLY A 680 13.78 12.07 6.60
C GLY A 680 12.94 12.73 7.69
N ARG A 681 11.66 13.00 7.39
CA ARG A 681 10.72 13.68 8.29
C ARG A 681 9.32 13.15 8.10
N VAL A 682 8.65 12.88 9.23
CA VAL A 682 7.27 12.36 9.25
C VAL A 682 6.30 13.38 8.64
N GLU A 683 6.54 14.67 8.81
CA GLU A 683 5.72 15.73 8.20
C GLU A 683 5.63 15.60 6.68
N LEU A 684 6.79 15.46 6.02
CA LEU A 684 6.88 15.39 4.56
C LEU A 684 6.33 14.06 4.04
N MET A 685 6.61 12.97 4.76
CA MET A 685 6.01 11.67 4.48
C MET A 685 4.48 11.72 4.57
N LEU A 686 3.88 12.34 5.61
CA LEU A 686 2.43 12.47 5.73
C LEU A 686 1.82 13.35 4.64
N MET A 687 2.49 14.45 4.27
CA MET A 687 2.02 15.32 3.18
C MET A 687 1.98 14.60 1.84
N ALA A 688 2.89 13.65 1.60
CA ALA A 688 2.87 12.79 0.41
C ALA A 688 1.87 11.62 0.56
N PHE A 689 1.75 11.02 1.75
CA PHE A 689 0.96 9.80 1.98
C PHE A 689 -0.55 10.04 2.11
N ILE A 690 -0.98 11.09 2.83
CA ILE A 690 -2.41 11.36 3.07
C ILE A 690 -3.21 11.51 1.76
N PRO A 691 -2.75 12.27 0.75
CA PRO A 691 -3.46 12.38 -0.53
C PRO A 691 -3.61 11.04 -1.27
N MET A 692 -2.62 10.15 -1.18
CA MET A 692 -2.71 8.81 -1.75
C MET A 692 -3.76 7.98 -1.03
N PHE A 693 -3.78 8.02 0.31
CA PHE A 693 -4.81 7.35 1.10
C PHE A 693 -6.22 7.86 0.79
N ILE A 694 -6.39 9.18 0.59
CA ILE A 694 -7.66 9.77 0.14
C ILE A 694 -8.06 9.21 -1.24
N SER A 695 -7.11 9.07 -2.16
CA SER A 695 -7.36 8.47 -3.48
C SER A 695 -7.89 7.04 -3.36
N TRP A 696 -7.35 6.25 -2.43
CA TRP A 696 -7.83 4.90 -2.12
C TRP A 696 -9.28 4.90 -1.64
N VAL A 697 -9.63 5.81 -0.73
CA VAL A 697 -11.03 5.98 -0.26
C VAL A 697 -11.96 6.36 -1.41
N TRP A 698 -11.50 7.19 -2.35
CA TRP A 698 -12.28 7.56 -3.53
C TRP A 698 -12.51 6.38 -4.47
N ILE A 699 -11.48 5.57 -4.72
CA ILE A 699 -11.61 4.35 -5.53
C ILE A 699 -12.68 3.43 -4.93
N LEU A 700 -12.58 3.14 -3.63
CA LEU A 700 -13.56 2.29 -2.94
C LEU A 700 -14.96 2.91 -2.92
N GLY A 701 -15.08 4.22 -2.67
CA GLY A 701 -16.37 4.90 -2.66
C GLY A 701 -17.04 4.94 -4.03
N ILE A 702 -16.28 5.14 -5.11
CA ILE A 702 -16.79 5.08 -6.48
C ILE A 702 -17.21 3.65 -6.83
N MET A 703 -16.44 2.63 -6.42
CA MET A 703 -16.86 1.23 -6.59
C MET A 703 -18.17 0.92 -5.87
N GLY A 704 -18.31 1.39 -4.63
CA GLY A 704 -19.54 1.23 -3.84
C GLY A 704 -20.76 1.93 -4.45
N LEU A 705 -20.55 3.08 -5.10
CA LEU A 705 -21.60 3.81 -5.83
C LEU A 705 -21.96 3.16 -7.16
N ALA A 706 -20.96 2.65 -7.89
CA ALA A 706 -21.15 2.01 -9.19
C ALA A 706 -21.63 0.54 -9.08
N GLY A 707 -21.74 -0.01 -7.87
CA GLY A 707 -22.11 -1.41 -7.64
C GLY A 707 -21.04 -2.41 -8.11
N ILE A 708 -19.78 -1.97 -8.21
CA ILE A 708 -18.68 -2.81 -8.69
C ILE A 708 -18.14 -3.62 -7.53
N LYS A 709 -18.14 -4.94 -7.69
CA LYS A 709 -17.61 -5.87 -6.71
C LYS A 709 -16.11 -6.09 -6.90
N PHE A 710 -15.42 -6.34 -5.80
CA PHE A 710 -14.07 -6.87 -5.82
C PHE A 710 -14.07 -8.33 -6.30
N ASN A 711 -13.11 -8.68 -7.14
CA ASN A 711 -12.82 -10.04 -7.56
C ASN A 711 -11.30 -10.30 -7.46
N ILE A 712 -10.86 -11.55 -7.64
CA ILE A 712 -9.44 -11.93 -7.48
C ILE A 712 -8.51 -11.05 -8.34
N VAL A 713 -8.95 -10.68 -9.55
CA VAL A 713 -8.11 -10.03 -10.54
C VAL A 713 -8.06 -8.51 -10.35
N ASN A 714 -9.20 -7.87 -10.11
CA ASN A 714 -9.28 -6.41 -9.99
C ASN A 714 -8.76 -5.88 -8.63
N ILE A 715 -8.78 -6.72 -7.60
CA ILE A 715 -8.18 -6.44 -6.29
C ILE A 715 -6.68 -6.16 -6.43
N ILE A 716 -5.97 -6.99 -7.20
CA ILE A 716 -4.52 -6.91 -7.36
C ILE A 716 -4.16 -5.60 -8.02
N VAL A 717 -4.84 -5.28 -9.10
CA VAL A 717 -4.67 -4.02 -9.83
C VAL A 717 -4.91 -2.82 -8.91
N SER A 718 -5.90 -2.89 -8.03
CA SER A 718 -6.16 -1.83 -7.05
C SER A 718 -4.92 -1.60 -6.16
N THR A 719 -4.32 -2.65 -5.61
CA THR A 719 -3.07 -2.52 -4.82
C THR A 719 -1.89 -1.98 -5.63
N LEU A 720 -1.84 -2.28 -6.94
CA LEU A 720 -0.79 -1.78 -7.83
C LEU A 720 -0.94 -0.29 -8.14
N ILE A 721 -2.17 0.21 -8.32
CA ILE A 721 -2.44 1.64 -8.51
C ILE A 721 -1.93 2.45 -7.32
N PHE A 722 -2.04 1.91 -6.11
CA PHE A 722 -1.51 2.56 -4.91
C PHE A 722 0.02 2.77 -5.00
N GLY A 723 0.76 1.77 -5.49
CA GLY A 723 2.19 1.86 -5.76
C GLY A 723 2.59 2.57 -7.07
N LEU A 724 1.64 3.13 -7.83
CA LEU A 724 1.92 4.11 -8.89
C LEU A 724 1.68 5.54 -8.40
N GLY A 725 0.85 5.70 -7.36
CA GLY A 725 0.51 7.01 -6.82
C GLY A 725 1.59 7.63 -5.96
N ASP A 726 2.46 6.81 -5.40
CA ASP A 726 3.64 7.24 -4.68
C ASP A 726 4.69 7.85 -5.60
N ASP A 727 4.87 7.33 -6.83
CA ASP A 727 5.71 7.96 -7.85
C ASP A 727 5.27 9.40 -8.10
N TYR A 728 3.97 9.60 -8.39
CA TYR A 728 3.43 10.93 -8.64
C TYR A 728 3.57 11.85 -7.41
N SER A 729 3.36 11.29 -6.23
CA SER A 729 3.50 12.03 -4.96
C SER A 729 4.96 12.42 -4.71
N LEU A 730 5.91 11.53 -5.00
CA LEU A 730 7.33 11.75 -4.85
C LEU A 730 7.82 12.84 -5.80
N PHE A 731 7.48 12.76 -7.09
CA PHE A 731 7.85 13.78 -8.07
C PHE A 731 7.27 15.16 -7.72
N VAL A 732 5.99 15.25 -7.33
CA VAL A 732 5.40 16.54 -6.91
C VAL A 732 6.11 17.09 -5.68
N MET A 733 6.36 16.24 -4.68
CA MET A 733 6.97 16.65 -3.43
C MET A 733 8.43 17.07 -3.60
N ASP A 734 9.21 16.33 -4.40
CA ASP A 734 10.59 16.69 -4.75
C ASP A 734 10.65 18.02 -5.51
N GLY A 735 9.72 18.25 -6.45
CA GLY A 735 9.60 19.53 -7.14
C GLY A 735 9.32 20.71 -6.20
N LEU A 736 8.46 20.52 -5.19
CA LEU A 736 8.16 21.52 -4.15
C LEU A 736 9.34 21.76 -3.21
N LEU A 737 10.03 20.69 -2.80
CA LEU A 737 11.20 20.75 -1.92
C LEU A 737 12.40 21.38 -2.62
N SER A 738 12.60 21.11 -3.91
CA SER A 738 13.66 21.73 -4.71
C SER A 738 13.44 23.24 -4.85
N GLU A 739 12.21 23.68 -5.13
CA GLU A 739 11.85 25.11 -5.14
C GLU A 739 12.09 25.75 -3.76
N TYR A 740 11.74 25.06 -2.68
CA TYR A 740 11.93 25.56 -1.31
C TYR A 740 13.41 25.57 -0.86
N ARG A 741 14.20 24.59 -1.30
CA ARG A 741 15.61 24.45 -0.92
C ARG A 741 16.49 25.44 -1.65
N THR A 742 16.45 25.45 -2.99
CA THR A 742 17.37 26.20 -3.87
C THR A 742 16.69 27.21 -4.80
N GLY A 743 15.35 27.30 -4.79
CA GLY A 743 14.61 28.19 -5.70
C GLY A 743 14.39 27.63 -7.11
N ARG A 744 14.92 26.45 -7.43
CA ARG A 744 14.78 25.83 -8.76
C ARG A 744 13.34 25.40 -9.02
N LYS A 745 12.76 25.89 -10.12
CA LYS A 745 11.34 25.67 -10.46
C LYS A 745 11.14 24.39 -11.28
N LEU A 746 11.32 23.23 -10.66
CA LEU A 746 11.17 21.91 -11.31
C LEU A 746 9.71 21.43 -11.39
N LEU A 747 8.85 21.91 -10.48
CA LEU A 747 7.47 21.43 -10.33
C LEU A 747 6.67 21.44 -11.64
N GLY A 748 6.78 22.49 -12.46
CA GLY A 748 6.05 22.57 -13.73
C GLY A 748 6.38 21.42 -14.71
N SER A 749 7.68 21.09 -14.83
CA SER A 749 8.15 19.97 -15.66
C SER A 749 7.72 18.62 -15.09
N TYR A 750 7.70 18.46 -13.77
CA TYR A 750 7.21 17.24 -13.15
C TYR A 750 5.70 17.08 -13.29
N LYS A 751 4.92 18.15 -13.11
CA LYS A 751 3.46 18.12 -13.34
C LYS A 751 3.11 17.74 -14.78
N SER A 752 3.79 18.29 -15.78
CA SER A 752 3.56 17.91 -17.18
C SER A 752 3.96 16.46 -17.45
N SER A 753 5.10 16.01 -16.92
CA SER A 753 5.55 14.62 -17.04
C SER A 753 4.55 13.63 -16.42
N ILE A 754 4.01 13.94 -15.25
CA ILE A 754 3.00 13.12 -14.56
C ILE A 754 1.71 13.04 -15.38
N LEU A 755 1.24 14.15 -15.96
CA LEU A 755 0.03 14.11 -16.80
C LEU A 755 0.22 13.26 -18.07
N ILE A 756 1.39 13.33 -18.71
CA ILE A 756 1.70 12.49 -19.88
C ILE A 756 1.74 11.02 -19.46
N SER A 757 2.44 10.72 -18.36
CA SER A 757 2.50 9.38 -17.77
C SER A 757 1.09 8.86 -17.48
N ALA A 758 0.25 9.65 -16.81
CA ALA A 758 -1.11 9.29 -16.49
C ALA A 758 -1.93 8.98 -17.74
N ILE A 759 -1.84 9.81 -18.80
CA ILE A 759 -2.53 9.57 -20.07
C ILE A 759 -2.06 8.26 -20.70
N THR A 760 -0.74 7.99 -20.71
CA THR A 760 -0.21 6.76 -21.29
C THR A 760 -0.57 5.51 -20.48
N THR A 761 -0.59 5.60 -19.15
CA THR A 761 -0.99 4.48 -18.29
C THR A 761 -2.50 4.25 -18.34
N ILE A 762 -3.32 5.31 -18.36
CA ILE A 762 -4.77 5.23 -18.59
C ILE A 762 -5.06 4.61 -19.96
N ALA A 763 -4.31 4.97 -21.00
CA ALA A 763 -4.50 4.35 -22.30
C ALA A 763 -4.09 2.87 -22.30
N GLY A 764 -2.92 2.52 -21.73
CA GLY A 764 -2.47 1.12 -21.68
C GLY A 764 -3.40 0.22 -20.87
N LEU A 765 -3.91 0.70 -19.74
CA LEU A 765 -4.87 -0.04 -18.91
C LEU A 765 -6.30 0.04 -19.44
N GLY A 766 -6.70 1.18 -20.00
CA GLY A 766 -8.05 1.43 -20.49
C GLY A 766 -8.37 0.65 -21.76
N VAL A 767 -7.36 0.30 -22.57
CA VAL A 767 -7.54 -0.58 -23.74
C VAL A 767 -8.05 -1.97 -23.34
N LEU A 768 -7.86 -2.40 -22.09
CA LEU A 768 -8.42 -3.65 -21.58
C LEU A 768 -9.96 -3.65 -21.55
N VAL A 769 -10.64 -2.50 -21.66
CA VAL A 769 -12.11 -2.43 -21.86
C VAL A 769 -12.54 -3.17 -23.13
N PHE A 770 -11.68 -3.25 -24.16
CA PHE A 770 -11.96 -3.96 -25.41
C PHE A 770 -11.75 -5.47 -25.31
N ALA A 771 -11.22 -5.98 -24.20
CA ALA A 771 -11.11 -7.42 -23.98
C ALA A 771 -12.50 -8.04 -23.78
N LYS A 772 -12.73 -9.21 -24.37
CA LYS A 772 -13.97 -9.97 -24.15
C LYS A 772 -13.91 -10.83 -22.89
N HIS A 773 -12.71 -11.16 -22.42
CA HIS A 773 -12.52 -11.92 -21.20
C HIS A 773 -12.93 -11.08 -19.97
N PRO A 774 -13.90 -11.54 -19.14
CA PRO A 774 -14.43 -10.77 -18.01
C PRO A 774 -13.36 -10.31 -17.02
N ALA A 775 -12.40 -11.19 -16.70
CA ALA A 775 -11.26 -10.85 -15.85
C ALA A 775 -10.50 -9.60 -16.32
N LEU A 776 -10.09 -9.54 -17.60
CA LEU A 776 -9.35 -8.40 -18.15
C LEU A 776 -10.22 -7.13 -18.23
N GLN A 777 -11.50 -7.26 -18.57
CA GLN A 777 -12.42 -6.13 -18.63
C GLN A 777 -12.60 -5.47 -17.25
N SER A 778 -12.68 -6.29 -16.18
CA SER A 778 -12.85 -5.82 -14.80
C SER A 778 -11.67 -4.99 -14.27
N ILE A 779 -10.46 -5.20 -14.81
CA ILE A 779 -9.24 -4.43 -14.49
C ILE A 779 -9.36 -2.99 -14.98
N ALA A 780 -9.93 -2.80 -16.17
CA ALA A 780 -9.81 -1.55 -16.91
C ALA A 780 -10.51 -0.39 -16.19
N PHE A 781 -11.74 -0.60 -15.72
CA PHE A 781 -12.52 0.45 -15.06
C PHE A 781 -11.86 0.95 -13.77
N ILE A 782 -11.42 0.01 -12.91
CA ILE A 782 -10.77 0.34 -11.64
C ILE A 782 -9.43 1.02 -11.87
N SER A 783 -8.65 0.56 -12.85
CA SER A 783 -7.39 1.17 -13.27
C SER A 783 -7.55 2.63 -13.69
N VAL A 784 -8.48 2.90 -14.60
CA VAL A 784 -8.71 4.25 -15.13
C VAL A 784 -9.19 5.17 -14.01
N THR A 785 -10.20 4.73 -13.24
CA THR A 785 -10.74 5.51 -12.11
C THR A 785 -9.65 5.80 -11.07
N GLY A 786 -8.84 4.79 -10.74
CA GLY A 786 -7.80 4.92 -9.72
C GLY A 786 -6.68 5.87 -10.14
N ILE A 787 -6.15 5.76 -11.36
CA ILE A 787 -5.11 6.68 -11.83
C ILE A 787 -5.65 8.12 -11.88
N VAL A 788 -6.89 8.33 -12.33
CA VAL A 788 -7.51 9.67 -12.32
C VAL A 788 -7.58 10.23 -10.91
N CYS A 789 -8.05 9.45 -9.92
CA CYS A 789 -8.11 9.89 -8.53
C CYS A 789 -6.73 10.25 -7.99
N VAL A 790 -5.74 9.38 -8.19
CA VAL A 790 -4.37 9.55 -7.71
C VAL A 790 -3.70 10.80 -8.32
N VAL A 791 -3.85 11.02 -9.62
CA VAL A 791 -3.32 12.20 -10.30
C VAL A 791 -3.98 13.47 -9.78
N LEU A 792 -5.31 13.47 -9.61
CA LEU A 792 -6.02 14.62 -9.04
C LEU A 792 -5.53 14.95 -7.62
N MET A 793 -5.41 13.95 -6.75
CA MET A 793 -4.99 14.17 -5.37
C MET A 793 -3.52 14.61 -5.26
N SER A 794 -2.63 14.00 -6.02
CA SER A 794 -1.21 14.38 -6.04
C SER A 794 -1.00 15.82 -6.54
N GLN A 795 -1.79 16.26 -7.52
CA GLN A 795 -1.67 17.60 -8.10
C GLN A 795 -2.31 18.71 -7.26
N ILE A 796 -3.32 18.39 -6.45
CA ILE A 796 -4.11 19.37 -5.69
C ILE A 796 -3.74 19.36 -4.21
N LEU A 797 -3.85 18.21 -3.54
CA LEU A 797 -3.72 18.14 -2.08
C LEU A 797 -2.27 18.24 -1.61
N ILE A 798 -1.30 17.64 -2.32
CA ILE A 798 0.12 17.73 -1.91
C ILE A 798 0.60 19.20 -1.94
N PRO A 799 0.45 19.96 -3.04
CA PRO A 799 0.84 21.37 -3.06
C PRO A 799 0.03 22.22 -2.07
N PHE A 800 -1.26 21.93 -1.88
CA PHE A 800 -2.08 22.62 -0.88
C PHE A 800 -1.54 22.43 0.54
N LEU A 801 -1.25 21.20 0.96
CA LEU A 801 -0.69 20.90 2.28
C LEU A 801 0.68 21.55 2.45
N PHE A 802 1.55 21.46 1.44
CA PHE A 802 2.86 22.11 1.45
C PHE A 802 2.75 23.63 1.57
N HIS A 803 1.81 24.26 0.85
CA HIS A 803 1.56 25.70 0.95
C HIS A 803 1.01 26.10 2.31
N LEU A 804 0.09 25.31 2.87
CA LEU A 804 -0.53 25.59 4.16
C LEU A 804 0.48 25.53 5.30
N PHE A 805 1.29 24.46 5.36
CA PHE A 805 2.20 24.20 6.47
C PHE A 805 3.58 24.84 6.33
N ILE A 806 4.06 25.06 5.09
CA ILE A 806 5.43 25.53 4.83
C ILE A 806 5.44 26.83 4.03
N LYS A 807 5.03 26.83 2.75
CA LYS A 807 5.29 27.97 1.82
C LYS A 807 4.62 29.28 2.26
N SER A 808 3.35 29.25 2.66
CA SER A 808 2.59 30.44 3.08
C SER A 808 3.10 31.03 4.39
N ARG A 809 3.69 30.19 5.24
CA ARG A 809 4.30 30.57 6.53
C ARG A 809 5.59 31.33 6.30
N VAL A 810 6.47 30.72 5.52
CA VAL A 810 7.79 31.25 5.14
C VAL A 810 7.66 32.56 4.37
N LYS A 811 6.68 32.68 3.46
CA LYS A 811 6.38 33.96 2.78
C LYS A 811 6.03 35.10 3.75
N LYS A 812 5.47 34.79 4.92
CA LYS A 812 5.15 35.76 5.98
C LYS A 812 6.28 35.92 7.00
N GLN A 813 7.49 35.42 6.71
CA GLN A 813 8.64 35.44 7.63
C GLN A 813 8.39 34.69 8.94
N PHE A 814 7.52 33.67 8.89
CA PHE A 814 7.27 32.83 10.05
C PHE A 814 7.86 31.43 9.87
N HIS A 815 8.13 30.77 11.00
CA HIS A 815 8.59 29.39 11.02
C HIS A 815 7.56 28.46 10.35
N PRO A 816 8.01 27.51 9.52
CA PRO A 816 7.15 26.46 9.00
C PRO A 816 6.69 25.54 10.14
N TRP A 817 5.53 24.92 9.95
CA TRP A 817 4.94 24.01 10.93
C TRP A 817 5.65 22.67 10.92
N THR A 818 6.04 22.18 12.10
CA THR A 818 6.40 20.78 12.34
C THR A 818 5.24 20.08 13.05
N LEU A 819 5.15 18.75 12.97
CA LEU A 819 4.11 17.99 13.69
C LEU A 819 4.19 18.28 15.18
N TRP A 820 5.41 18.32 15.72
CA TRP A 820 5.66 18.63 17.12
C TRP A 820 5.25 20.07 17.49
N SER A 821 5.64 21.07 16.69
CA SER A 821 5.30 22.46 16.98
C SER A 821 3.79 22.72 16.83
N TRP A 822 3.15 22.08 15.85
CA TRP A 822 1.71 22.13 15.64
C TRP A 822 0.94 21.49 16.79
N HIS A 823 1.27 20.25 17.16
CA HIS A 823 0.64 19.54 18.26
C HIS A 823 0.76 20.33 19.56
N ARG A 824 1.99 20.76 19.90
CA ARG A 824 2.24 21.52 21.13
C ARG A 824 1.49 22.85 21.16
N SER A 825 1.50 23.60 20.05
CA SER A 825 0.82 24.89 19.99
C SER A 825 -0.68 24.69 20.15
N SER A 826 -1.25 23.73 19.42
CA SER A 826 -2.67 23.36 19.53
C SER A 826 -3.04 22.96 20.95
N PHE A 827 -2.28 22.06 21.58
CA PHE A 827 -2.49 21.66 22.97
C PHE A 827 -2.43 22.86 23.93
N SER A 828 -1.44 23.74 23.79
CA SER A 828 -1.28 24.91 24.66
C SER A 828 -2.45 25.90 24.53
N PHE A 829 -2.94 26.13 23.31
CA PHE A 829 -4.11 27.00 23.08
C PHE A 829 -5.41 26.36 23.57
N VAL A 830 -5.59 25.05 23.39
CA VAL A 830 -6.75 24.31 23.94
C VAL A 830 -6.72 24.32 25.47
N TYR A 831 -5.55 24.12 26.09
CA TYR A 831 -5.38 24.22 27.53
C TYR A 831 -5.70 25.63 28.06
N PHE A 832 -5.18 26.67 27.38
CA PHE A 832 -5.49 28.06 27.71
C PHE A 832 -7.00 28.35 27.61
N ALA A 833 -7.66 27.92 26.53
CA ALA A 833 -9.08 28.16 26.31
C ALA A 833 -9.95 27.42 27.34
N SER A 834 -9.73 26.12 27.52
CA SER A 834 -10.48 25.29 28.48
C SER A 834 -10.32 25.79 29.93
N THR A 835 -9.10 26.11 30.34
CA THR A 835 -8.84 26.59 31.70
C THR A 835 -9.31 28.03 31.90
N SER A 836 -9.36 28.87 30.86
CA SER A 836 -10.00 30.20 30.95
C SER A 836 -11.50 30.11 31.19
N VAL A 837 -12.18 29.13 30.58
CA VAL A 837 -13.59 28.84 30.84
C VAL A 837 -13.77 28.34 32.28
N LEU A 838 -12.91 27.42 32.76
CA LEU A 838 -12.93 26.96 34.14
C LEU A 838 -12.71 28.11 35.13
N LEU A 839 -11.74 28.98 34.88
CA LEU A 839 -11.47 30.16 35.71
C LEU A 839 -12.66 31.11 35.72
N THR A 840 -13.39 31.23 34.61
CA THR A 840 -14.63 32.01 34.55
C THR A 840 -15.70 31.40 35.47
N ILE A 841 -15.89 30.08 35.47
CA ILE A 841 -16.85 29.40 36.36
C ILE A 841 -16.45 29.61 37.83
N VAL A 842 -15.18 29.42 38.16
CA VAL A 842 -14.66 29.65 39.52
C VAL A 842 -14.80 31.11 39.94
N GLY A 843 -14.57 32.06 39.04
CA GLY A 843 -14.78 33.49 39.29
C GLY A 843 -16.24 33.85 39.55
N LEU A 844 -17.18 33.24 38.83
CA LEU A 844 -18.61 33.40 39.11
C LEU A 844 -18.93 32.91 40.54
N PHE A 845 -18.32 31.83 41.00
CA PHE A 845 -18.49 31.35 42.37
C PHE A 845 -17.81 32.27 43.41
N LEU A 846 -16.51 32.53 43.28
CA LEU A 846 -15.72 33.25 44.29
C LEU A 846 -15.99 34.76 44.33
N VAL A 847 -16.31 35.38 43.20
CA VAL A 847 -16.47 36.85 43.07
C VAL A 847 -17.95 37.24 42.98
N ARG A 848 -18.77 36.51 42.20
CA ARG A 848 -20.19 36.88 41.99
C ARG A 848 -21.11 36.30 43.08
N LEU A 849 -21.02 35.00 43.36
CA LEU A 849 -21.80 34.34 44.42
C LEU A 849 -21.22 34.63 45.82
N ASN A 850 -19.90 34.84 45.90
CA ASN A 850 -19.19 35.39 47.06
C ASN A 850 -19.45 34.66 48.42
N PRO A 851 -19.06 33.39 48.55
CA PRO A 851 -19.27 32.60 49.77
C PRO A 851 -18.32 32.91 50.95
N PHE A 852 -17.22 33.65 50.74
CA PHE A 852 -16.11 33.75 51.72
C PHE A 852 -15.67 35.18 52.07
N ASN A 853 -16.58 36.17 52.07
CA ASN A 853 -16.29 37.62 52.13
C ASN A 853 -15.69 38.17 50.81
N LYS A 854 -16.24 39.30 50.33
CA LYS A 854 -15.95 39.88 49.00
C LYS A 854 -14.46 40.07 48.74
N GLU A 855 -13.72 40.57 49.72
CA GLU A 855 -12.29 40.85 49.55
C GLU A 855 -11.43 39.57 49.54
N LYS A 856 -11.71 38.61 50.43
CA LYS A 856 -10.96 37.35 50.49
C LYS A 856 -11.22 36.49 49.27
N GLY A 857 -12.48 36.33 48.87
CA GLY A 857 -12.86 35.60 47.64
C GLY A 857 -12.20 36.19 46.39
N LYS A 858 -12.13 37.52 46.32
CA LYS A 858 -11.45 38.22 45.22
C LYS A 858 -9.95 38.00 45.24
N TYR A 859 -9.28 38.15 46.38
CA TYR A 859 -7.85 37.87 46.47
C TYR A 859 -7.53 36.40 46.12
N SER A 860 -8.32 35.43 46.58
CA SER A 860 -8.20 34.02 46.18
C SER A 860 -8.36 33.84 44.68
N TYR A 861 -9.29 34.54 44.05
CA TYR A 861 -9.44 34.54 42.59
C TYR A 861 -8.21 35.09 41.87
N HIS A 862 -7.60 36.16 42.38
CA HIS A 862 -6.32 36.68 41.87
C HIS A 862 -5.16 35.69 42.01
N VAL A 863 -5.09 34.95 43.13
CA VAL A 863 -4.10 33.87 43.33
C VAL A 863 -4.31 32.76 42.30
N LEU A 864 -5.56 32.33 42.07
CA LEU A 864 -5.88 31.33 41.06
C LEU A 864 -5.57 31.82 39.64
N LEU A 865 -5.85 33.08 39.31
CA LEU A 865 -5.48 33.68 38.02
C LEU A 865 -3.95 33.72 37.85
N SER A 866 -3.20 34.13 38.88
CA SER A 866 -1.74 34.14 38.86
C SER A 866 -1.17 32.73 38.65
N ASN A 867 -1.69 31.75 39.37
CA ASN A 867 -1.32 30.34 39.24
C ASN A 867 -1.70 29.76 37.87
N PHE A 868 -2.84 30.16 37.30
CA PHE A 868 -3.26 29.81 35.96
C PHE A 868 -2.31 30.39 34.90
N CYS A 869 -1.99 31.68 34.98
CA CYS A 869 -1.02 32.30 34.08
C CYS A 869 0.35 31.60 34.17
N MET A 870 0.75 31.20 35.38
CA MET A 870 1.93 30.36 35.59
C MET A 870 1.76 28.98 34.92
N SER A 871 0.65 28.27 35.14
CA SER A 871 0.44 26.92 34.58
C SER A 871 0.48 26.94 33.05
N VAL A 872 -0.15 27.93 32.41
CA VAL A 872 -0.12 28.10 30.94
C VAL A 872 1.31 28.29 30.42
N LEU A 873 2.13 29.10 31.09
CA LEU A 873 3.52 29.32 30.66
C LEU A 873 4.44 28.11 30.93
N TYR A 874 4.15 27.32 31.98
CA TYR A 874 4.97 26.16 32.36
C TYR A 874 4.58 24.88 31.61
N ILE A 875 3.30 24.67 31.30
CA ILE A 875 2.82 23.48 30.59
C ILE A 875 3.37 23.38 29.15
N MET A 876 3.76 24.52 28.57
CA MET A 876 4.41 24.56 27.25
C MET A 876 5.77 23.81 27.26
N GLY A 877 6.43 23.67 28.43
CA GLY A 877 7.61 22.82 28.66
C GLY A 877 8.90 23.17 27.90
N ASN A 878 8.87 24.16 27.02
CA ASN A 878 9.80 24.24 25.89
C ASN A 878 10.86 25.33 25.94
N PHE A 879 10.87 26.15 26.99
CA PHE A 879 11.85 27.20 27.20
C PHE A 879 12.22 27.34 28.66
N ARG A 880 13.45 27.80 28.92
CA ARG A 880 13.91 28.20 30.26
C ARG A 880 13.23 29.52 30.62
N LYS A 881 12.62 29.57 31.80
CA LYS A 881 12.05 30.79 32.38
C LYS A 881 13.02 31.32 33.42
N LYS A 882 13.50 32.55 33.27
CA LYS A 882 14.35 33.23 34.25
C LYS A 882 13.59 34.43 34.84
N ILE A 883 13.66 34.59 36.16
CA ILE A 883 13.18 35.79 36.85
C ILE A 883 14.37 36.33 37.64
N ASN A 884 14.91 37.45 37.20
CA ASN A 884 16.00 38.14 37.88
C ASN A 884 15.39 39.22 38.78
N ASN A 885 15.31 38.93 40.08
CA ASN A 885 14.83 39.88 41.09
C ASN A 885 15.93 40.11 42.15
N PRO A 886 17.06 40.75 41.78
CA PRO A 886 18.20 40.90 42.69
C PRO A 886 17.86 41.74 43.93
N LEU A 887 16.92 42.67 43.80
CA LEU A 887 16.48 43.58 44.88
C LEU A 887 15.35 43.00 45.74
N ARG A 888 14.93 41.74 45.49
CA ARG A 888 13.86 41.04 46.22
C ARG A 888 12.56 41.85 46.32
N GLU A 889 12.17 42.53 45.24
CA GLU A 889 10.90 43.25 45.17
C GLU A 889 9.72 42.27 45.39
N THR A 890 8.78 42.62 46.26
CA THR A 890 7.65 41.75 46.66
C THR A 890 6.28 42.34 46.33
N PHE A 891 6.23 43.59 45.86
CA PHE A 891 5.01 44.36 45.67
C PHE A 891 4.13 44.45 46.93
N LYS A 892 4.75 44.39 48.12
CA LYS A 892 4.04 44.67 49.39
C LYS A 892 3.56 46.11 49.44
N THR A 893 4.38 47.05 48.96
CA THR A 893 4.00 48.45 48.74
C THR A 893 3.53 48.65 47.29
N PRO A 894 2.32 49.18 47.08
CA PRO A 894 1.79 49.48 45.76
C PRO A 894 2.74 50.33 44.91
N ALA A 895 2.76 50.07 43.61
CA ALA A 895 3.55 50.82 42.64
C ALA A 895 2.87 50.84 41.27
N VAL A 896 3.30 51.75 40.41
CA VAL A 896 3.08 51.65 38.96
C VAL A 896 4.22 50.82 38.37
N VAL A 897 3.90 49.62 37.90
CA VAL A 897 4.84 48.71 37.26
C VAL A 897 4.84 48.96 35.76
N ILE A 898 6.00 49.30 35.18
CA ILE A 898 6.13 49.50 33.73
C ILE A 898 6.90 48.35 33.11
N ALA A 899 6.42 47.85 31.97
CA ALA A 899 7.08 46.76 31.21
C ALA A 899 6.98 46.98 29.70
N ASN A 900 7.95 46.45 28.93
CA ASN A 900 7.87 46.45 27.46
C ASN A 900 6.84 45.44 26.95
N HIS A 901 6.28 45.69 25.77
CA HIS A 901 5.20 44.86 25.21
C HIS A 901 5.51 44.39 23.79
N GLN A 902 5.80 43.10 23.63
CA GLN A 902 6.16 42.46 22.36
C GLN A 902 5.23 41.29 21.98
N SER A 903 4.55 40.69 22.96
CA SER A 903 3.88 39.39 22.84
C SER A 903 2.57 39.36 23.63
N PHE A 904 1.66 38.44 23.27
CA PHE A 904 0.51 38.14 24.13
C PHE A 904 0.95 37.49 25.44
N LEU A 905 2.07 36.75 25.42
CA LEU A 905 2.62 36.08 26.60
C LEU A 905 3.14 37.07 27.65
N ASP A 906 3.36 38.35 27.32
CA ASP A 906 3.78 39.37 28.29
C ASP A 906 2.71 39.57 29.38
N ILE A 907 1.43 39.51 29.00
CA ILE A 907 0.30 39.65 29.93
C ILE A 907 0.32 38.49 30.92
N LEU A 908 0.45 37.26 30.41
CA LEU A 908 0.55 36.06 31.25
C LEU A 908 1.79 36.12 32.14
N LYS A 909 2.92 36.59 31.58
CA LYS A 909 4.19 36.69 32.30
C LYS A 909 4.11 37.71 33.43
N MET A 910 3.48 38.87 33.22
CA MET A 910 3.30 39.87 34.27
C MET A 910 2.30 39.39 35.32
N ALA A 911 1.16 38.83 34.91
CA ALA A 911 0.12 38.35 35.83
C ALA A 911 0.59 37.20 36.73
N MET A 912 1.56 36.38 36.29
CA MET A 912 2.12 35.31 37.13
C MET A 912 3.16 35.78 38.16
N LEU A 913 3.66 37.03 38.09
CA LEU A 913 4.72 37.49 39.00
C LEU A 913 4.22 37.70 40.43
N ASN A 914 3.00 38.20 40.58
CA ASN A 914 2.37 38.42 41.88
C ASN A 914 0.84 38.58 41.72
N PRO A 915 0.02 37.98 42.59
CA PRO A 915 -1.45 38.08 42.52
C PRO A 915 -1.99 39.50 42.69
N ARG A 916 -1.21 40.44 43.25
CA ARG A 916 -1.61 41.84 43.46
C ARG A 916 -1.33 42.75 42.26
N LEU A 917 -1.00 42.19 41.10
CA LEU A 917 -0.78 42.97 39.87
C LEU A 917 -2.07 43.08 39.05
N ILE A 918 -2.49 44.31 38.79
CA ILE A 918 -3.65 44.63 37.94
C ILE A 918 -3.15 45.18 36.62
N LEU A 919 -3.57 44.56 35.50
CA LEU A 919 -3.14 45.00 34.17
C LEU A 919 -4.14 45.96 33.53
N LEU A 920 -3.62 47.02 32.93
CA LEU A 920 -4.36 47.86 32.00
C LEU A 920 -4.40 47.19 30.62
N THR A 921 -5.59 46.98 30.08
CA THR A 921 -5.82 46.19 28.87
C THR A 921 -6.48 47.00 27.76
N ASN A 922 -6.47 46.45 26.53
CA ASN A 922 -7.22 46.99 25.40
C ASN A 922 -8.68 46.49 25.44
N ARG A 923 -9.62 47.27 24.89
CA ARG A 923 -11.05 46.95 24.80
C ARG A 923 -11.35 45.58 24.20
N TRP A 924 -10.61 45.13 23.19
CA TRP A 924 -10.85 43.81 22.59
C TRP A 924 -10.45 42.65 23.51
N VAL A 925 -9.39 42.82 24.31
CA VAL A 925 -8.93 41.83 25.30
C VAL A 925 -10.02 41.66 26.36
N TRP A 926 -10.53 42.79 26.86
CA TRP A 926 -11.61 42.87 27.85
C TRP A 926 -12.94 42.25 27.37
N LYS A 927 -13.23 42.35 26.07
CA LYS A 927 -14.43 41.79 25.42
C LYS A 927 -14.25 40.37 24.85
N SER A 928 -13.09 39.74 25.02
CA SER A 928 -12.83 38.40 24.47
C SER A 928 -13.85 37.37 24.98
N PRO A 929 -14.46 36.54 24.10
CA PRO A 929 -15.43 35.53 24.53
C PRO A 929 -14.79 34.40 25.35
N VAL A 930 -13.49 34.13 25.16
CA VAL A 930 -12.80 33.00 25.80
C VAL A 930 -12.31 33.33 27.21
N PHE A 931 -11.77 34.53 27.43
CA PHE A 931 -11.12 34.91 28.70
C PHE A 931 -11.52 36.30 29.21
N GLY A 932 -12.33 37.05 28.46
CA GLY A 932 -12.73 38.42 28.82
C GLY A 932 -13.54 38.48 30.12
N TRP A 933 -14.34 37.46 30.41
CA TRP A 933 -15.04 37.33 31.69
C TRP A 933 -14.05 37.12 32.86
N ALA A 934 -13.08 36.24 32.68
CA ALA A 934 -12.09 35.95 33.70
C ALA A 934 -11.30 37.20 34.12
N ILE A 935 -10.83 38.00 33.15
CA ILE A 935 -10.09 39.23 33.46
C ILE A 935 -10.96 40.37 34.00
N ARG A 936 -12.25 40.42 33.64
CA ARG A 936 -13.22 41.36 34.22
C ARG A 936 -13.42 41.13 35.72
N MET A 937 -13.50 39.87 36.13
CA MET A 937 -13.61 39.49 37.55
C MET A 937 -12.30 39.71 38.31
N ALA A 938 -11.18 39.83 37.60
CA ALA A 938 -9.85 40.14 38.15
C ALA A 938 -9.55 41.64 38.19
N ASP A 939 -10.55 42.52 38.06
CA ASP A 939 -10.39 43.98 38.05
C ASP A 939 -9.41 44.52 36.98
N PHE A 940 -9.11 43.76 35.92
CA PHE A 940 -8.30 44.28 34.82
C PHE A 940 -9.13 45.31 34.05
N TYR A 941 -8.53 46.47 33.81
CA TYR A 941 -9.26 47.65 33.36
C TYR A 941 -8.96 48.00 31.90
N PRO A 942 -9.99 48.29 31.06
CA PRO A 942 -9.78 48.69 29.68
C PRO A 942 -9.56 50.20 29.54
N VAL A 943 -8.37 50.63 29.09
CA VAL A 943 -8.04 52.06 28.94
C VAL A 943 -8.39 52.55 27.53
N ALA A 944 -9.68 52.55 27.19
CA ALA A 944 -10.16 52.95 25.86
C ALA A 944 -10.49 54.45 25.73
N ASN A 945 -10.86 55.11 26.83
CA ASN A 945 -11.41 56.48 26.86
C ASN A 945 -10.55 57.45 27.70
N GLY A 946 -9.22 57.30 27.68
CA GLY A 946 -8.31 58.08 28.51
C GLY A 946 -8.00 57.43 29.87
N ILE A 947 -6.81 57.71 30.40
CA ILE A 947 -6.31 57.10 31.65
C ILE A 947 -6.79 57.87 32.90
N GLU A 948 -7.18 59.13 32.72
CA GLU A 948 -7.68 60.05 33.72
C GLU A 948 -8.96 59.50 34.37
N ASN A 949 -9.86 58.96 33.55
CA ASN A 949 -11.12 58.34 33.99
C ASN A 949 -10.91 57.07 34.85
N SER A 950 -9.71 56.50 34.87
CA SER A 950 -9.40 55.31 35.66
C SER A 950 -8.87 55.61 37.07
N VAL A 951 -8.48 56.85 37.35
CA VAL A 951 -7.80 57.24 38.61
C VAL A 951 -8.62 56.89 39.87
N PRO A 952 -9.93 57.20 39.98
CA PRO A 952 -10.69 56.90 41.21
C PRO A 952 -10.78 55.40 41.51
N LEU A 953 -11.00 54.58 40.47
CA LEU A 953 -11.07 53.13 40.59
C LEU A 953 -9.70 52.55 40.96
N LEU A 954 -8.65 52.98 40.28
CA LEU A 954 -7.29 52.52 40.52
C LEU A 954 -6.81 52.92 41.93
N LYS A 955 -7.19 54.11 42.43
CA LYS A 955 -6.92 54.53 43.81
C LYS A 955 -7.51 53.54 44.82
N THR A 956 -8.76 53.12 44.62
CA THR A 956 -9.43 52.12 45.47
C THR A 956 -8.67 50.78 45.50
N LEU A 957 -8.13 50.33 44.36
CA LEU A 957 -7.35 49.09 44.28
C LEU A 957 -5.97 49.25 44.93
N THR A 958 -5.32 50.40 44.75
CA THR A 958 -4.00 50.66 45.35
C THR A 958 -4.08 50.78 46.86
N ASP A 959 -5.15 51.36 47.40
CA ASP A 959 -5.37 51.43 48.85
C ASP A 959 -5.57 50.03 49.47
N LYS A 960 -6.02 49.05 48.67
CA LYS A 960 -6.10 47.63 49.04
C LYS A 960 -4.79 46.85 48.83
N GLY A 961 -3.71 47.53 48.44
CA GLY A 961 -2.39 46.93 48.25
C GLY A 961 -2.09 46.44 46.83
N TYR A 962 -2.92 46.72 45.83
CA TYR A 962 -2.67 46.30 44.44
C TYR A 962 -1.73 47.27 43.71
N SER A 963 -0.86 46.73 42.86
CA SER A 963 0.00 47.50 41.97
C SER A 963 -0.53 47.50 40.54
N ILE A 964 -0.26 48.55 39.79
CA ILE A 964 -0.85 48.77 38.46
C ILE A 964 0.22 48.51 37.41
N VAL A 965 0.00 47.56 36.52
CA VAL A 965 0.89 47.23 35.41
C VAL A 965 0.46 48.00 34.17
N VAL A 966 1.39 48.76 33.61
CA VAL A 966 1.20 49.54 32.38
C VAL A 966 2.28 49.16 31.36
N PHE A 967 1.85 48.94 30.13
CA PHE A 967 2.75 48.84 28.98
C PHE A 967 2.84 50.22 28.30
N PRO A 968 3.84 51.06 28.64
CA PRO A 968 3.85 52.47 28.26
C PRO A 968 3.99 52.69 26.73
N GLU A 969 4.35 51.67 25.95
CA GLU A 969 4.38 51.73 24.49
C GLU A 969 2.98 51.79 23.84
N GLY A 970 1.92 51.51 24.60
CA GLY A 970 0.50 51.53 24.18
C GLY A 970 0.08 50.41 23.20
N THR A 971 1.02 49.89 22.41
CA THR A 971 0.81 48.77 21.48
C THR A 971 2.02 47.86 21.44
N ARG A 972 1.82 46.59 21.05
CA ARG A 972 2.92 45.62 20.89
C ARG A 972 3.94 46.10 19.84
N SER A 973 5.20 46.19 20.25
CA SER A 973 6.36 46.46 19.39
C SER A 973 6.83 45.17 18.73
N THR A 974 6.97 45.20 17.41
CA THR A 974 7.26 44.01 16.58
C THR A 974 8.73 43.82 16.27
N ARG A 975 9.53 44.89 16.36
CA ARG A 975 10.99 44.89 16.16
C ARG A 975 11.62 46.00 17.03
N PRO A 976 12.90 45.87 17.44
CA PRO A 976 13.66 46.98 17.98
C PRO A 976 13.81 48.11 16.92
N PRO A 977 14.05 49.38 17.36
CA PRO A 977 14.07 49.83 18.75
C PRO A 977 12.66 49.93 19.36
N MET A 978 12.57 49.87 20.70
CA MET A 978 11.31 50.06 21.42
C MET A 978 10.66 51.41 21.12
N LYS A 979 9.32 51.44 21.10
CA LYS A 979 8.54 52.65 20.79
C LYS A 979 8.72 53.72 21.87
N ARG A 980 8.24 54.94 21.57
CA ARG A 980 8.15 56.01 22.57
C ARG A 980 7.18 55.61 23.69
N PHE A 981 7.49 55.99 24.92
CA PHE A 981 6.58 55.79 26.05
C PHE A 981 5.52 56.90 26.07
N HIS A 982 4.27 56.51 26.27
CA HIS A 982 3.17 57.41 26.53
C HIS A 982 3.18 57.87 28.00
N LYS A 983 2.75 59.11 28.24
CA LYS A 983 2.79 59.78 29.55
C LYS A 983 1.87 59.15 30.61
N GLY A 984 0.93 58.29 30.22
CA GLY A 984 -0.15 57.81 31.09
C GLY A 984 0.32 57.06 32.34
N ALA A 985 1.32 56.18 32.24
CA ALA A 985 1.84 55.47 33.41
C ALA A 985 2.42 56.42 34.47
N PHE A 986 3.12 57.45 34.01
CA PHE A 986 3.78 58.45 34.85
C PHE A 986 2.77 59.44 35.45
N TYR A 987 1.74 59.80 34.69
CA TYR A 987 0.60 60.56 35.19
C TYR A 987 -0.13 59.81 36.32
N LEU A 988 -0.35 58.50 36.17
CA LEU A 988 -0.93 57.67 37.24
C LEU A 988 -0.04 57.63 38.48
N ALA A 989 1.28 57.47 38.30
CA ALA A 989 2.23 57.45 39.41
C ALA A 989 2.20 58.76 40.20
N GLU A 990 2.17 59.91 39.51
CA GLU A 990 2.09 61.23 40.13
C GLU A 990 0.74 61.46 40.84
N LYS A 991 -0.39 61.16 40.19
CA LYS A 991 -1.73 61.38 40.78
C LYS A 991 -2.03 60.48 41.96
N LEU A 992 -1.52 59.26 41.96
CA LEU A 992 -1.72 58.30 43.04
C LEU A 992 -0.60 58.33 44.09
N GLN A 993 0.44 59.16 43.87
CA GLN A 993 1.64 59.24 44.71
C GLN A 993 2.31 57.86 44.90
N LEU A 994 2.51 57.15 43.79
CA LEU A 994 3.08 55.80 43.75
C LEU A 994 4.49 55.78 43.18
N ASP A 995 5.33 54.92 43.73
CA ASP A 995 6.63 54.57 43.17
C ASP A 995 6.47 53.91 41.78
N ILE A 996 7.50 53.98 40.96
CA ILE A 996 7.56 53.29 39.65
C ILE A 996 8.51 52.10 39.75
N VAL A 997 8.06 50.91 39.34
CA VAL A 997 8.89 49.70 39.29
C VAL A 997 9.05 49.25 37.83
N PRO A 998 10.22 49.43 37.22
CA PRO A 998 10.43 48.96 35.86
C PRO A 998 10.77 47.46 35.82
N VAL A 999 10.14 46.73 34.90
CA VAL A 999 10.39 45.30 34.64
C VAL A 999 10.67 45.08 33.15
N LEU A 1000 11.86 44.59 32.83
CA LEU A 1000 12.26 44.23 31.47
C LEU A 1000 11.81 42.81 31.14
N LEU A 1001 11.17 42.63 29.99
CA LEU A 1001 10.76 41.36 29.44
C LEU A 1001 11.59 41.05 28.18
N HIS A 1002 12.21 39.88 28.12
CA HIS A 1002 13.00 39.43 26.96
C HIS A 1002 12.60 38.00 26.53
N GLY A 1003 12.68 37.72 25.23
CA GLY A 1003 12.41 36.42 24.61
C GLY A 1003 10.94 36.09 24.32
N LEU A 1004 9.98 36.78 24.95
CA LEU A 1004 8.53 36.51 24.76
C LEU A 1004 8.02 36.87 23.36
N GLY A 1005 8.58 37.91 22.73
CA GLY A 1005 8.28 38.29 21.35
C GLY A 1005 8.76 37.27 20.31
N TYR A 1006 9.89 36.60 20.57
CA TYR A 1006 10.35 35.48 19.77
C TYR A 1006 9.47 34.24 20.00
N THR A 1007 9.27 33.86 21.26
CA THR A 1007 8.47 32.68 21.66
C THR A 1007 7.05 32.71 21.09
N MET A 1008 6.40 33.87 21.06
CA MET A 1008 5.11 34.05 20.41
C MET A 1008 5.10 35.34 19.59
N THR A 1009 5.52 35.22 18.34
CA THR A 1009 5.55 36.31 17.38
C THR A 1009 4.14 36.85 17.12
N LYS A 1010 4.00 38.17 17.03
CA LYS A 1010 2.70 38.81 16.76
C LYS A 1010 2.10 38.31 15.44
N GLY A 1011 0.86 37.82 15.50
CA GLY A 1011 0.14 37.28 14.33
C GLY A 1011 0.51 35.83 13.98
N ASP A 1012 1.39 35.22 14.77
CA ASP A 1012 1.76 33.80 14.68
C ASP A 1012 1.10 33.00 15.81
N TYR A 1013 0.70 31.78 15.50
CA TYR A 1013 0.17 30.82 16.48
C TYR A 1013 1.19 29.70 16.78
N LEU A 1014 2.35 29.70 16.12
CA LEU A 1014 3.42 28.76 16.44
C LEU A 1014 4.20 29.26 17.67
N LEU A 1015 4.19 28.45 18.73
CA LEU A 1015 5.00 28.67 19.92
C LEU A 1015 6.44 28.20 19.66
N LYS A 1016 7.43 29.08 19.77
CA LYS A 1016 8.87 28.81 19.53
C LYS A 1016 9.63 28.49 20.83
N ASN A 1017 10.82 27.91 20.74
CA ASN A 1017 11.67 27.55 21.89
C ASN A 1017 12.74 28.64 22.13
N GLY A 1018 12.38 29.72 22.84
CA GLY A 1018 13.34 30.76 23.24
C GLY A 1018 13.37 30.97 24.74
N PRO A 1019 14.54 31.17 25.39
CA PRO A 1019 14.58 31.49 26.82
C PRO A 1019 13.80 32.78 27.07
N ILE A 1020 12.98 32.81 28.12
CA ILE A 1020 12.25 34.01 28.52
C ILE A 1020 12.81 34.54 29.83
N THR A 1021 13.03 35.85 29.89
CA THR A 1021 13.60 36.52 31.06
C THR A 1021 12.69 37.67 31.48
N ALA A 1022 12.40 37.74 32.78
CA ALA A 1022 11.85 38.94 33.41
C ALA A 1022 12.91 39.50 34.37
N GLN A 1023 13.30 40.76 34.20
CA GLN A 1023 14.31 41.41 35.02
C GLN A 1023 13.75 42.65 35.70
N TYR A 1024 13.80 42.64 37.03
CA TYR A 1024 13.41 43.77 37.86
C TYR A 1024 14.53 44.80 37.87
N LEU A 1025 14.18 46.06 37.63
CA LEU A 1025 15.07 47.21 37.81
C LEU A 1025 14.79 47.89 39.17
N PRO A 1026 15.69 48.76 39.64
CA PRO A 1026 15.48 49.51 40.87
C PRO A 1026 14.14 50.26 40.89
N ARG A 1027 13.45 50.19 42.04
CA ARG A 1027 12.23 50.94 42.32
C ARG A 1027 12.57 52.43 42.38
N ILE A 1028 11.89 53.24 41.57
CA ILE A 1028 12.05 54.68 41.49
C ILE A 1028 11.02 55.31 42.42
N LYS A 1029 11.50 56.06 43.41
CA LYS A 1029 10.65 56.65 44.45
C LYS A 1029 9.78 57.79 43.90
N ALA A 1030 8.57 57.94 44.43
CA ALA A 1030 7.64 58.98 43.99
C ALA A 1030 8.18 60.41 44.21
N ASP A 1031 8.93 60.63 45.30
CA ASP A 1031 9.53 61.90 45.73
C ASP A 1031 10.94 62.16 45.18
N ASP A 1032 11.53 61.21 44.44
CA ASP A 1032 12.86 61.35 43.84
C ASP A 1032 12.82 62.26 42.59
N THR A 1033 13.20 63.53 42.80
CA THR A 1033 13.23 64.57 41.77
C THR A 1033 14.37 64.43 40.77
N SER A 1034 15.35 63.54 41.01
CA SER A 1034 16.45 63.28 40.05
C SER A 1034 15.94 62.69 38.73
N TRP A 1035 14.75 62.10 38.74
CA TRP A 1035 14.07 61.59 37.55
C TRP A 1035 13.20 62.63 36.84
N GLY A 1036 13.14 63.87 37.32
CA GLY A 1036 12.32 64.95 36.76
C GLY A 1036 11.20 65.40 37.70
N VAL A 1037 10.81 66.67 37.61
CA VAL A 1037 9.90 67.31 38.59
C VAL A 1037 8.42 67.13 38.27
N ASN A 1038 8.08 66.74 37.04
CA ASN A 1038 6.71 66.46 36.61
C ASN A 1038 6.65 65.15 35.82
N TYR A 1039 5.44 64.59 35.67
CA TYR A 1039 5.23 63.33 34.94
C TYR A 1039 5.76 63.35 33.49
N GLN A 1040 5.88 64.52 32.84
CA GLN A 1040 6.41 64.61 31.46
C GLN A 1040 7.92 64.41 31.42
N GLU A 1041 8.66 65.10 32.30
CA GLU A 1041 10.10 64.93 32.47
C GLU A 1041 10.45 63.53 32.96
N ARG A 1042 9.67 62.98 33.90
CA ARG A 1042 9.81 61.59 34.35
C ARG A 1042 9.58 60.58 33.23
N THR A 1043 8.61 60.81 32.35
CA THR A 1043 8.43 59.98 31.14
C THR A 1043 9.71 60.03 30.28
N LYS A 1044 10.27 61.23 30.10
CA LYS A 1044 11.60 61.57 29.55
C LYS A 1044 12.69 60.60 30.00
N SER A 1045 13.10 60.80 31.25
CA SER A 1045 14.26 60.18 31.90
C SER A 1045 14.10 58.67 32.05
N VAL A 1046 12.94 58.21 32.54
CA VAL A 1046 12.67 56.79 32.78
C VAL A 1046 12.57 56.03 31.46
N SER A 1047 11.99 56.61 30.40
CA SER A 1047 11.98 55.96 29.09
C SER A 1047 13.39 55.76 28.55
N ASN A 1048 14.28 56.75 28.70
CA ASN A 1048 15.67 56.63 28.25
C ASN A 1048 16.43 55.57 29.05
N TYR A 1049 16.30 55.58 30.38
CA TYR A 1049 16.89 54.57 31.25
C TYR A 1049 16.39 53.16 30.93
N PHE A 1050 15.06 52.99 30.80
CA PHE A 1050 14.45 51.71 30.47
C PHE A 1050 14.97 51.16 29.13
N LYS A 1051 15.06 52.03 28.11
CA LYS A 1051 15.59 51.65 26.79
C LYS A 1051 17.06 51.26 26.84
N ALA A 1052 17.88 51.99 27.59
CA ALA A 1052 19.30 51.66 27.78
C ALA A 1052 19.47 50.30 28.47
N GLN A 1053 18.75 50.06 29.57
CA GLN A 1053 18.79 48.80 30.31
C GLN A 1053 18.26 47.61 29.50
N HIS A 1054 17.19 47.81 28.72
CA HIS A 1054 16.71 46.79 27.79
C HIS A 1054 17.75 46.48 26.71
N THR A 1055 18.42 47.49 26.16
CA THR A 1055 19.43 47.30 25.11
C THR A 1055 20.64 46.53 25.66
N GLN A 1056 21.05 46.83 26.89
CA GLN A 1056 22.06 46.07 27.62
C GLN A 1056 21.64 44.61 27.81
N LEU A 1057 20.43 44.37 28.31
CA LEU A 1057 19.89 43.02 28.50
C LEU A 1057 19.81 42.23 27.18
N THR A 1058 19.38 42.87 26.09
CA THR A 1058 19.37 42.29 24.75
C THR A 1058 20.78 41.88 24.34
N LYS A 1059 21.79 42.75 24.52
CA LYS A 1059 23.18 42.45 24.19
C LYS A 1059 23.74 41.28 25.01
N GLU A 1060 23.39 41.18 26.29
CA GLU A 1060 23.82 40.08 27.16
C GLU A 1060 23.17 38.73 26.78
N LEU A 1061 21.90 38.73 26.36
CA LEU A 1061 21.14 37.50 26.11
C LEU A 1061 21.17 37.02 24.67
N GLU A 1062 21.17 37.91 23.68
CA GLU A 1062 21.14 37.60 22.24
C GLU A 1062 22.53 37.25 21.69
N GLN A 1063 23.23 36.40 22.41
CA GLN A 1063 24.49 35.79 21.98
C GLN A 1063 24.22 34.72 20.91
N PRO A 1064 25.20 34.34 20.08
CA PRO A 1064 25.05 33.35 19.00
C PRO A 1064 24.23 32.08 19.32
N LYS A 1065 24.41 31.51 20.52
CA LYS A 1065 23.66 30.33 20.99
C LYS A 1065 22.15 30.55 21.14
N TYR A 1066 21.70 31.78 21.36
CA TYR A 1066 20.28 32.17 21.44
C TYR A 1066 19.56 31.89 20.12
N PHE A 1067 20.22 32.16 18.99
CA PHE A 1067 19.64 32.04 17.64
C PHE A 1067 19.67 30.63 17.05
N LYS A 1068 20.15 29.62 17.80
CA LYS A 1068 20.29 28.23 17.31
C LYS A 1068 18.99 27.65 16.73
N GLU A 1069 17.85 27.94 17.36
CA GLU A 1069 16.55 27.44 16.89
C GLU A 1069 16.11 28.21 15.65
N HIS A 1070 16.28 29.53 15.65
CA HIS A 1070 15.93 30.36 14.52
C HIS A 1070 16.70 29.93 13.26
N LEU A 1071 18.01 29.66 13.41
CA LEU A 1071 18.82 29.10 12.33
C LEU A 1071 18.36 27.70 11.92
N PHE A 1072 17.99 26.84 12.87
CA PHE A 1072 17.49 25.50 12.54
C PHE A 1072 16.27 25.54 11.61
N PHE A 1073 15.33 26.46 11.83
CA PHE A 1073 14.17 26.60 10.97
C PHE A 1073 14.49 27.16 9.58
N ASN A 1074 15.66 27.77 9.34
CA ASN A 1074 16.07 28.17 7.99
C ASN A 1074 16.35 26.96 7.08
N TYR A 1075 16.83 25.86 7.67
CA TYR A 1075 17.27 24.67 6.93
C TYR A 1075 16.36 23.46 7.14
N ILE A 1076 15.30 23.59 7.95
CA ILE A 1076 14.30 22.54 8.08
C ILE A 1076 13.60 22.30 6.73
N TYR A 1077 13.35 21.03 6.40
CA TYR A 1077 12.80 20.59 5.11
C TYR A 1077 13.70 20.84 3.91
N LYS A 1078 14.97 21.21 4.11
CA LYS A 1078 15.97 21.32 3.03
C LYS A 1078 16.78 20.04 2.81
N GLY A 1079 16.47 18.99 3.57
CA GLY A 1079 16.99 17.63 3.38
C GLY A 1079 17.54 17.02 4.68
N PRO A 1080 17.36 15.71 4.90
CA PRO A 1080 17.73 15.06 6.17
C PRO A 1080 19.19 15.21 6.54
N VAL A 1081 20.07 15.02 5.56
CA VAL A 1081 21.53 15.09 5.76
C VAL A 1081 21.95 16.51 6.16
N LEU A 1082 21.37 17.53 5.52
CA LEU A 1082 21.69 18.93 5.81
C LEU A 1082 21.24 19.34 7.21
N GLU A 1083 20.05 18.90 7.64
CA GLU A 1083 19.57 19.19 9.00
C GLU A 1083 20.42 18.54 10.09
N TRP A 1084 20.87 17.30 9.84
CA TRP A 1084 21.81 16.61 10.73
C TRP A 1084 23.17 17.32 10.75
N TYR A 1085 23.70 17.66 9.58
CA TYR A 1085 24.97 18.38 9.43
C TYR A 1085 24.96 19.72 10.17
N LEU A 1086 23.90 20.51 10.02
CA LEU A 1086 23.70 21.77 10.73
C LEU A 1086 23.82 21.60 12.25
N LYS A 1087 23.11 20.61 12.83
CA LYS A 1087 23.12 20.38 14.28
C LYS A 1087 24.51 20.02 14.80
N ILE A 1088 25.27 19.25 14.03
CA ILE A 1088 26.64 18.85 14.40
C ILE A 1088 27.58 20.04 14.26
N LYS A 1089 27.60 20.70 13.10
CA LYS A 1089 28.50 21.83 12.83
C LYS A 1089 28.31 22.95 13.85
N LEU A 1090 27.07 23.29 14.23
CA LEU A 1090 26.82 24.28 15.28
C LEU A 1090 27.42 23.91 16.65
N ARG A 1091 27.42 22.62 17.02
CA ARG A 1091 28.01 22.19 18.30
C ARG A 1091 29.53 22.20 18.24
N LEU A 1092 30.11 21.76 17.11
CA LEU A 1092 31.56 21.76 16.89
C LEU A 1092 32.14 23.17 16.91
N GLU A 1093 31.44 24.13 16.31
CA GLU A 1093 31.88 25.54 16.24
C GLU A 1093 31.48 26.37 17.47
N ASN A 1094 30.97 25.74 18.54
CA ASN A 1094 30.40 26.42 19.71
C ASN A 1094 29.47 27.58 19.32
N TYR A 1095 28.58 27.32 18.34
CA TYR A 1095 27.62 28.27 17.77
C TYR A 1095 28.26 29.54 17.19
N TYR A 1096 29.54 29.50 16.80
CA TYR A 1096 30.29 30.64 16.27
C TYR A 1096 30.50 31.80 17.27
N GLN A 1097 30.48 31.50 18.58
CA GLN A 1097 30.69 32.50 19.63
C GLN A 1097 32.00 33.29 19.44
N GLN A 1098 33.09 32.59 19.15
CA GLN A 1098 34.42 33.20 18.99
C GLN A 1098 34.45 34.18 17.80
N PHE A 1099 33.87 33.80 16.66
CA PHE A 1099 33.77 34.70 15.50
C PHE A 1099 32.93 35.94 15.80
N HIS A 1100 31.88 35.82 16.61
CA HIS A 1100 31.07 36.97 17.00
C HIS A 1100 31.85 37.98 17.85
N GLU A 1101 32.69 37.49 18.78
CA GLU A 1101 33.53 38.31 19.66
C GLU A 1101 34.71 38.96 18.91
N LEU A 1102 35.27 38.27 17.91
CA LEU A 1102 36.40 38.78 17.11
C LEU A 1102 35.98 39.80 16.06
N MET A 1103 34.79 39.65 15.47
CA MET A 1103 34.32 40.51 14.38
C MET A 1103 33.80 41.87 14.87
N PRO A 1104 33.94 42.95 14.08
CA PRO A 1104 33.38 44.26 14.41
C PRO A 1104 31.89 44.18 14.76
N ALA A 1105 31.44 44.98 15.72
CA ALA A 1105 30.04 44.97 16.17
C ALA A 1105 29.06 45.55 15.13
N ASP A 1106 29.57 46.37 14.21
CA ASP A 1106 28.88 47.07 13.12
C ASP A 1106 29.84 47.14 11.92
N GLY A 1107 29.31 47.22 10.69
CA GLY A 1107 30.11 47.32 9.46
C GLY A 1107 29.90 46.19 8.44
N ARG A 1108 30.67 46.26 7.34
CA ARG A 1108 30.67 45.28 6.24
C ARG A 1108 31.64 44.14 6.56
N ILE A 1109 31.13 42.91 6.52
CA ILE A 1109 31.88 41.67 6.76
C ILE A 1109 31.86 40.79 5.52
N LEU A 1110 33.02 40.26 5.15
CA LEU A 1110 33.18 39.23 4.13
C LEU A 1110 33.45 37.87 4.78
N ASP A 1111 32.73 36.82 4.39
CA ASP A 1111 32.95 35.43 4.83
C ASP A 1111 33.32 34.56 3.61
N LEU A 1112 34.60 34.24 3.48
CA LEU A 1112 35.14 33.39 2.41
C LEU A 1112 35.16 31.92 2.86
N GLY A 1113 34.47 31.07 2.10
CA GLY A 1113 34.19 29.69 2.48
C GLY A 1113 32.93 29.55 3.33
N CYS A 1114 31.93 30.41 3.11
CA CYS A 1114 30.75 30.49 3.97
C CYS A 1114 29.86 29.22 3.98
N GLY A 1115 30.06 28.31 3.02
CA GLY A 1115 29.28 27.09 2.85
C GLY A 1115 27.79 27.35 2.74
N TYR A 1116 27.01 26.81 3.68
CA TYR A 1116 25.56 27.01 3.74
C TYR A 1116 25.15 28.36 4.39
N GLY A 1117 26.10 29.22 4.79
CA GLY A 1117 25.83 30.53 5.38
C GLY A 1117 25.43 30.52 6.86
N PHE A 1118 25.68 29.42 7.58
CA PHE A 1118 25.28 29.27 9.00
C PHE A 1118 25.86 30.38 9.89
N MET A 1119 27.14 30.69 9.69
CA MET A 1119 27.84 31.74 10.43
C MET A 1119 27.29 33.11 10.07
N CYS A 1120 27.12 33.43 8.77
CA CYS A 1120 26.56 34.70 8.32
C CYS A 1120 25.23 35.03 9.01
N TYR A 1121 24.28 34.09 9.03
CA TYR A 1121 22.98 34.29 9.68
C TYR A 1121 23.12 34.54 11.20
N ILE A 1122 23.91 33.72 11.90
CA ILE A 1122 24.11 33.88 13.35
C ILE A 1122 24.80 35.21 13.69
N LEU A 1123 25.85 35.59 12.95
CA LEU A 1123 26.58 36.82 13.19
C LEU A 1123 25.73 38.05 12.91
N TYR A 1124 24.89 38.00 11.87
CA TYR A 1124 23.93 39.05 11.54
C TYR A 1124 22.96 39.30 12.70
N TRP A 1125 22.26 38.27 13.17
CA TRP A 1125 21.30 38.42 14.27
C TRP A 1125 21.95 38.78 15.60
N SER A 1126 23.12 38.21 15.90
CA SER A 1126 23.85 38.51 17.16
C SER A 1126 24.35 39.96 17.21
N SER A 1127 24.48 40.63 16.07
CA SER A 1127 24.82 42.07 16.00
C SER A 1127 23.61 43.01 16.08
N GLN A 1128 22.41 42.48 16.35
CA GLN A 1128 21.16 43.24 16.29
C GLN A 1128 20.94 43.84 14.88
N GLU A 1129 21.27 43.06 13.84
CA GLU A 1129 21.09 43.42 12.42
C GLU A 1129 21.91 44.64 11.96
N LYS A 1130 23.02 44.95 12.65
CA LYS A 1130 23.92 46.07 12.27
C LYS A 1130 24.97 45.68 11.24
N ARG A 1131 25.42 44.42 11.24
CA ARG A 1131 26.41 43.92 10.28
C ARG A 1131 25.78 43.72 8.89
N ARG A 1132 26.51 44.09 7.84
CA ARG A 1132 26.22 43.68 6.46
C ARG A 1132 27.18 42.56 6.07
N ILE A 1133 26.69 41.38 5.71
CA ILE A 1133 27.56 40.20 5.53
C ILE A 1133 27.43 39.65 4.11
N THR A 1134 28.57 39.54 3.43
CA THR A 1134 28.71 38.88 2.14
C THR A 1134 29.39 37.53 2.34
N GLY A 1135 28.70 36.43 2.08
CA GLY A 1135 29.27 35.08 2.08
C GLY A 1135 29.64 34.65 0.67
N VAL A 1136 30.82 34.06 0.49
CA VAL A 1136 31.29 33.54 -0.79
C VAL A 1136 31.67 32.06 -0.64
N ASP A 1137 31.22 31.23 -1.57
CA ASP A 1137 31.60 29.81 -1.64
C ASP A 1137 31.58 29.36 -3.12
N TYR A 1138 32.41 28.37 -3.43
CA TYR A 1138 32.54 27.82 -4.78
C TYR A 1138 31.52 26.71 -5.07
N ASP A 1139 30.76 26.25 -4.06
CA ASP A 1139 29.68 25.29 -4.22
C ASP A 1139 28.32 25.99 -4.42
N GLU A 1140 27.89 26.04 -5.68
CA GLU A 1140 26.59 26.60 -6.10
C GLU A 1140 25.40 26.09 -5.28
N ASP A 1141 25.33 24.79 -4.99
CA ASP A 1141 24.18 24.21 -4.27
C ASP A 1141 24.11 24.72 -2.82
N LYS A 1142 25.26 24.98 -2.19
CA LYS A 1142 25.32 25.55 -0.83
C LYS A 1142 24.88 27.01 -0.81
N ILE A 1143 25.36 27.80 -1.78
CA ILE A 1143 25.01 29.21 -1.94
C ILE A 1143 23.53 29.40 -2.29
N GLU A 1144 22.99 28.62 -3.23
CA GLU A 1144 21.56 28.66 -3.55
C GLU A 1144 20.73 28.30 -2.32
N THR A 1145 21.15 27.30 -1.54
CA THR A 1145 20.47 26.90 -0.30
C THR A 1145 20.48 28.01 0.75
N ALA A 1146 21.62 28.67 0.95
CA ALA A 1146 21.80 29.79 1.87
C ALA A 1146 20.93 31.00 1.46
N SER A 1147 20.90 31.30 0.16
CA SER A 1147 20.14 32.42 -0.44
C SER A 1147 18.62 32.24 -0.33
N HIS A 1148 18.14 31.00 -0.28
CA HIS A 1148 16.71 30.69 -0.21
C HIS A 1148 16.23 30.35 1.20
N CYS A 1149 16.95 30.74 2.25
CA CYS A 1149 16.42 30.66 3.61
C CYS A 1149 15.35 31.74 3.80
N PHE A 1150 14.28 31.43 4.53
CA PHE A 1150 13.16 32.36 4.64
C PHE A 1150 13.57 33.68 5.27
N SER A 1151 14.51 33.65 6.22
CA SER A 1151 14.99 34.83 6.94
C SER A 1151 16.02 35.69 6.19
N LYS A 1152 16.31 35.40 4.91
CA LYS A 1152 17.28 36.18 4.11
C LYS A 1152 16.80 37.63 3.99
N THR A 1153 17.71 38.57 4.25
CA THR A 1153 17.49 40.03 4.11
C THR A 1153 18.41 40.59 3.01
N ASP A 1154 18.31 41.87 2.70
CA ASP A 1154 19.17 42.52 1.69
C ASP A 1154 20.60 42.76 2.20
N ASP A 1155 20.78 42.83 3.54
CA ASP A 1155 22.08 42.93 4.21
C ASP A 1155 22.85 41.59 4.29
N LEU A 1156 22.23 40.49 3.86
CA LEU A 1156 22.84 39.17 3.72
C LEU A 1156 22.94 38.79 2.25
N GLN A 1157 24.16 38.76 1.73
CA GLN A 1157 24.44 38.38 0.34
C GLN A 1157 25.23 37.08 0.30
N PHE A 1158 24.89 36.19 -0.63
CA PHE A 1158 25.61 34.93 -0.84
C PHE A 1158 25.97 34.83 -2.33
N ILE A 1159 27.26 34.63 -2.61
CA ILE A 1159 27.81 34.69 -3.96
C ILE A 1159 28.50 33.36 -4.28
N HIS A 1160 28.13 32.78 -5.42
CA HIS A 1160 28.81 31.61 -5.96
C HIS A 1160 30.02 32.07 -6.78
N ALA A 1161 31.23 31.90 -6.25
CA ALA A 1161 32.46 32.31 -6.91
C ALA A 1161 33.68 31.50 -6.44
N ASP A 1162 34.69 31.39 -7.30
CA ASP A 1162 36.03 30.95 -6.93
C ASP A 1162 36.74 32.09 -6.19
N ILE A 1163 37.04 31.87 -4.91
CA ILE A 1163 37.66 32.88 -4.04
C ILE A 1163 39.04 33.33 -4.54
N SER A 1164 39.75 32.51 -5.33
CA SER A 1164 41.05 32.88 -5.92
C SER A 1164 40.93 33.92 -7.04
N ARG A 1165 39.72 34.10 -7.59
CA ARG A 1165 39.40 35.06 -8.67
C ARG A 1165 38.34 36.07 -8.26
N PHE A 1166 37.89 36.01 -7.01
CA PHE A 1166 36.87 36.90 -6.48
C PHE A 1166 37.43 38.32 -6.35
N VAL A 1167 36.65 39.31 -6.76
CA VAL A 1167 37.04 40.72 -6.66
C VAL A 1167 36.60 41.25 -5.29
N PHE A 1168 37.58 41.68 -4.50
CA PHE A 1168 37.33 42.21 -3.15
C PHE A 1168 36.90 43.68 -3.23
N GLU A 1169 35.92 44.05 -2.41
CA GLU A 1169 35.60 45.44 -2.08
C GLU A 1169 36.28 45.84 -0.75
N GLN A 1170 35.94 46.99 -0.19
CA GLN A 1170 36.41 47.42 1.13
C GLN A 1170 35.53 46.87 2.27
N TYR A 1171 36.14 46.30 3.31
CA TYR A 1171 35.46 45.64 4.43
C TYR A 1171 36.04 46.04 5.80
N ASP A 1172 35.17 46.06 6.82
CA ASP A 1172 35.54 46.26 8.23
C ASP A 1172 36.04 44.95 8.87
N GLY A 1173 35.53 43.81 8.39
CA GLY A 1173 35.94 42.49 8.83
C GLY A 1173 35.99 41.48 7.69
N ILE A 1174 36.99 40.62 7.66
CA ILE A 1174 37.07 39.52 6.70
C ILE A 1174 37.32 38.22 7.47
N VAL A 1175 36.55 37.19 7.17
CA VAL A 1175 36.74 35.83 7.69
C VAL A 1175 37.11 34.91 6.54
N ILE A 1176 38.15 34.12 6.72
CA ILE A 1176 38.54 33.04 5.82
C ILE A 1176 38.54 31.76 6.65
N SER A 1177 37.56 30.89 6.47
CA SER A 1177 37.37 29.73 7.35
C SER A 1177 37.31 28.41 6.58
N ASP A 1178 38.18 27.46 6.93
CA ASP A 1178 38.22 26.08 6.44
C ASP A 1178 38.19 25.98 4.89
N VAL A 1179 38.84 26.91 4.17
CA VAL A 1179 38.78 26.96 2.70
C VAL A 1179 40.13 27.11 2.00
N LEU A 1180 41.15 27.66 2.67
CA LEU A 1180 42.44 27.91 2.03
C LEU A 1180 43.14 26.60 1.66
N HIS A 1181 42.94 25.54 2.45
CA HIS A 1181 43.56 24.25 2.17
C HIS A 1181 43.09 23.54 0.89
N TYR A 1182 42.08 24.05 0.21
CA TYR A 1182 41.65 23.58 -1.12
C TYR A 1182 42.37 24.30 -2.28
N LEU A 1183 43.07 25.40 -2.00
CA LEU A 1183 43.79 26.20 -2.99
C LEU A 1183 45.26 25.77 -3.12
N GLN A 1184 45.89 26.11 -4.24
CA GLN A 1184 47.34 25.98 -4.39
C GLN A 1184 48.08 26.98 -3.48
N PRO A 1185 49.31 26.69 -3.03
CA PRO A 1185 50.06 27.57 -2.12
C PRO A 1185 50.16 29.03 -2.59
N GLU A 1186 50.37 29.26 -3.90
CA GLU A 1186 50.48 30.60 -4.47
C GLU A 1186 49.14 31.35 -4.41
N GLN A 1187 48.04 30.62 -4.62
CA GLN A 1187 46.69 31.15 -4.53
C GLN A 1187 46.30 31.47 -3.08
N GLN A 1188 46.78 30.68 -2.10
CA GLN A 1188 46.55 30.95 -0.68
C GLN A 1188 47.14 32.30 -0.27
N VAL A 1189 48.41 32.53 -0.64
CA VAL A 1189 49.11 33.80 -0.38
C VAL A 1189 48.35 34.96 -1.03
N ALA A 1190 48.00 34.83 -2.31
CA ALA A 1190 47.31 35.88 -3.05
C ALA A 1190 45.94 36.24 -2.43
N VAL A 1191 45.16 35.25 -2.01
CA VAL A 1191 43.86 35.49 -1.35
C VAL A 1191 44.04 36.20 -0.01
N ILE A 1192 45.04 35.83 0.79
CA ILE A 1192 45.33 36.49 2.08
C ILE A 1192 45.81 37.94 1.85
N GLU A 1193 46.72 38.17 0.90
CA GLU A 1193 47.21 39.52 0.58
C GLU A 1193 46.08 40.41 0.05
N ASN A 1194 45.22 39.89 -0.83
CA ASN A 1194 44.03 40.61 -1.32
C ASN A 1194 43.07 40.95 -0.17
N ALA A 1195 42.88 40.04 0.78
CA ALA A 1195 42.07 40.31 1.97
C ALA A 1195 42.68 41.45 2.82
N ILE A 1196 44.00 41.42 3.08
CA ILE A 1196 44.73 42.46 3.84
C ILE A 1196 44.60 43.85 3.18
N GLN A 1197 44.77 43.91 1.86
CA GLN A 1197 44.68 45.16 1.09
C GLN A 1197 43.26 45.74 1.14
N SER A 1198 42.25 44.88 1.23
CA SER A 1198 40.82 45.20 1.22
C SER A 1198 40.24 45.53 2.61
N LEU A 1199 41.04 45.42 3.68
CA LEU A 1199 40.64 45.85 5.01
C LEU A 1199 40.70 47.38 5.13
N LEU A 1200 39.66 47.98 5.69
CA LEU A 1200 39.66 49.37 6.14
C LEU A 1200 40.60 49.57 7.34
N PRO A 1201 41.03 50.82 7.64
CA PRO A 1201 41.79 51.11 8.85
C PRO A 1201 41.03 50.68 10.12
N GLY A 1202 41.66 49.97 11.04
CA GLY A 1202 41.00 49.34 12.19
C GLY A 1202 40.29 48.03 11.88
N GLY A 1203 40.37 47.56 10.63
CA GLY A 1203 39.72 46.33 10.16
C GLY A 1203 40.39 45.06 10.67
N ILE A 1204 39.61 43.99 10.73
CA ILE A 1204 40.03 42.70 11.32
C ILE A 1204 39.94 41.58 10.28
N LEU A 1205 41.04 40.86 10.07
CA LEU A 1205 41.07 39.62 9.30
C LEU A 1205 41.21 38.42 10.23
N VAL A 1206 40.26 37.50 10.14
CA VAL A 1206 40.25 36.24 10.90
C VAL A 1206 40.44 35.09 9.92
N ILE A 1207 41.53 34.36 10.07
CA ILE A 1207 41.84 33.16 9.27
C ILE A 1207 41.69 31.96 10.18
N ARG A 1208 40.90 30.96 9.78
CA ARG A 1208 40.83 29.67 10.45
C ARG A 1208 41.13 28.56 9.45
N ASP A 1209 42.22 27.85 9.66
CA ASP A 1209 42.57 26.68 8.85
C ASP A 1209 43.51 25.73 9.63
N GLY A 1210 43.80 24.55 9.05
CA GLY A 1210 44.70 23.56 9.61
C GLY A 1210 46.16 24.01 9.57
N ASP A 1211 46.77 24.21 10.75
CA ASP A 1211 48.19 24.55 10.89
C ASP A 1211 49.07 23.29 10.76
N ARG A 1212 49.89 23.24 9.71
CA ARG A 1212 50.84 22.15 9.48
C ARG A 1212 51.99 22.12 10.49
N ASP A 1213 52.25 23.23 11.19
CA ASP A 1213 53.32 23.32 12.19
C ASP A 1213 52.98 22.48 13.43
N LEU A 1214 51.68 22.25 13.68
CA LEU A 1214 51.17 21.39 14.76
C LEU A 1214 51.12 19.90 14.36
N LYS A 1215 52.28 19.32 14.05
CA LYS A 1215 52.44 17.98 13.42
C LYS A 1215 51.52 16.87 13.97
N GLU A 1216 51.40 16.73 15.29
CA GLU A 1216 50.55 15.69 15.90
C GLU A 1216 49.06 15.95 15.74
N LYS A 1217 48.60 17.17 16.04
CA LYS A 1217 47.19 17.59 15.84
C LYS A 1217 46.81 17.60 14.34
N HIS A 1218 47.78 17.85 13.46
CA HIS A 1218 47.59 17.94 12.03
C HIS A 1218 47.21 16.59 11.39
N LYS A 1219 47.67 15.47 11.95
CA LYS A 1219 47.22 14.13 11.55
C LYS A 1219 45.71 13.99 11.70
N GLY A 1220 45.15 14.51 12.79
CA GLY A 1220 43.70 14.56 13.04
C GLY A 1220 42.95 15.40 11.99
N THR A 1221 43.43 16.60 11.68
CA THR A 1221 42.84 17.46 10.63
C THR A 1221 42.87 16.81 9.25
N ARG A 1222 43.99 16.17 8.87
CA ARG A 1222 44.07 15.44 7.59
C ARG A 1222 43.08 14.30 7.52
N LEU A 1223 42.89 13.56 8.61
CA LEU A 1223 41.91 12.48 8.68
C LEU A 1223 40.49 13.02 8.52
N THR A 1224 40.14 14.11 9.22
CA THR A 1224 38.81 14.73 9.08
C THR A 1224 38.54 15.25 7.68
N GLU A 1225 39.53 15.87 7.02
CA GLU A 1225 39.39 16.34 5.64
C GLU A 1225 39.31 15.18 4.63
N PHE A 1226 40.03 14.08 4.87
CA PHE A 1226 39.90 12.87 4.07
C PHE A 1226 38.46 12.34 4.13
N PHE A 1227 37.86 12.25 5.32
CA PHE A 1227 36.45 11.87 5.45
C PHE A 1227 35.51 12.87 4.77
N SER A 1228 35.73 14.18 4.97
CA SER A 1228 34.90 15.24 4.39
C SER A 1228 34.89 15.24 2.86
N THR A 1229 36.06 15.06 2.24
CA THR A 1229 36.27 15.21 0.79
C THR A 1229 36.12 13.88 0.02
N LYS A 1230 36.71 12.79 0.53
CA LYS A 1230 36.76 11.49 -0.17
C LYS A 1230 35.65 10.53 0.24
N VAL A 1231 35.30 10.45 1.52
CA VAL A 1231 34.34 9.45 2.02
C VAL A 1231 32.90 9.95 1.89
N PHE A 1232 32.61 11.11 2.49
CA PHE A 1232 31.27 11.69 2.49
C PHE A 1232 31.05 12.71 1.37
N SER A 1233 32.13 13.25 0.79
CA SER A 1233 32.12 14.28 -0.25
C SER A 1233 31.17 15.46 0.05
N PHE A 1234 31.19 15.91 1.30
CA PHE A 1234 30.48 17.12 1.75
C PHE A 1234 31.14 18.39 1.18
N ASN A 1235 32.46 18.35 0.98
CA ASN A 1235 33.23 19.40 0.35
C ASN A 1235 33.79 18.89 -0.98
N LYS A 1236 33.71 19.73 -2.02
CA LYS A 1236 34.20 19.46 -3.37
C LYS A 1236 35.67 19.89 -3.47
N THR A 1237 36.59 19.07 -3.96
CA THR A 1237 37.99 19.51 -4.15
C THR A 1237 38.44 19.20 -5.57
N VAL A 1238 39.16 20.14 -6.18
CA VAL A 1238 39.72 19.98 -7.54
C VAL A 1238 41.18 19.54 -7.47
N ASN A 1239 41.93 20.07 -6.50
CA ASN A 1239 43.35 19.82 -6.30
C ASN A 1239 43.61 18.94 -5.06
N GLY A 1240 44.88 18.58 -4.84
CA GLY A 1240 45.34 18.04 -3.56
C GLY A 1240 45.14 19.04 -2.41
N LEU A 1241 45.14 18.56 -1.17
CA LEU A 1241 44.99 19.43 0.01
C LEU A 1241 46.35 20.05 0.37
N HIS A 1242 46.41 21.38 0.51
CA HIS A 1242 47.63 22.12 0.85
C HIS A 1242 47.42 22.91 2.15
N PHE A 1243 48.08 22.55 3.25
CA PHE A 1243 47.83 23.21 4.53
C PHE A 1243 48.85 24.33 4.82
N LEU A 1244 48.39 25.39 5.50
CA LEU A 1244 49.18 26.57 5.86
C LEU A 1244 50.11 26.28 7.05
N SER A 1245 51.24 27.00 7.15
CA SER A 1245 52.03 27.10 8.40
C SER A 1245 51.66 28.38 9.13
N GLY A 1246 51.48 28.31 10.45
CA GLY A 1246 51.28 29.48 11.29
C GLY A 1246 52.40 30.52 11.16
N GLN A 1247 53.64 30.06 10.90
CA GLN A 1247 54.77 30.98 10.64
C GLN A 1247 54.56 31.82 9.37
N MET A 1248 54.01 31.23 8.31
CA MET A 1248 53.78 31.94 7.04
C MET A 1248 52.74 33.06 7.18
N ILE A 1249 51.71 32.85 8.00
CA ILE A 1249 50.70 33.88 8.28
C ILE A 1249 51.30 35.01 9.12
N LYS A 1250 52.18 34.67 10.07
CA LYS A 1250 52.91 35.66 10.86
C LYS A 1250 53.83 36.52 9.98
N ASP A 1251 54.60 35.89 9.09
CA ASP A 1251 55.50 36.60 8.17
C ASP A 1251 54.73 37.55 7.24
N LEU A 1252 53.54 37.14 6.77
CA LEU A 1252 52.64 38.01 6.00
C LEU A 1252 52.09 39.18 6.83
N ALA A 1253 51.74 38.95 8.09
CA ALA A 1253 51.30 40.01 9.00
C ALA A 1253 52.41 41.05 9.22
N ASP A 1254 53.64 40.58 9.50
CA ASP A 1254 54.81 41.42 9.71
C ASP A 1254 55.16 42.23 8.44
N LYS A 1255 55.11 41.61 7.25
CA LYS A 1255 55.33 42.27 5.95
C LYS A 1255 54.38 43.44 5.71
N HIS A 1256 53.15 43.35 6.18
CA HIS A 1256 52.10 44.37 5.97
C HIS A 1256 51.86 45.26 7.20
N GLY A 1257 52.69 45.15 8.25
CA GLY A 1257 52.60 45.98 9.46
C GLY A 1257 51.34 45.72 10.30
N LEU A 1258 50.78 44.51 10.27
CA LEU A 1258 49.56 44.13 10.98
C LEU A 1258 49.88 43.53 12.36
N SER A 1259 49.04 43.75 13.36
CA SER A 1259 49.15 43.02 14.62
C SER A 1259 48.70 41.57 14.42
N PHE A 1260 49.46 40.60 14.95
CA PHE A 1260 49.16 39.17 14.82
C PHE A 1260 48.86 38.51 16.17
N GLU A 1261 47.77 37.75 16.23
CA GLU A 1261 47.38 36.93 17.39
C GLU A 1261 47.00 35.52 16.93
N ARG A 1262 47.49 34.48 17.63
CA ARG A 1262 47.11 33.08 17.40
C ARG A 1262 46.26 32.57 18.55
N VAL A 1263 45.06 32.09 18.23
CA VAL A 1263 44.05 31.57 19.15
C VAL A 1263 43.88 30.06 18.91
N ASP A 1264 44.44 29.23 19.81
CA ASP A 1264 44.35 27.76 19.77
C ASP A 1264 43.53 27.23 20.96
N HIS A 1265 42.31 26.79 20.68
CA HIS A 1265 41.44 26.08 21.64
C HIS A 1265 41.20 24.61 21.24
N THR A 1266 41.94 24.08 20.26
CA THR A 1266 41.68 22.73 19.74
C THR A 1266 42.36 21.66 20.58
N LYS A 1267 41.67 20.53 20.77
CA LYS A 1267 42.24 19.35 21.46
C LYS A 1267 42.87 18.33 20.51
N TYR A 1268 42.21 18.05 19.37
CA TYR A 1268 42.54 16.90 18.51
C TYR A 1268 42.83 17.25 17.04
N THR A 1269 42.60 18.50 16.63
CA THR A 1269 42.76 19.00 15.25
C THR A 1269 43.71 20.18 15.24
N SER A 1270 44.37 20.47 14.13
CA SER A 1270 45.23 21.65 13.96
C SER A 1270 44.49 22.89 13.46
N ASN A 1271 43.15 22.91 13.48
CA ASN A 1271 42.34 24.03 12.99
C ASN A 1271 42.38 25.21 13.97
N VAL A 1272 43.39 26.04 13.87
CA VAL A 1272 43.61 27.20 14.75
C VAL A 1272 43.07 28.48 14.10
N ILE A 1273 42.84 29.49 14.92
CA ILE A 1273 42.39 30.81 14.46
C ILE A 1273 43.58 31.77 14.54
N TRP A 1274 43.84 32.50 13.47
CA TRP A 1274 44.77 33.62 13.40
C TRP A 1274 43.99 34.91 13.21
N VAL A 1275 44.32 35.93 13.99
CA VAL A 1275 43.66 37.23 13.96
C VAL A 1275 44.71 38.29 13.59
N LEU A 1276 44.45 39.00 12.50
CA LEU A 1276 45.27 40.09 12.00
C LEU A 1276 44.48 41.39 12.11
N ARG A 1277 45.10 42.46 12.61
CA ARG A 1277 44.46 43.79 12.72
C ARG A 1277 45.30 44.84 12.01
N LYS A 1278 44.65 45.66 11.20
CA LYS A 1278 45.20 46.76 10.41
C LYS A 1278 44.95 48.08 11.11
#